data_AF-A0A812RKR8-F1
#
_entry.id   AF-A0A812RKR8-F1
#
_cell.length_a   1.000
_cell.length_b   1.000
_cell.length_c   1.000
_cell.angle_alpha   90.00
_cell.angle_beta   90.00
_cell.angle_gamma   90.00
#
_symmetry.space_group_name_H-M   'P 1'
#
loop_
_entity.id
_entity.type
_entity.pdbx_description
1 polymer ?
#
loop_
_entity_poly.entity_id
_entity_poly.type
_entity_poly.pdbx_seq_one_letter_code
_entity_poly.pdbx_strand_id
1 'polypeptide(L)'
;MDKRTVGCLGGGQLGRMMVYAAHRLGVKMCVLDPLGEKSPAGQVAEMSVMGSFQDADKVRELAKKCDILTLEVEHVNAEVLEELHQAGVPVQPLPFVVKLIQDKYVQKVHLQKHGVPLPDFEKVETEADLHSIGERFGYPMMLKSRYGAYDGKGNAVVPNAQGITAAFEKLGGNVGKKLYVEKWAPFKMELAVMVARGVDETMNVTMRTYPVVHTVQRDSVCFTCLTPPVGVTQKQQELAQKIATDAIKSFGDARGIFGVEMFLLEDGSVLLNEIAPRPHNTGHYTMEACGVDQFEQHLRCVLGLPLGDCQLRVGGAMMVNILGQGETPEMVTKTMAPLRQALNVPDAGIHWYGKEGCVKGRKMGHITVTGFTPASALEQIRPVLVALDGDDAADKMDVPSKPSPSVGIIMGSDSDLPTMKDAAQVLSDFGIPYEISIVSAHRTPEYMYEYATTAEARGINVIIAGAGGAAHLPGMVAALTPLPVIGVPVKSSTLSGNDSLLSIVQMPKGIPVATVAIGNAANAGLLAVRILGAANPGQRQKLGRKMSRYMANEAAAVEKKRRQLEQQGWQAYLAVANGVNGGLNGARSSTEATVTALNHRSADAKAPFAIVQLNRSRGHHFPLGQFTCGIRCMSTFLLILGGGHRHMLGPSHFLVSARPPVLFELFHLDTDAMDKRTVGCLGGGQLGRMMVYAAHRLGVKMCVLDPLGEKSPAGQVAEMSVMGSFQDADKVRELAKKCDILTLEVEHVNAEVLEELHQAGVPVQPLPFVVKLIQDKYVQKVHLQKHGVPLPDFEKVETEADLHSIGERFGYPMMLKSRYGAYDGKGNAVVPNAQGITAAFEKLGGNVGKKLYVEKWAPFKMELAVMVARGVDETMNVTMRTYPVVHTVQRDSVCFTCLTPPVGVTQKQQELAQKIATDAIKSFGDARGIFGVEMFLLEDGSVLLNEIAPRPHNTGHYTMEACGVDQFEQHLRCVLGLPLGDCQLRVGGAMMVNILGQGETPEMVTKTMAPLRRALNVPDAGIHWYGKEGCVKGRKMGHITVTGFTPASALEQIRPVLVALDGDDAADKMDVPSKPSPSVGIIMGSDSDLPTMKDAAQVLSDFGIPYEISIVSAHRTPEYMYEYATTAEARGINVIIAGAGGAAHLPGMVAALTPLPVIGVPVKSSTLSGNDSLLSIVQMPKGIPVATVAIGNAANAGLLAVRILGAANPGQRQKMSRYMANEAAAVEKKRRQLEQQGWQAYLAVANGVNGGLNGSLNGNLNGKH
;
A
#
# COMPACT_ATOMS: atom_id res chain seq x y z
N MET A 1 -15.23 4.68 -23.19
CA MET A 1 -16.24 5.35 -22.32
C MET A 1 -16.67 6.68 -22.90
N ASP A 2 -15.70 7.49 -23.29
CA ASP A 2 -15.86 8.71 -24.07
C ASP A 2 -15.32 8.48 -25.48
N LYS A 3 -15.92 9.09 -26.51
CA LYS A 3 -15.41 9.02 -27.90
C LYS A 3 -14.66 10.28 -28.31
N ARG A 4 -14.70 11.32 -27.46
CA ARG A 4 -14.03 12.59 -27.72
C ARG A 4 -12.51 12.42 -27.69
N THR A 5 -11.85 13.17 -28.55
CA THR A 5 -10.40 13.33 -28.60
C THR A 5 -10.03 14.60 -27.85
N VAL A 6 -9.10 14.50 -26.91
CA VAL A 6 -8.59 15.63 -26.12
C VAL A 6 -7.30 16.15 -26.76
N GLY A 7 -7.28 17.43 -27.12
CA GLY A 7 -6.09 18.13 -27.57
C GLY A 7 -5.34 18.76 -26.40
N CYS A 8 -4.06 18.46 -26.22
CA CYS A 8 -3.24 19.03 -25.15
C CYS A 8 -2.18 19.98 -25.74
N LEU A 9 -2.18 21.25 -25.29
CA LEU A 9 -1.12 22.20 -25.58
C LEU A 9 0.09 21.92 -24.68
N GLY A 10 1.21 21.56 -25.31
CA GLY A 10 2.42 21.03 -24.70
C GLY A 10 2.49 19.50 -24.76
N GLY A 11 3.69 18.96 -25.00
CA GLY A 11 3.97 17.52 -25.09
C GLY A 11 5.05 17.03 -24.12
N GLY A 12 5.28 17.75 -23.03
CA GLY A 12 6.24 17.44 -21.98
C GLY A 12 5.81 16.30 -21.04
N GLN A 13 6.44 16.26 -19.86
CA GLN A 13 6.27 15.13 -18.93
C GLN A 13 4.86 15.02 -18.35
N LEU A 14 4.14 16.13 -18.20
CA LEU A 14 2.80 16.14 -17.63
C LEU A 14 1.78 15.60 -18.65
N GLY A 15 1.92 16.01 -19.91
CA GLY A 15 1.18 15.48 -21.05
C GLY A 15 1.41 13.99 -21.21
N ARG A 16 2.64 13.48 -21.03
CA ARG A 16 2.93 12.04 -21.09
C ARG A 16 2.12 11.24 -20.07
N MET A 17 2.08 11.70 -18.82
CA MET A 17 1.28 11.03 -17.77
C MET A 17 -0.22 11.17 -18.03
N MET A 18 -0.65 12.29 -18.60
CA MET A 18 -2.03 12.48 -19.07
C MET A 18 -2.43 11.50 -20.17
N VAL A 19 -1.54 11.22 -21.12
CA VAL A 19 -1.77 10.21 -22.17
C VAL A 19 -1.95 8.82 -21.57
N TYR A 20 -1.15 8.43 -20.58
CA TYR A 20 -1.34 7.14 -19.91
C TYR A 20 -2.69 7.03 -19.19
N ALA A 21 -3.11 8.10 -18.50
CA ALA A 21 -4.43 8.16 -17.89
C ALA A 21 -5.56 8.11 -18.94
N ALA A 22 -5.38 8.78 -20.08
CA ALA A 22 -6.34 8.78 -21.19
C ALA A 22 -6.51 7.38 -21.78
N HIS A 23 -5.41 6.66 -22.04
CA HIS A 23 -5.47 5.29 -22.54
C HIS A 23 -6.23 4.34 -21.61
N ARG A 24 -6.03 4.47 -20.28
CA ARG A 24 -6.76 3.68 -19.27
C ARG A 24 -8.27 3.89 -19.36
N LEU A 25 -8.72 5.11 -19.61
CA LEU A 25 -10.13 5.47 -19.81
C LEU A 25 -10.65 5.18 -21.23
N GLY A 26 -9.76 4.82 -22.16
CA GLY A 26 -10.07 4.67 -23.58
C GLY A 26 -10.38 6.01 -24.27
N VAL A 27 -9.73 7.09 -23.83
CA VAL A 27 -9.78 8.45 -24.40
C VAL A 27 -8.56 8.65 -25.31
N LYS A 28 -8.76 9.23 -26.49
CA LYS A 28 -7.68 9.56 -27.42
C LYS A 28 -7.10 10.93 -27.12
N MET A 29 -5.79 11.07 -27.28
CA MET A 29 -5.06 12.31 -27.08
C MET A 29 -4.39 12.76 -28.37
N CYS A 30 -4.40 14.08 -28.61
CA CYS A 30 -3.52 14.73 -29.59
C CYS A 30 -2.67 15.78 -28.86
N VAL A 31 -1.36 15.80 -29.08
CA VAL A 31 -0.47 16.74 -28.39
C VAL A 31 0.14 17.75 -29.37
N LEU A 32 0.27 19.01 -28.95
CA LEU A 32 0.97 20.07 -29.70
C LEU A 32 2.28 20.42 -28.99
N ASP A 33 3.41 20.12 -29.64
CA ASP A 33 4.74 20.38 -29.09
C ASP A 33 5.76 20.68 -30.20
N PRO A 34 6.77 21.54 -29.96
CA PRO A 34 7.84 21.79 -30.93
C PRO A 34 8.59 20.53 -31.37
N LEU A 35 8.67 19.50 -30.52
CA LEU A 35 9.33 18.24 -30.83
C LEU A 35 8.41 17.21 -31.50
N GLY A 36 7.11 17.48 -31.63
CA GLY A 36 6.13 16.54 -32.19
C GLY A 36 6.19 15.18 -31.51
N GLU A 37 6.32 14.11 -32.30
CA GLU A 37 6.43 12.70 -31.84
C GLU A 37 7.67 12.42 -30.98
N LYS A 38 8.69 13.30 -31.00
CA LYS A 38 9.87 13.17 -30.13
C LYS A 38 9.65 13.74 -28.72
N SER A 39 8.60 14.54 -28.52
CA SER A 39 8.23 15.05 -27.20
C SER A 39 7.83 13.89 -26.27
N PRO A 40 8.05 13.98 -24.94
CA PRO A 40 7.66 12.92 -24.00
C PRO A 40 6.23 12.39 -24.18
N ALA A 41 5.26 13.27 -24.41
CA ALA A 41 3.87 12.89 -24.65
C ALA A 41 3.65 12.41 -26.09
N GLY A 42 4.31 13.03 -27.07
CA GLY A 42 4.23 12.65 -28.49
C GLY A 42 4.76 11.25 -28.77
N GLN A 43 5.68 10.75 -27.94
CA GLN A 43 6.19 9.36 -28.01
C GLN A 43 5.09 8.31 -27.75
N VAL A 44 3.99 8.69 -27.10
CA VAL A 44 2.97 7.75 -26.63
C VAL A 44 1.54 8.15 -27.00
N ALA A 45 1.30 9.37 -27.49
CA ALA A 45 -0.01 9.86 -27.91
C ALA A 45 -0.42 9.28 -29.27
N GLU A 46 -1.72 9.09 -29.51
CA GLU A 46 -2.20 8.59 -30.79
C GLU A 46 -1.96 9.58 -31.95
N MET A 47 -1.88 10.88 -31.63
CA MET A 47 -1.67 11.95 -32.61
C MET A 47 -0.75 13.03 -32.04
N SER A 48 0.02 13.67 -32.92
CA SER A 48 0.80 14.85 -32.59
C SER A 48 0.71 15.94 -33.66
N VAL A 49 0.89 17.18 -33.24
CA VAL A 49 1.10 18.36 -34.08
C VAL A 49 2.47 18.93 -33.74
N MET A 50 3.37 18.96 -34.71
CA MET A 50 4.67 19.59 -34.54
C MET A 50 4.56 21.10 -34.73
N GLY A 51 4.87 21.86 -33.69
CA GLY A 51 4.82 23.32 -33.72
C GLY A 51 4.83 23.95 -32.33
N SER A 52 5.07 25.25 -32.28
CA SER A 52 5.00 25.99 -31.03
C SER A 52 3.54 26.14 -30.58
N PHE A 53 3.26 25.94 -29.30
CA PHE A 53 1.95 26.29 -28.70
C PHE A 53 1.75 27.83 -28.53
N GLN A 54 2.71 28.63 -29.00
CA GLN A 54 2.57 30.08 -29.21
C GLN A 54 2.08 30.43 -30.62
N ASP A 55 2.25 29.52 -31.57
CA ASP A 55 1.85 29.70 -32.97
C ASP A 55 0.34 29.47 -33.12
N ALA A 56 -0.39 30.53 -33.49
CA ALA A 56 -1.84 30.50 -33.62
C ALA A 56 -2.32 29.49 -34.66
N ASP A 57 -1.59 29.31 -35.77
CA ASP A 57 -1.99 28.37 -36.82
C ASP A 57 -1.84 26.92 -36.36
N LYS A 58 -0.83 26.66 -35.53
CA LYS A 58 -0.62 25.34 -34.92
C LYS A 58 -1.64 25.02 -33.84
N VAL A 59 -2.06 26.01 -33.05
CA VAL A 59 -3.17 25.83 -32.11
C VAL A 59 -4.48 25.56 -32.85
N ARG A 60 -4.75 26.25 -33.97
CA ARG A 60 -5.91 25.95 -34.84
C ARG A 60 -5.82 24.58 -35.50
N GLU A 61 -4.61 24.13 -35.89
CA GLU A 61 -4.39 22.78 -36.42
C GLU A 61 -4.76 21.71 -35.39
N LEU A 62 -4.33 21.89 -34.13
CA LEU A 62 -4.72 21.01 -33.03
C LEU A 62 -6.23 21.01 -32.82
N ALA A 63 -6.87 22.19 -32.77
CA ALA A 63 -8.31 22.32 -32.58
C ALA A 63 -9.14 21.56 -33.64
N LYS A 64 -8.68 21.51 -34.89
CA LYS A 64 -9.36 20.77 -35.97
C LYS A 64 -9.33 19.25 -35.81
N LYS A 65 -8.39 18.73 -35.01
CA LYS A 65 -8.18 17.29 -34.77
C LYS A 65 -8.83 16.80 -33.47
N CYS A 66 -9.42 17.70 -32.68
CA CYS A 66 -9.85 17.41 -31.32
C CYS A 66 -11.24 17.95 -31.01
N ASP A 67 -11.93 17.33 -30.06
CA ASP A 67 -13.26 17.74 -29.62
C ASP A 67 -13.21 18.72 -28.44
N ILE A 68 -12.09 18.74 -27.71
CA ILE A 68 -11.85 19.64 -26.57
C ILE A 68 -10.35 19.91 -26.45
N LEU A 69 -9.99 21.13 -26.07
CA LEU A 69 -8.61 21.53 -25.79
C LEU A 69 -8.36 21.66 -24.28
N THR A 70 -7.18 21.24 -23.87
CA THR A 70 -6.58 21.48 -22.56
C THR A 70 -5.09 21.79 -22.67
N LEU A 71 -4.43 22.06 -21.55
CA LEU A 71 -3.03 22.47 -21.51
C LEU A 71 -2.25 21.74 -20.41
N GLU A 72 -0.99 21.42 -20.70
CA GLU A 72 0.00 21.02 -19.71
C GLU A 72 0.97 22.16 -19.33
N VAL A 73 0.89 23.29 -20.02
CA VAL A 73 1.73 24.48 -19.80
C VAL A 73 0.88 25.74 -19.91
N GLU A 74 1.10 26.70 -19.01
CA GLU A 74 0.35 27.96 -18.95
C GLU A 74 0.90 29.03 -19.90
N HIS A 75 2.13 28.85 -20.40
CA HIS A 75 2.77 29.73 -21.37
C HIS A 75 2.32 29.43 -22.81
N VAL A 76 1.02 29.54 -23.06
CA VAL A 76 0.38 29.33 -24.37
C VAL A 76 -0.17 30.64 -24.93
N ASN A 77 -0.53 30.66 -26.22
CA ASN A 77 -1.21 31.81 -26.81
C ASN A 77 -2.67 31.88 -26.32
N ALA A 78 -2.93 32.72 -25.30
CA ALA A 78 -4.27 32.85 -24.73
C ALA A 78 -5.27 33.55 -25.66
N GLU A 79 -4.79 34.37 -26.61
CA GLU A 79 -5.65 35.10 -27.56
C GLU A 79 -6.31 34.16 -28.56
N VAL A 80 -5.54 33.22 -29.15
CA VAL A 80 -6.11 32.21 -30.05
C VAL A 80 -7.02 31.23 -29.32
N LEU A 81 -6.74 30.93 -28.04
CA LEU A 81 -7.64 30.08 -27.24
C LEU A 81 -8.98 30.78 -26.97
N GLU A 82 -8.96 32.09 -26.71
CA GLU A 82 -10.17 32.91 -26.56
C GLU A 82 -10.96 32.99 -27.88
N GLU A 83 -10.28 33.22 -29.01
CA GLU A 83 -10.88 33.17 -30.36
C GLU A 83 -11.60 31.83 -30.60
N LEU A 84 -10.92 30.71 -30.35
CA LEU A 84 -11.47 29.36 -30.53
C LEU A 84 -12.65 29.10 -29.59
N HIS A 85 -12.56 29.54 -28.33
CA HIS A 85 -13.63 29.41 -27.36
C HIS A 85 -14.89 30.18 -27.79
N GLN A 86 -14.73 31.41 -28.28
CA GLN A 86 -15.82 32.22 -28.82
C GLN A 86 -16.42 31.60 -30.10
N ALA A 87 -15.61 30.89 -30.88
CA ALA A 87 -16.06 30.10 -32.03
C ALA A 87 -16.74 28.76 -31.65
N GLY A 88 -16.89 28.46 -30.35
CA GLY A 88 -17.59 27.27 -29.84
C GLY A 88 -16.71 26.05 -29.63
N VAL A 89 -15.38 26.15 -29.79
CA VAL A 89 -14.45 25.06 -29.45
C VAL A 89 -14.35 24.95 -27.92
N PRO A 90 -14.61 23.79 -27.30
CA PRO A 90 -14.43 23.62 -25.87
C PRO A 90 -12.96 23.76 -25.47
N VAL A 91 -12.65 24.68 -24.56
CA VAL A 91 -11.29 24.89 -24.01
C VAL A 91 -11.36 24.91 -22.49
N GLN A 92 -10.54 24.10 -21.83
CA GLN A 92 -10.43 24.04 -20.36
C GLN A 92 -8.96 24.00 -19.92
N PRO A 93 -8.55 24.71 -18.86
CA PRO A 93 -9.31 25.77 -18.18
C PRO A 93 -9.70 26.89 -19.15
N LEU A 94 -10.69 27.70 -18.77
CA LEU A 94 -11.20 28.77 -19.65
C LEU A 94 -10.09 29.75 -20.05
N PRO A 95 -10.04 30.25 -21.30
CA PRO A 95 -8.94 31.09 -21.77
C PRO A 95 -8.73 32.37 -20.94
N PHE A 96 -9.80 32.95 -20.39
CA PHE A 96 -9.68 34.09 -19.46
C PHE A 96 -8.86 33.75 -18.21
N VAL A 97 -8.94 32.51 -17.70
CA VAL A 97 -8.15 32.06 -16.54
C VAL A 97 -6.70 31.91 -16.92
N VAL A 98 -6.41 31.38 -18.11
CA VAL A 98 -5.05 31.32 -18.64
C VAL A 98 -4.46 32.72 -18.73
N LYS A 99 -5.21 33.68 -19.31
CA LYS A 99 -4.81 35.09 -19.41
C LYS A 99 -4.60 35.75 -18.04
N LEU A 100 -5.49 35.47 -17.08
CA LEU A 100 -5.39 35.98 -15.71
C LEU A 100 -4.12 35.49 -15.02
N ILE A 101 -3.78 34.20 -15.16
CA ILE A 101 -2.63 33.58 -14.49
C ILE A 101 -1.30 33.92 -15.15
N GLN A 102 -1.30 34.23 -16.45
CA GLN A 102 -0.11 34.70 -17.15
C GLN A 102 0.42 36.04 -16.62
N ASP A 103 -0.45 36.87 -16.01
CA ASP A 103 -0.09 38.11 -15.34
C ASP A 103 -0.20 37.98 -13.81
N LYS A 104 0.92 37.66 -13.16
CA LYS A 104 0.98 37.34 -11.73
C LYS A 104 0.47 38.47 -10.81
N TYR A 105 0.61 39.73 -11.23
CA TYR A 105 0.07 40.87 -10.45
C TYR A 105 -1.46 40.93 -10.56
N VAL A 106 -2.00 40.81 -11.78
CA VAL A 106 -3.46 40.86 -12.00
C VAL A 106 -4.14 39.65 -11.34
N GLN A 107 -3.51 38.47 -11.38
CA GLN A 107 -3.93 37.30 -10.61
C GLN A 107 -4.08 37.64 -9.13
N LYS A 108 -3.10 38.29 -8.52
CA LYS A 108 -3.15 38.66 -7.09
C LYS A 108 -4.21 39.70 -6.78
N VAL A 109 -4.38 40.71 -7.63
CA VAL A 109 -5.49 41.68 -7.50
C VAL A 109 -6.85 40.97 -7.53
N HIS A 110 -7.03 40.01 -8.44
CA HIS A 110 -8.25 39.21 -8.52
C HIS A 110 -8.48 38.39 -7.25
N LEU A 111 -7.47 37.67 -6.77
CA LEU A 111 -7.56 36.85 -5.57
C LEU A 111 -7.82 37.69 -4.30
N GLN A 112 -7.15 38.84 -4.17
CA GLN A 112 -7.35 39.78 -3.06
C GLN A 112 -8.80 40.30 -3.02
N LYS A 113 -9.38 40.64 -4.18
CA LYS A 113 -10.78 41.06 -4.30
C LYS A 113 -11.76 39.98 -3.82
N HIS A 114 -11.38 38.70 -3.89
CA HIS A 114 -12.18 37.57 -3.42
C HIS A 114 -11.85 37.12 -1.99
N GLY A 115 -11.05 37.90 -1.24
CA GLY A 115 -10.73 37.62 0.15
C GLY A 115 -9.76 36.45 0.36
N VAL A 116 -9.00 36.08 -0.66
CA VAL A 116 -7.96 35.05 -0.54
C VAL A 116 -6.76 35.63 0.22
N PRO A 117 -6.24 34.97 1.27
CA PRO A 117 -5.06 35.43 1.99
C PRO A 117 -3.81 35.40 1.10
N LEU A 118 -3.09 36.52 1.01
CA LEU A 118 -1.90 36.71 0.18
C LEU A 118 -0.83 37.48 0.96
N PRO A 119 0.47 37.34 0.64
CA PRO A 119 1.46 38.33 1.04
C PRO A 119 1.09 39.72 0.50
N ASP A 120 1.37 40.78 1.25
CA ASP A 120 1.20 42.15 0.76
C ASP A 120 1.98 42.34 -0.54
N PHE A 121 1.37 42.97 -1.55
CA PHE A 121 1.97 43.10 -2.88
C PHE A 121 1.63 44.43 -3.53
N GLU A 122 2.56 44.97 -4.33
CA GLU A 122 2.40 46.23 -5.03
C GLU A 122 3.01 46.21 -6.43
N LYS A 123 2.45 47.02 -7.34
CA LYS A 123 2.93 47.18 -8.71
C LYS A 123 4.21 48.01 -8.71
N VAL A 124 5.13 47.69 -9.63
CA VAL A 124 6.38 48.43 -9.81
C VAL A 124 6.44 48.91 -11.26
N GLU A 125 6.42 50.23 -11.45
CA GLU A 125 6.57 50.88 -12.76
C GLU A 125 8.00 51.42 -12.94
N THR A 126 8.61 51.89 -11.85
CA THR A 126 9.96 52.48 -11.86
C THR A 126 10.82 51.94 -10.72
N GLU A 127 12.14 52.10 -10.83
CA GLU A 127 13.08 51.78 -9.74
C GLU A 127 12.78 52.60 -8.48
N ALA A 128 12.35 53.86 -8.62
CA ALA A 128 12.01 54.73 -7.49
C ALA A 128 10.87 54.17 -6.63
N ASP A 129 9.92 53.44 -7.24
CA ASP A 129 8.83 52.78 -6.53
C ASP A 129 9.37 51.79 -5.50
N LEU A 130 10.46 51.07 -5.82
CA LEU A 130 11.07 50.08 -4.93
C LEU A 130 11.65 50.70 -3.67
N HIS A 131 12.19 51.92 -3.75
CA HIS A 131 12.68 52.63 -2.56
C HIS A 131 11.53 52.95 -1.60
N SER A 132 10.44 53.53 -2.13
CA SER A 132 9.26 53.87 -1.32
C SER A 132 8.54 52.64 -0.76
N ILE A 133 8.44 51.56 -1.55
CA ILE A 133 7.82 50.31 -1.09
C ILE A 133 8.71 49.65 -0.03
N GLY A 134 10.04 49.66 -0.20
CA GLY A 134 10.98 49.11 0.77
C GLY A 134 10.89 49.75 2.16
N GLU A 135 10.58 51.06 2.25
CA GLU A 135 10.32 51.73 3.53
C GLU A 135 9.07 51.22 4.24
N ARG A 136 8.05 50.76 3.50
CA ARG A 136 6.78 50.27 4.06
C ARG A 136 6.76 48.77 4.29
N PHE A 137 7.27 47.99 3.34
CA PHE A 137 7.31 46.52 3.42
C PHE A 137 8.44 46.02 4.33
N GLY A 138 9.50 46.83 4.48
CA GLY A 138 10.74 46.40 5.10
C GLY A 138 11.58 45.52 4.17
N TYR A 139 12.75 45.13 4.66
CA TYR A 139 13.68 44.24 3.95
C TYR A 139 13.92 42.94 4.75
N PRO A 140 14.20 41.81 4.08
CA PRO A 140 14.16 41.64 2.63
C PRO A 140 12.75 41.84 2.04
N MET A 141 12.66 42.10 0.75
CA MET A 141 11.41 42.04 -0.04
C MET A 141 11.66 41.23 -1.32
N MET A 142 10.59 40.72 -1.94
CA MET A 142 10.69 39.85 -3.12
C MET A 142 10.19 40.57 -4.37
N LEU A 143 11.10 40.96 -5.27
CA LEU A 143 10.77 41.51 -6.58
C LEU A 143 10.46 40.37 -7.56
N LYS A 144 9.36 40.48 -8.31
CA LYS A 144 8.88 39.43 -9.21
C LYS A 144 8.50 39.99 -10.58
N SER A 145 8.75 39.21 -11.62
CA SER A 145 8.28 39.48 -12.99
C SER A 145 6.80 39.16 -13.11
N ARG A 146 6.04 39.99 -13.82
CA ARG A 146 4.61 39.76 -14.00
C ARG A 146 4.28 38.64 -14.99
N TYR A 147 5.14 38.41 -15.97
CA TYR A 147 4.95 37.42 -17.04
C TYR A 147 6.16 36.50 -17.15
N GLY A 148 5.92 35.27 -17.62
CA GLY A 148 7.00 34.30 -17.90
C GLY A 148 7.77 33.85 -16.64
N ALA A 149 7.23 34.12 -15.46
CA ALA A 149 7.78 33.66 -14.19
C ALA A 149 7.26 32.24 -13.88
N TYR A 150 8.18 31.31 -13.60
CA TYR A 150 7.91 29.91 -13.26
C TYR A 150 9.19 29.27 -12.67
N ASP A 151 9.06 28.27 -11.80
CA ASP A 151 10.20 27.55 -11.17
C ASP A 151 11.29 28.55 -10.67
N GLY A 152 10.87 29.64 -10.02
CA GLY A 152 11.72 30.74 -9.53
C GLY A 152 12.31 31.71 -10.55
N LYS A 153 12.22 31.40 -11.85
CA LYS A 153 12.58 32.39 -12.88
C LYS A 153 11.67 33.59 -12.75
N GLY A 154 12.24 34.78 -12.86
CA GLY A 154 11.51 36.02 -12.69
C GLY A 154 11.47 36.52 -11.24
N ASN A 155 12.14 35.86 -10.28
CA ASN A 155 12.22 36.32 -8.89
C ASN A 155 13.61 36.92 -8.55
N ALA A 156 13.63 37.97 -7.74
CA ALA A 156 14.84 38.58 -7.20
C ALA A 156 14.59 39.05 -5.76
N VAL A 157 15.38 38.51 -4.82
CA VAL A 157 15.38 38.99 -3.43
C VAL A 157 16.08 40.34 -3.38
N VAL A 158 15.44 41.32 -2.75
CA VAL A 158 16.00 42.63 -2.45
C VAL A 158 16.34 42.65 -0.95
N PRO A 159 17.61 42.40 -0.56
CA PRO A 159 17.96 42.19 0.85
C PRO A 159 18.00 43.49 1.66
N ASN A 160 18.18 44.63 1.00
CA ASN A 160 18.26 45.97 1.57
C ASN A 160 18.13 47.01 0.44
N ALA A 161 18.11 48.30 0.79
CA ALA A 161 17.98 49.39 -0.18
C ALA A 161 19.08 49.42 -1.25
N GLN A 162 20.31 48.99 -0.93
CA GLN A 162 21.42 48.95 -1.89
C GLN A 162 21.24 47.85 -2.96
N GLY A 163 20.42 46.83 -2.68
CA GLY A 163 20.14 45.74 -3.62
C GLY A 163 19.05 46.05 -4.66
N ILE A 164 18.39 47.21 -4.58
CA ILE A 164 17.25 47.58 -5.45
C ILE A 164 17.67 47.62 -6.92
N THR A 165 18.68 48.41 -7.27
CA THR A 165 19.12 48.61 -8.65
C THR A 165 19.49 47.28 -9.30
N ALA A 166 20.30 46.47 -8.61
CA ALA A 166 20.72 45.16 -9.11
C ALA A 166 19.54 44.20 -9.35
N ALA A 167 18.56 44.18 -8.45
CA ALA A 167 17.37 43.33 -8.61
C ALA A 167 16.46 43.82 -9.76
N PHE A 168 16.27 45.13 -9.88
CA PHE A 168 15.46 45.75 -10.94
C PHE A 168 16.06 45.48 -12.32
N GLU A 169 17.36 45.67 -12.48
CA GLU A 169 18.09 45.36 -13.72
C GLU A 169 18.11 43.86 -14.02
N LYS A 170 18.33 43.01 -13.01
CA LYS A 170 18.34 41.54 -13.16
C LYS A 170 17.03 41.03 -13.76
N LEU A 171 15.89 41.59 -13.35
CA LEU A 171 14.58 41.22 -13.87
C LEU A 171 14.17 42.03 -15.11
N GLY A 172 15.05 42.90 -15.60
CA GLY A 172 14.89 43.69 -16.82
C GLY A 172 13.88 44.83 -16.69
N GLY A 173 13.66 45.37 -15.49
CA GLY A 173 12.83 46.55 -15.29
C GLY A 173 13.38 47.77 -16.05
N ASN A 174 14.70 47.90 -16.15
CA ASN A 174 15.40 48.93 -16.93
C ASN A 174 15.17 48.84 -18.45
N VAL A 175 14.79 47.66 -18.95
CA VAL A 175 14.44 47.42 -20.36
C VAL A 175 12.93 47.26 -20.56
N GLY A 176 12.13 47.73 -19.60
CA GLY A 176 10.67 47.83 -19.71
C GLY A 176 9.90 46.55 -19.37
N LYS A 177 10.53 45.52 -18.77
CA LYS A 177 9.78 44.38 -18.24
C LYS A 177 8.90 44.83 -17.07
N LYS A 178 7.64 44.40 -17.08
CA LYS A 178 6.65 44.74 -16.06
C LYS A 178 6.90 43.90 -14.80
N LEU A 179 7.10 44.57 -13.66
CA LEU A 179 7.43 43.94 -12.38
C LEU A 179 6.36 44.24 -11.33
N TYR A 180 6.41 43.48 -10.23
CA TYR A 180 5.66 43.75 -9.02
C TYR A 180 6.49 43.25 -7.82
N VAL A 181 6.23 43.74 -6.63
CA VAL A 181 6.98 43.38 -5.42
C VAL A 181 6.03 42.82 -4.37
N GLU A 182 6.53 41.85 -3.60
CA GLU A 182 5.84 41.26 -2.45
C GLU A 182 6.63 41.53 -1.17
N LYS A 183 5.89 41.76 -0.09
CA LYS A 183 6.44 41.75 1.25
C LYS A 183 6.95 40.35 1.55
N TRP A 184 8.12 40.28 2.19
CA TRP A 184 8.71 39.00 2.56
C TRP A 184 7.83 38.25 3.56
N ALA A 185 7.49 37.01 3.22
CA ALA A 185 6.76 36.11 4.09
C ALA A 185 7.78 35.22 4.84
N PRO A 186 8.00 35.42 6.15
CA PRO A 186 8.86 34.53 6.94
C PRO A 186 8.11 33.24 7.25
N PHE A 187 8.05 32.34 6.27
CA PHE A 187 7.32 31.08 6.38
C PHE A 187 8.14 30.01 7.10
N LYS A 188 7.43 29.16 7.84
CA LYS A 188 7.96 27.94 8.46
C LYS A 188 7.97 26.77 7.49
N MET A 189 6.95 26.68 6.63
CA MET A 189 6.77 25.57 5.71
C MET A 189 6.05 26.01 4.44
N GLU A 190 6.43 25.46 3.29
CA GLU A 190 5.65 25.57 2.06
C GLU A 190 4.66 24.41 1.96
N LEU A 191 3.40 24.74 1.71
CA LEU A 191 2.31 23.79 1.56
C LEU A 191 1.76 23.85 0.14
N ALA A 192 1.20 22.74 -0.32
CA ALA A 192 0.46 22.72 -1.57
C ALA A 192 -0.79 21.86 -1.47
N VAL A 193 -1.80 22.22 -2.27
CA VAL A 193 -3.04 21.47 -2.43
C VAL A 193 -3.37 21.42 -3.92
N MET A 194 -3.60 20.21 -4.42
CA MET A 194 -4.20 20.02 -5.74
C MET A 194 -5.72 20.08 -5.60
N VAL A 195 -6.36 20.93 -6.40
CA VAL A 195 -7.82 21.11 -6.43
C VAL A 195 -8.34 20.61 -7.78
N ALA A 196 -9.20 19.60 -7.75
CA ALA A 196 -9.97 19.14 -8.90
C ALA A 196 -11.28 19.91 -8.95
N ARG A 197 -11.59 20.49 -10.11
CA ARG A 197 -12.85 21.18 -10.38
C ARG A 197 -13.45 20.70 -11.68
N GLY A 198 -14.63 20.09 -11.57
CA GLY A 198 -15.39 19.56 -12.70
C GLY A 198 -16.87 19.89 -12.56
N VAL A 199 -17.69 19.06 -13.19
CA VAL A 199 -19.16 19.13 -13.10
C VAL A 199 -19.74 17.75 -12.84
N ASP A 200 -20.92 17.69 -12.23
CA ASP A 200 -21.70 16.45 -12.16
C ASP A 200 -22.55 16.23 -13.42
N GLU A 201 -23.32 15.15 -13.44
CA GLU A 201 -24.22 14.79 -14.54
C GLU A 201 -25.32 15.83 -14.82
N THR A 202 -25.61 16.70 -13.85
CA THR A 202 -26.56 17.81 -13.97
C THR A 202 -25.87 19.14 -14.31
N MET A 203 -24.58 19.10 -14.67
CA MET A 203 -23.74 20.25 -14.98
C MET A 203 -23.47 21.18 -13.79
N ASN A 204 -23.78 20.77 -12.55
CA ASN A 204 -23.42 21.53 -11.36
C ASN A 204 -21.94 21.39 -11.07
N VAL A 205 -21.30 22.49 -10.68
CA VAL A 205 -19.88 22.51 -10.34
C VAL A 205 -19.62 21.59 -9.14
N THR A 206 -18.65 20.68 -9.31
CA THR A 206 -18.14 19.83 -8.24
C THR A 206 -16.66 20.11 -8.02
N MET A 207 -16.23 19.98 -6.77
CA MET A 207 -14.82 20.10 -6.40
C MET A 207 -14.39 18.99 -5.44
N ARG A 208 -13.12 18.60 -5.55
CA ARG A 208 -12.43 17.70 -4.64
C ARG A 208 -11.01 18.23 -4.42
N THR A 209 -10.47 18.02 -3.23
CA THR A 209 -9.09 18.36 -2.91
C THR A 209 -8.31 17.11 -2.62
N TYR A 210 -7.08 17.07 -3.10
CA TYR A 210 -6.09 16.12 -2.64
C TYR A 210 -5.60 16.50 -1.22
N PRO A 211 -4.99 15.54 -0.49
CA PRO A 211 -4.30 15.81 0.75
C PRO A 211 -3.33 16.98 0.64
N VAL A 212 -3.14 17.72 1.73
CA VAL A 212 -2.11 18.76 1.80
C VAL A 212 -0.74 18.10 1.67
N VAL A 213 0.20 18.80 1.06
CA VAL A 213 1.58 18.34 0.84
C VAL A 213 2.53 19.39 1.40
N HIS A 214 3.58 18.97 2.12
CA HIS A 214 4.74 19.80 2.40
C HIS A 214 5.69 19.72 1.21
N THR A 215 5.99 20.85 0.58
CA THR A 215 6.96 20.93 -0.52
C THR A 215 8.27 21.53 -0.06
N VAL A 216 9.39 20.99 -0.55
CA VAL A 216 10.70 21.63 -0.41
C VAL A 216 11.20 22.03 -1.78
N GLN A 217 11.58 23.30 -1.93
CA GLN A 217 12.14 23.85 -3.16
C GLN A 217 13.66 23.92 -3.04
N ARG A 218 14.39 23.55 -4.09
CA ARG A 218 15.84 23.77 -4.21
C ARG A 218 16.10 24.59 -5.46
N ASP A 219 16.82 25.69 -5.32
CA ASP A 219 17.01 26.66 -6.41
C ASP A 219 15.67 27.11 -7.03
N SER A 220 14.63 27.21 -6.18
CA SER A 220 13.24 27.51 -6.55
C SER A 220 12.55 26.48 -7.45
N VAL A 221 13.06 25.24 -7.50
CA VAL A 221 12.45 24.11 -8.19
C VAL A 221 11.96 23.10 -7.17
N CYS A 222 10.74 22.59 -7.38
CA CYS A 222 10.15 21.60 -6.46
C CYS A 222 11.03 20.36 -6.44
N PHE A 223 11.65 20.11 -5.30
CA PHE A 223 12.59 19.03 -5.10
C PHE A 223 11.89 17.83 -4.47
N THR A 224 11.16 18.03 -3.37
CA THR A 224 10.40 16.97 -2.69
C THR A 224 8.99 17.37 -2.32
N CYS A 225 8.15 16.36 -2.11
CA CYS A 225 6.76 16.46 -1.70
C CYS A 225 6.43 15.37 -0.67
N LEU A 226 6.07 15.75 0.56
CA LEU A 226 5.68 14.82 1.63
C LEU A 226 4.20 15.00 1.97
N THR A 227 3.45 13.90 2.01
CA THR A 227 2.03 13.91 2.39
C THR A 227 1.63 12.70 3.26
N PRO A 228 0.75 12.88 4.26
CA PRO A 228 0.38 14.17 4.85
C PRO A 228 1.63 14.91 5.39
N PRO A 229 1.60 16.26 5.48
CA PRO A 229 2.73 17.01 6.00
C PRO A 229 2.96 16.68 7.48
N VAL A 230 4.22 16.47 7.87
CA VAL A 230 4.62 16.29 9.27
C VAL A 230 4.75 17.65 9.95
N GLY A 231 4.26 17.79 11.18
CA GLY A 231 4.32 19.06 11.92
C GLY A 231 3.24 20.08 11.56
N VAL A 232 2.24 19.69 10.76
CA VAL A 232 1.09 20.54 10.40
C VAL A 232 -0.19 19.91 10.95
N THR A 233 -0.89 20.65 11.81
CA THR A 233 -2.10 20.18 12.49
C THR A 233 -3.26 20.00 11.50
N GLN A 234 -4.23 19.15 11.86
CA GLN A 234 -5.43 18.94 11.04
C GLN A 234 -6.18 20.25 10.74
N LYS A 235 -6.28 21.16 11.73
CA LYS A 235 -6.91 22.48 11.55
C LYS A 235 -6.19 23.33 10.50
N GLN A 236 -4.86 23.30 10.47
CA GLN A 236 -4.06 24.02 9.47
C GLN A 236 -4.22 23.40 8.09
N GLN A 237 -4.28 22.06 8.00
CA GLN A 237 -4.54 21.38 6.73
C GLN A 237 -5.92 21.72 6.15
N GLU A 238 -6.95 21.73 6.99
CA GLU A 238 -8.31 22.16 6.61
C GLU A 238 -8.35 23.62 6.17
N LEU A 239 -7.60 24.51 6.85
CA LEU A 239 -7.45 25.91 6.45
C LEU A 239 -6.79 26.04 5.07
N ALA A 240 -5.70 25.30 4.83
CA ALA A 240 -5.00 25.30 3.54
C ALA A 240 -5.92 24.80 2.40
N GLN A 241 -6.66 23.72 2.61
CA GLN A 241 -7.65 23.23 1.64
C GLN A 241 -8.79 24.23 1.40
N LYS A 242 -9.26 24.91 2.46
CA LYS A 242 -10.26 25.97 2.33
C LYS A 242 -9.74 27.14 1.49
N ILE A 243 -8.54 27.65 1.77
CA ILE A 243 -7.92 28.73 1.00
C ILE A 243 -7.77 28.33 -0.47
N ALA A 244 -7.27 27.12 -0.74
CA ALA A 244 -7.13 26.61 -2.09
C ALA A 244 -8.48 26.52 -2.82
N THR A 245 -9.51 25.95 -2.19
CA THR A 245 -10.84 25.86 -2.80
C THR A 245 -11.49 27.21 -3.02
N ASP A 246 -11.36 28.16 -2.09
CA ASP A 246 -11.89 29.52 -2.24
C ASP A 246 -11.19 30.29 -3.36
N ALA A 247 -9.87 30.12 -3.51
CA ALA A 247 -9.12 30.68 -4.64
C ALA A 247 -9.63 30.13 -5.98
N ILE A 248 -9.82 28.81 -6.10
CA ILE A 248 -10.28 28.21 -7.36
C ILE A 248 -11.75 28.56 -7.66
N LYS A 249 -12.63 28.72 -6.66
CA LYS A 249 -14.01 29.22 -6.86
C LYS A 249 -14.03 30.58 -7.57
N SER A 250 -13.03 31.42 -7.34
CA SER A 250 -12.96 32.76 -7.95
C SER A 250 -12.79 32.73 -9.48
N PHE A 251 -12.47 31.57 -10.08
CA PHE A 251 -12.22 31.42 -11.52
C PHE A 251 -13.46 31.03 -12.34
N GLY A 252 -14.66 31.43 -11.93
CA GLY A 252 -15.89 31.21 -12.73
C GLY A 252 -16.10 29.73 -13.01
N ASP A 253 -16.48 29.32 -14.23
CA ASP A 253 -16.73 27.90 -14.56
C ASP A 253 -15.51 27.11 -15.04
N ALA A 254 -14.29 27.58 -14.77
CA ALA A 254 -13.08 26.90 -15.21
C ALA A 254 -12.92 25.51 -14.58
N ARG A 255 -12.62 24.52 -15.43
CA ARG A 255 -12.49 23.11 -15.07
C ARG A 255 -11.07 22.64 -15.27
N GLY A 256 -10.71 21.63 -14.50
CA GLY A 256 -9.39 21.01 -14.56
C GLY A 256 -8.83 20.75 -13.18
N ILE A 257 -7.52 20.60 -13.14
CA ILE A 257 -6.74 20.45 -11.91
C ILE A 257 -6.00 21.75 -11.72
N PHE A 258 -5.95 22.23 -10.49
CA PHE A 258 -5.24 23.44 -10.12
C PHE A 258 -4.25 23.10 -9.00
N GLY A 259 -2.96 23.32 -9.23
CA GLY A 259 -1.95 23.29 -8.18
C GLY A 259 -1.95 24.62 -7.45
N VAL A 260 -2.20 24.62 -6.15
CA VAL A 260 -2.18 25.83 -5.30
C VAL A 260 -1.07 25.69 -4.28
N GLU A 261 -0.09 26.60 -4.33
CA GLU A 261 1.03 26.66 -3.40
C GLU A 261 0.84 27.77 -2.38
N MET A 262 1.25 27.53 -1.14
CA MET A 262 0.97 28.35 0.04
C MET A 262 2.16 28.36 1.00
N PHE A 263 2.21 29.37 1.85
CA PHE A 263 3.14 29.50 2.96
C PHE A 263 2.40 29.32 4.29
N LEU A 264 2.90 28.42 5.15
CA LEU A 264 2.51 28.34 6.56
C LEU A 264 3.48 29.19 7.39
N LEU A 265 2.97 30.19 8.10
CA LEU A 265 3.76 31.07 8.96
C LEU A 265 3.90 30.51 10.39
N GLU A 266 4.81 31.07 11.19
CA GLU A 266 5.06 30.64 12.57
C GLU A 266 3.85 30.80 13.49
N ASP A 267 2.99 31.80 13.24
CA ASP A 267 1.74 32.02 13.98
C ASP A 267 0.61 31.06 13.57
N GLY A 268 0.88 30.16 12.63
CA GLY A 268 -0.07 29.18 12.09
C GLY A 268 -0.99 29.71 11.00
N SER A 269 -0.86 30.97 10.57
CA SER A 269 -1.58 31.51 9.42
C SER A 269 -1.04 30.96 8.10
N VAL A 270 -1.89 30.95 7.07
CA VAL A 270 -1.58 30.40 5.74
C VAL A 270 -1.82 31.46 4.67
N LEU A 271 -0.82 31.71 3.83
CA LEU A 271 -0.88 32.69 2.73
C LEU A 271 -0.70 31.98 1.38
N LEU A 272 -1.50 32.33 0.36
CA LEU A 272 -1.35 31.79 -0.98
C LEU A 272 -0.17 32.44 -1.71
N ASN A 273 0.71 31.60 -2.26
CA ASN A 273 1.86 32.02 -3.05
C ASN A 273 1.53 32.07 -4.55
N GLU A 274 1.14 30.93 -5.12
CA GLU A 274 1.00 30.72 -6.57
C GLU A 274 -0.11 29.71 -6.91
N ILE A 275 -0.66 29.81 -8.14
CA ILE A 275 -1.60 28.85 -8.71
C ILE A 275 -1.19 28.48 -10.14
N ALA A 276 -1.18 27.18 -10.44
CA ALA A 276 -1.02 26.63 -11.78
C ALA A 276 -2.33 25.93 -12.22
N PRO A 277 -2.98 26.32 -13.34
CA PRO A 277 -4.30 25.82 -13.74
C PRO A 277 -4.19 24.55 -14.60
N ARG A 278 -3.38 23.61 -14.15
CA ARG A 278 -3.04 22.36 -14.83
C ARG A 278 -2.58 21.33 -13.79
N PRO A 279 -2.43 20.05 -14.18
CA PRO A 279 -1.63 19.11 -13.40
C PRO A 279 -0.27 19.72 -13.02
N HIS A 280 0.20 19.37 -11.83
CA HIS A 280 1.39 19.97 -11.22
C HIS A 280 2.31 18.92 -10.63
N ASN A 281 3.61 19.21 -10.58
CA ASN A 281 4.59 18.26 -10.06
C ASN A 281 4.30 17.85 -8.62
N THR A 282 3.79 18.79 -7.82
CA THR A 282 3.40 18.55 -6.43
C THR A 282 2.30 17.51 -6.26
N GLY A 283 1.58 17.18 -7.34
CA GLY A 283 0.59 16.11 -7.37
C GLY A 283 1.14 14.76 -7.88
N HIS A 284 2.42 14.60 -8.22
CA HIS A 284 2.92 13.33 -8.79
C HIS A 284 2.75 12.13 -7.86
N TYR A 285 2.87 12.35 -6.55
CA TYR A 285 2.64 11.31 -5.54
C TYR A 285 1.26 10.63 -5.65
N THR A 286 0.27 11.32 -6.26
CA THR A 286 -1.11 10.82 -6.36
C THR A 286 -1.23 9.54 -7.18
N MET A 287 -0.28 9.27 -8.10
CA MET A 287 -0.27 8.06 -8.93
C MET A 287 -0.12 6.79 -8.10
N GLU A 288 0.78 6.79 -7.10
CA GLU A 288 0.97 5.67 -6.21
C GLU A 288 0.02 5.72 -5.00
N ALA A 289 -0.30 6.92 -4.51
CA ALA A 289 -0.83 7.10 -3.16
C ALA A 289 -2.34 7.37 -3.05
N CYS A 290 -3.01 7.79 -4.12
CA CYS A 290 -4.43 8.16 -4.09
C CYS A 290 -5.32 7.19 -4.89
N GLY A 291 -6.63 7.24 -4.66
CA GLY A 291 -7.62 6.46 -5.41
C GLY A 291 -7.63 6.79 -6.90
N VAL A 292 -7.70 8.08 -7.24
CA VAL A 292 -7.56 8.60 -8.62
C VAL A 292 -6.44 9.63 -8.69
N ASP A 293 -5.50 9.43 -9.61
CA ASP A 293 -4.37 10.33 -9.80
C ASP A 293 -4.79 11.65 -10.46
N GLN A 294 -3.98 12.70 -10.29
CA GLN A 294 -4.30 14.03 -10.79
C GLN A 294 -4.49 14.08 -12.32
N PHE A 295 -3.88 13.19 -13.10
CA PHE A 295 -3.96 13.23 -14.56
C PHE A 295 -5.28 12.65 -15.05
N GLU A 296 -5.69 11.51 -14.50
CA GLU A 296 -7.02 10.97 -14.72
C GLU A 296 -8.09 11.95 -14.22
N GLN A 297 -7.88 12.55 -13.05
CA GLN A 297 -8.82 13.53 -12.50
C GLN A 297 -8.92 14.78 -13.37
N HIS A 298 -7.82 15.24 -13.97
CA HIS A 298 -7.83 16.33 -14.94
C HIS A 298 -8.68 15.97 -16.16
N LEU A 299 -8.49 14.78 -16.74
CA LEU A 299 -9.31 14.28 -17.85
C LEU A 299 -10.78 14.21 -17.48
N ARG A 300 -11.11 13.72 -16.27
CA ARG A 300 -12.48 13.70 -15.76
C ARG A 300 -13.07 15.11 -15.68
N CYS A 301 -12.31 16.07 -15.16
CA CYS A 301 -12.74 17.47 -15.07
C CYS A 301 -13.05 18.10 -16.44
N VAL A 302 -12.15 17.94 -17.42
CA VAL A 302 -12.31 18.56 -18.75
C VAL A 302 -13.41 17.88 -19.57
N LEU A 303 -13.53 16.55 -19.48
CA LEU A 303 -14.57 15.79 -20.16
C LEU A 303 -15.94 15.88 -19.47
N GLY A 304 -16.01 16.36 -18.22
CA GLY A 304 -17.25 16.35 -17.45
C GLY A 304 -17.66 14.95 -16.98
N LEU A 305 -16.67 14.09 -16.72
CA LEU A 305 -16.89 12.81 -16.06
C LEU A 305 -16.94 13.01 -14.53
N PRO A 306 -17.59 12.10 -13.78
CA PRO A 306 -17.64 12.18 -12.33
C PRO A 306 -16.24 12.25 -11.69
N LEU A 307 -16.08 13.17 -10.74
CA LEU A 307 -14.85 13.31 -9.98
C LEU A 307 -14.60 12.06 -9.13
N GLY A 308 -13.40 11.49 -9.26
CA GLY A 308 -12.96 10.34 -8.48
C GLY A 308 -12.55 10.69 -7.05
N ASP A 309 -12.16 9.67 -6.29
CA ASP A 309 -11.65 9.83 -4.93
C ASP A 309 -10.21 10.37 -4.94
N CYS A 310 -10.01 11.52 -4.28
CA CYS A 310 -8.71 12.18 -4.15
C CYS A 310 -7.99 11.83 -2.83
N GLN A 311 -8.58 11.00 -1.96
CA GLN A 311 -7.99 10.62 -0.68
C GLN A 311 -6.84 9.63 -0.83
N LEU A 312 -5.97 9.55 0.19
CA LEU A 312 -4.91 8.57 0.24
C LEU A 312 -5.48 7.16 0.47
N ARG A 313 -5.03 6.20 -0.32
CA ARG A 313 -5.23 4.75 -0.08
C ARG A 313 -4.10 4.13 0.75
N VAL A 314 -3.02 4.88 0.97
CA VAL A 314 -1.85 4.53 1.80
C VAL A 314 -1.73 5.48 2.99
N GLY A 315 -0.83 5.21 3.93
CA GLY A 315 -0.68 6.04 5.13
C GLY A 315 0.17 7.31 4.94
N GLY A 316 1.03 7.34 3.92
CA GLY A 316 1.77 8.53 3.49
C GLY A 316 2.59 8.26 2.22
N ALA A 317 3.08 9.34 1.60
CA ALA A 317 3.91 9.27 0.40
C ALA A 317 4.95 10.39 0.40
N MET A 318 6.14 10.06 -0.12
CA MET A 318 7.24 10.99 -0.30
C MET A 318 7.72 10.90 -1.75
N MET A 319 7.64 12.02 -2.48
CA MET A 319 8.10 12.12 -3.86
C MET A 319 9.37 12.98 -3.93
N VAL A 320 10.30 12.57 -4.78
CA VAL A 320 11.51 13.33 -5.14
C VAL A 320 11.63 13.47 -6.66
N ASN A 321 11.89 14.70 -7.12
CA ASN A 321 12.18 14.97 -8.53
C ASN A 321 13.65 14.70 -8.84
N ILE A 322 13.91 14.06 -9.97
CA ILE A 322 15.26 13.79 -10.47
C ILE A 322 15.62 14.85 -11.51
N LEU A 323 16.63 15.66 -11.20
CA LEU A 323 17.15 16.69 -12.10
C LEU A 323 18.39 16.20 -12.83
N GLY A 324 18.50 16.54 -14.12
CA GLY A 324 19.68 16.25 -14.91
C GLY A 324 20.91 16.96 -14.37
N GLN A 325 22.05 16.26 -14.34
CA GLN A 325 23.34 16.81 -13.90
C GLN A 325 24.19 17.34 -15.06
N GLY A 326 23.86 16.96 -16.29
CA GLY A 326 24.60 17.32 -17.51
C GLY A 326 24.77 16.12 -18.45
N GLU A 327 25.35 16.36 -19.62
CA GLU A 327 25.30 15.41 -20.75
C GLU A 327 26.52 14.49 -20.86
N THR A 328 27.57 14.71 -20.06
CA THR A 328 28.72 13.79 -20.05
C THR A 328 28.32 12.43 -19.48
N PRO A 329 28.97 11.31 -19.87
CA PRO A 329 28.65 9.99 -19.34
C PRO A 329 28.62 9.96 -17.81
N GLU A 330 29.62 10.56 -17.14
CA GLU A 330 29.67 10.64 -15.67
C GLU A 330 28.46 11.39 -15.07
N MET A 331 28.03 12.50 -15.70
CA MET A 331 26.87 13.29 -15.24
C MET A 331 25.55 12.55 -15.49
N VAL A 332 25.46 11.81 -16.60
CA VAL A 332 24.33 10.91 -16.85
C VAL A 332 24.29 9.82 -15.77
N THR A 333 25.41 9.16 -15.46
CA THR A 333 25.50 8.16 -14.37
C THR A 333 25.02 8.74 -13.05
N LYS A 334 25.45 9.95 -12.69
CA LYS A 334 25.00 10.66 -11.47
C LYS A 334 23.49 10.95 -11.48
N THR A 335 22.92 11.30 -12.62
CA THR A 335 21.47 11.52 -12.76
C THR A 335 20.68 10.22 -12.53
N MET A 336 21.24 9.07 -12.94
CA MET A 336 20.58 7.77 -12.85
C MET A 336 20.78 7.05 -11.51
N ALA A 337 21.82 7.40 -10.75
CA ALA A 337 22.11 6.80 -9.45
C ALA A 337 20.89 6.65 -8.51
N PRO A 338 20.05 7.69 -8.29
CA PRO A 338 18.85 7.56 -7.46
C PRO A 338 17.81 6.59 -7.99
N LEU A 339 17.63 6.51 -9.33
CA LEU A 339 16.68 5.59 -9.94
C LEU A 339 17.10 4.14 -9.70
N ARG A 340 18.40 3.86 -9.78
CA ARG A 340 18.96 2.53 -9.47
C ARG A 340 18.78 2.18 -8.01
N GLN A 341 19.05 3.13 -7.13
CA GLN A 341 18.85 2.94 -5.70
C GLN A 341 17.38 2.64 -5.38
N ALA A 342 16.44 3.32 -6.06
CA ALA A 342 15.02 3.11 -5.89
C ALA A 342 14.53 1.71 -6.30
N LEU A 343 15.22 0.99 -7.19
CA LEU A 343 14.87 -0.40 -7.53
C LEU A 343 14.92 -1.32 -6.29
N ASN A 344 15.77 -0.99 -5.30
CA ASN A 344 15.94 -1.73 -4.06
C ASN A 344 15.10 -1.18 -2.90
N VAL A 345 14.38 -0.07 -3.09
CA VAL A 345 13.55 0.54 -2.05
C VAL A 345 12.14 -0.05 -2.11
N PRO A 346 11.62 -0.60 -0.99
CA PRO A 346 10.24 -1.08 -0.94
C PRO A 346 9.24 0.02 -1.31
N ASP A 347 8.16 -0.36 -2.00
CA ASP A 347 7.08 0.54 -2.41
C ASP A 347 7.51 1.80 -3.21
N ALA A 348 8.67 1.75 -3.88
CA ALA A 348 9.15 2.82 -4.74
C ALA A 348 8.58 2.71 -6.16
N GLY A 349 7.80 3.71 -6.57
CA GLY A 349 7.37 3.94 -7.94
C GLY A 349 8.37 4.83 -8.69
N ILE A 350 8.92 4.32 -9.79
CA ILE A 350 9.85 5.05 -10.65
C ILE A 350 9.11 5.58 -11.88
N HIS A 351 9.42 6.81 -12.28
CA HIS A 351 8.86 7.43 -13.49
C HIS A 351 9.93 8.21 -14.25
N TRP A 352 10.46 7.60 -15.31
CA TRP A 352 11.32 8.27 -16.27
C TRP A 352 10.51 8.99 -17.35
N TYR A 353 10.89 10.21 -17.70
CA TYR A 353 10.11 11.03 -18.64
C TYR A 353 10.45 10.76 -20.11
N GLY A 354 11.49 10.00 -20.41
CA GLY A 354 11.93 9.72 -21.79
C GLY A 354 12.36 10.95 -22.57
N LYS A 355 12.93 11.94 -21.88
CA LYS A 355 13.48 13.16 -22.51
C LYS A 355 14.80 12.84 -23.19
N GLU A 356 15.00 13.37 -24.40
CA GLU A 356 16.31 13.34 -25.06
C GLU A 356 17.34 14.20 -24.29
N GLY A 357 18.54 13.65 -24.11
CA GLY A 357 19.66 14.28 -23.42
C GLY A 357 19.45 14.45 -21.91
N CYS A 358 20.55 14.61 -21.17
CA CYS A 358 20.52 14.89 -19.73
C CYS A 358 20.94 16.34 -19.48
N VAL A 359 20.03 17.28 -19.70
CA VAL A 359 20.33 18.71 -19.56
C VAL A 359 20.38 19.10 -18.08
N LYS A 360 21.42 19.83 -17.67
CA LYS A 360 21.59 20.28 -16.28
C LYS A 360 20.36 21.07 -15.79
N GLY A 361 19.81 20.68 -14.64
CA GLY A 361 18.65 21.31 -14.02
C GLY A 361 17.30 20.96 -14.66
N ARG A 362 17.27 20.20 -15.78
CA ARG A 362 16.03 19.74 -16.39
C ARG A 362 15.45 18.58 -15.57
N LYS A 363 14.16 18.61 -15.27
CA LYS A 363 13.47 17.49 -14.63
C LYS A 363 13.46 16.28 -15.56
N MET A 364 14.10 15.19 -15.17
CA MET A 364 14.29 13.99 -15.99
C MET A 364 13.39 12.81 -15.59
N GLY A 365 12.99 12.75 -14.33
CA GLY A 365 12.05 11.78 -13.81
C GLY A 365 11.63 12.13 -12.38
N HIS A 366 10.88 11.25 -11.73
CA HIS A 366 10.64 11.31 -10.30
C HIS A 366 10.54 9.91 -9.71
N ILE A 367 10.67 9.85 -8.39
CA ILE A 367 10.47 8.65 -7.59
C ILE A 367 9.46 8.98 -6.51
N THR A 368 8.43 8.14 -6.35
CA THR A 368 7.50 8.21 -5.21
C THR A 368 7.69 6.98 -4.35
N VAL A 369 7.92 7.15 -3.06
CA VAL A 369 7.91 6.05 -2.08
C VAL A 369 6.66 6.18 -1.23
N THR A 370 5.86 5.11 -1.16
CA THR A 370 4.71 5.07 -0.24
C THR A 370 5.08 4.43 1.09
N GLY A 371 4.36 4.81 2.13
CA GLY A 371 4.53 4.28 3.48
C GLY A 371 3.20 4.13 4.19
N PHE A 372 3.25 3.44 5.33
CA PHE A 372 2.11 3.32 6.24
C PHE A 372 1.90 4.58 7.10
N THR A 373 2.85 5.51 7.04
CA THR A 373 2.83 6.87 7.59
C THR A 373 3.71 7.76 6.71
N PRO A 374 3.56 9.10 6.74
CA PRO A 374 4.51 9.99 6.07
C PRO A 374 5.95 9.80 6.60
N ALA A 375 6.11 9.55 7.90
CA ALA A 375 7.42 9.24 8.49
C ALA A 375 8.10 8.00 7.91
N SER A 376 7.34 6.91 7.71
CA SER A 376 7.90 5.69 7.11
C SER A 376 8.21 5.83 5.63
N ALA A 377 7.46 6.66 4.88
CA ALA A 377 7.80 7.01 3.51
C ALA A 377 9.12 7.80 3.45
N LEU A 378 9.29 8.74 4.39
CA LEU A 378 10.50 9.55 4.54
C LEU A 378 11.74 8.71 4.91
N GLU A 379 11.58 7.72 5.78
CA GLU A 379 12.66 6.78 6.13
C GLU A 379 13.05 5.91 4.93
N GLN A 380 12.06 5.34 4.23
CA GLN A 380 12.31 4.45 3.10
C GLN A 380 12.97 5.15 1.91
N ILE A 381 12.70 6.43 1.68
CA ILE A 381 13.33 7.19 0.58
C ILE A 381 14.77 7.60 0.89
N ARG A 382 15.22 7.53 2.15
CA ARG A 382 16.57 7.99 2.57
C ARG A 382 17.70 7.48 1.66
N PRO A 383 17.79 6.20 1.27
CA PRO A 383 18.85 5.73 0.39
C PRO A 383 18.86 6.45 -0.97
N VAL A 384 17.69 6.78 -1.52
CA VAL A 384 17.55 7.53 -2.78
C VAL A 384 18.08 8.96 -2.61
N LEU A 385 17.78 9.62 -1.49
CA LEU A 385 18.27 10.97 -1.20
C LEU A 385 19.79 10.98 -1.04
N VAL A 386 20.37 9.96 -0.38
CA VAL A 386 21.82 9.79 -0.25
C VAL A 386 22.46 9.58 -1.62
N ALA A 387 21.83 8.80 -2.50
CA ALA A 387 22.32 8.61 -3.87
C ALA A 387 22.24 9.88 -4.74
N LEU A 388 21.42 10.87 -4.36
CA LEU A 388 21.28 12.16 -5.06
C LEU A 388 22.40 13.14 -4.69
N ASP A 389 22.60 13.46 -3.41
CA ASP A 389 23.58 14.48 -2.99
C ASP A 389 24.52 14.05 -1.84
N GLY A 390 24.67 12.75 -1.58
CA GLY A 390 25.45 12.22 -0.46
C GLY A 390 24.73 12.34 0.89
N ASP A 391 25.44 12.06 1.98
CA ASP A 391 24.84 12.03 3.33
C ASP A 391 24.25 13.40 3.75
N ASP A 392 24.88 14.50 3.33
CA ASP A 392 24.43 15.88 3.59
C ASP A 392 23.03 16.19 3.01
N ALA A 393 22.56 15.43 2.02
CA ALA A 393 21.26 15.65 1.38
C ALA A 393 20.10 15.38 2.33
N ALA A 394 20.19 14.28 3.09
CA ALA A 394 19.16 13.89 4.04
C ALA A 394 19.09 14.88 5.21
N ASP A 395 20.25 15.36 5.67
CA ASP A 395 20.36 16.34 6.76
C ASP A 395 19.81 17.72 6.35
N LYS A 396 20.04 18.16 5.10
CA LYS A 396 19.49 19.41 4.56
C LYS A 396 17.97 19.42 4.36
N MET A 397 17.34 18.25 4.31
CA MET A 397 15.88 18.11 4.15
C MET A 397 15.14 17.92 5.47
N ASP A 398 15.84 18.10 6.60
CA ASP A 398 15.31 17.82 7.94
C ASP A 398 14.72 16.39 8.04
N VAL A 399 15.25 15.45 7.22
CA VAL A 399 14.84 14.05 7.27
C VAL A 399 15.42 13.47 8.55
N PRO A 400 14.61 13.23 9.61
CA PRO A 400 15.14 12.99 10.94
C PRO A 400 16.08 11.79 10.92
N SER A 401 17.31 11.96 11.43
CA SER A 401 18.33 10.89 11.50
C SER A 401 17.86 9.66 12.29
N LYS A 402 16.84 9.85 13.13
CA LYS A 402 16.10 8.78 13.82
C LYS A 402 14.70 8.64 13.21
N PRO A 403 14.20 7.41 13.00
CA PRO A 403 12.85 7.21 12.49
C PRO A 403 11.82 7.89 13.39
N SER A 404 10.86 8.60 12.80
CA SER A 404 9.84 9.30 13.59
C SER A 404 9.01 8.29 14.38
N PRO A 405 8.67 8.61 15.63
CA PRO A 405 8.01 7.66 16.51
C PRO A 405 6.59 7.35 16.02
N SER A 406 6.32 6.07 15.79
CA SER A 406 4.96 5.58 15.53
C SER A 406 4.19 5.31 16.83
N VAL A 407 4.91 5.12 17.93
CA VAL A 407 4.35 4.90 19.26
C VAL A 407 4.94 5.91 20.25
N GLY A 408 4.08 6.60 20.99
CA GLY A 408 4.50 7.47 22.09
C GLY A 408 4.45 6.73 23.42
N ILE A 409 5.56 6.61 24.14
CA ILE A 409 5.58 6.06 25.51
C ILE A 409 5.71 7.23 26.48
N ILE A 410 4.69 7.45 27.30
CA ILE A 410 4.69 8.50 28.31
C ILE A 410 4.54 7.93 29.71
N MET A 411 5.18 8.60 30.66
CA MET A 411 5.09 8.24 32.07
C MET A 411 5.00 9.44 33.00
N GLY A 412 4.36 9.25 34.16
CA GLY A 412 4.13 10.33 35.13
C GLY A 412 5.41 10.82 35.83
N SER A 413 6.38 9.93 36.03
CA SER A 413 7.72 10.22 36.55
C SER A 413 8.76 9.24 36.02
N ASP A 414 10.03 9.61 36.12
CA ASP A 414 11.19 8.75 35.95
C ASP A 414 11.15 7.44 36.77
N SER A 415 10.53 7.44 37.95
CA SER A 415 10.34 6.24 38.77
C SER A 415 9.50 5.14 38.09
N ASP A 416 8.70 5.49 37.08
CA ASP A 416 7.89 4.54 36.31
C ASP A 416 8.71 3.84 35.20
N LEU A 417 9.88 4.38 34.82
CA LEU A 417 10.72 3.91 33.72
C LEU A 417 11.14 2.43 33.84
N PRO A 418 11.50 1.88 35.01
CA PRO A 418 11.84 0.46 35.14
C PRO A 418 10.73 -0.49 34.69
N THR A 419 9.47 -0.06 34.80
CA THR A 419 8.31 -0.80 34.26
C THR A 419 8.14 -0.50 32.78
N MET A 420 8.12 0.79 32.41
CA MET A 420 7.77 1.21 31.05
C MET A 420 8.80 0.83 29.97
N LYS A 421 10.07 0.61 30.34
CA LYS A 421 11.12 0.16 29.40
C LYS A 421 10.79 -1.17 28.71
N ASP A 422 9.96 -2.02 29.33
CA ASP A 422 9.59 -3.30 28.74
C ASP A 422 8.68 -3.13 27.51
N ALA A 423 7.86 -2.06 27.47
CA ALA A 423 7.11 -1.70 26.26
C ALA A 423 8.08 -1.30 25.13
N ALA A 424 9.06 -0.46 25.44
CA ALA A 424 10.10 0.00 24.51
C ALA A 424 10.92 -1.17 23.95
N GLN A 425 11.26 -2.16 24.78
CA GLN A 425 11.97 -3.36 24.34
C GLN A 425 11.14 -4.17 23.32
N VAL A 426 9.85 -4.41 23.61
CA VAL A 426 8.97 -5.11 22.67
C VAL A 426 8.86 -4.37 21.34
N LEU A 427 8.68 -3.05 21.37
CA LEU A 427 8.62 -2.26 20.12
C LEU A 427 9.92 -2.37 19.32
N SER A 428 11.07 -2.35 20.00
CA SER A 428 12.39 -2.57 19.38
C SER A 428 12.49 -3.95 18.72
N ASP A 429 12.06 -5.01 19.41
CA ASP A 429 12.10 -6.39 18.90
C ASP A 429 11.26 -6.56 17.62
N PHE A 430 10.18 -5.80 17.49
CA PHE A 430 9.33 -5.78 16.29
C PHE A 430 9.80 -4.79 15.21
N GLY A 431 10.76 -3.91 15.53
CA GLY A 431 11.29 -2.87 14.64
C GLY A 431 10.32 -1.69 14.48
N ILE A 432 9.61 -1.32 15.55
CA ILE A 432 8.65 -0.21 15.56
C ILE A 432 9.30 1.00 16.23
N PRO A 433 9.41 2.15 15.53
CA PRO A 433 10.00 3.34 16.12
C PRO A 433 9.08 3.94 17.19
N TYR A 434 9.66 4.38 18.30
CA TYR A 434 8.95 4.96 19.42
C TYR A 434 9.72 6.10 20.06
N GLU A 435 8.99 6.95 20.77
CA GLU A 435 9.55 7.97 21.66
C GLU A 435 9.23 7.62 23.11
N ILE A 436 10.03 8.13 24.04
CA ILE A 436 9.80 7.97 25.48
C ILE A 436 9.94 9.32 26.17
N SER A 437 8.98 9.68 27.03
CA SER A 437 8.95 11.00 27.67
C SER A 437 8.27 10.98 29.03
N ILE A 438 8.65 11.92 29.90
CA ILE A 438 7.99 12.17 31.18
C ILE A 438 6.91 13.24 30.96
N VAL A 439 5.65 12.88 31.18
CA VAL A 439 4.48 13.75 31.01
C VAL A 439 3.61 13.61 32.25
N SER A 440 3.43 14.69 33.00
CA SER A 440 2.68 14.65 34.26
C SER A 440 1.36 15.39 34.14
N ALA A 441 0.25 14.66 34.31
CA ALA A 441 -1.08 15.27 34.30
C ALA A 441 -1.30 16.30 35.42
N HIS A 442 -0.52 16.24 36.50
CA HIS A 442 -0.64 17.13 37.66
C HIS A 442 0.44 18.21 37.70
N ARG A 443 1.68 17.87 37.35
CA ARG A 443 2.83 18.80 37.45
C ARG A 443 3.04 19.62 36.19
N THR A 444 2.70 19.07 35.02
CA THR A 444 2.90 19.71 33.72
C THR A 444 1.66 19.56 32.81
N PRO A 445 0.47 20.03 33.26
CA PRO A 445 -0.78 19.83 32.53
C PRO A 445 -0.80 20.49 31.14
N GLU A 446 -0.16 21.64 30.96
CA GLU A 446 -0.04 22.32 29.66
C GLU A 446 0.78 21.48 28.67
N TYR A 447 1.93 20.97 29.11
CA TYR A 447 2.75 20.08 28.28
C TYR A 447 2.05 18.76 27.95
N MET A 448 1.26 18.21 28.89
CA MET A 448 0.44 17.02 28.64
C MET A 448 -0.66 17.30 27.61
N TYR A 449 -1.28 18.47 27.66
CA TYR A 449 -2.25 18.92 26.68
C TYR A 449 -1.61 19.06 25.29
N GLU A 450 -0.47 19.75 25.20
CA GLU A 450 0.30 19.91 23.96
C GLU A 450 0.73 18.54 23.40
N TYR A 451 1.28 17.66 24.24
CA TYR A 451 1.73 16.32 23.84
C TYR A 451 0.60 15.53 23.19
N ALA A 452 -0.58 15.49 23.84
CA ALA A 452 -1.71 14.69 23.39
C ALA A 452 -2.37 15.26 22.12
N THR A 453 -2.54 16.58 22.04
CA THR A 453 -3.19 17.24 20.90
C THR A 453 -2.31 17.32 19.66
N THR A 454 -0.98 17.29 19.81
CA THR A 454 -0.01 17.29 18.69
C THR A 454 0.45 15.89 18.29
N ALA A 455 0.13 14.84 19.06
CA ALA A 455 0.63 13.48 18.84
C ALA A 455 0.43 13.00 17.38
N GLU A 456 -0.77 13.20 16.82
CA GLU A 456 -1.08 12.83 15.43
C GLU A 456 -0.20 13.59 14.42
N ALA A 457 -0.03 14.90 14.60
CA ALA A 457 0.80 15.74 13.74
C ALA A 457 2.29 15.39 13.82
N ARG A 458 2.72 14.77 14.92
CA ARG A 458 4.08 14.20 15.12
C ARG A 458 4.25 12.80 14.52
N GLY A 459 3.18 12.21 13.97
CA GLY A 459 3.20 10.88 13.34
C GLY A 459 2.91 9.71 14.29
N ILE A 460 2.50 9.98 15.52
CA ILE A 460 2.16 8.95 16.50
C ILE A 460 0.81 8.32 16.14
N ASN A 461 0.74 6.99 16.20
CA ASN A 461 -0.47 6.21 15.92
C ASN A 461 -1.04 5.52 17.16
N VAL A 462 -0.21 5.27 18.18
CA VAL A 462 -0.60 4.65 19.45
C VAL A 462 0.15 5.32 20.59
N ILE A 463 -0.53 5.59 21.71
CA ILE A 463 0.12 6.10 22.92
C ILE A 463 0.08 5.03 24.00
N ILE A 464 1.22 4.74 24.62
CA ILE A 464 1.35 3.91 25.81
C ILE A 464 1.61 4.85 26.98
N ALA A 465 0.67 4.94 27.91
CA ALA A 465 0.76 5.81 29.07
C ALA A 465 0.81 4.97 30.36
N GLY A 466 1.87 5.13 31.14
CA GLY A 466 2.04 4.44 32.41
C GLY A 466 2.20 5.39 33.58
N ALA A 467 1.49 5.16 34.67
CA ALA A 467 1.68 5.95 35.88
C ALA A 467 1.24 5.18 37.13
N GLY A 468 1.99 5.36 38.22
CA GLY A 468 1.62 4.90 39.55
C GLY A 468 0.83 5.98 40.29
N GLY A 469 1.54 6.95 40.90
CA GLY A 469 0.92 8.03 41.67
C GLY A 469 0.15 9.07 40.84
N ALA A 470 0.39 9.14 39.53
CA ALA A 470 -0.32 10.02 38.59
C ALA A 470 -1.24 9.22 37.65
N ALA A 471 -1.92 8.19 38.18
CA ALA A 471 -2.67 7.20 37.40
C ALA A 471 -3.78 7.77 36.48
N HIS A 472 -4.17 9.05 36.63
CA HIS A 472 -5.08 9.72 35.71
C HIS A 472 -4.47 10.05 34.33
N LEU A 473 -3.14 9.95 34.16
CA LEU A 473 -2.45 10.30 32.91
C LEU A 473 -3.05 9.63 31.66
N PRO A 474 -3.28 8.30 31.61
CA PRO A 474 -3.83 7.66 30.42
C PRO A 474 -5.23 8.17 30.07
N GLY A 475 -6.08 8.38 31.07
CA GLY A 475 -7.44 8.90 30.88
C GLY A 475 -7.48 10.33 30.36
N MET A 476 -6.64 11.21 30.92
CA MET A 476 -6.51 12.60 30.49
C MET A 476 -6.03 12.69 29.03
N VAL A 477 -5.04 11.87 28.67
CA VAL A 477 -4.53 11.83 27.30
C VAL A 477 -5.59 11.27 26.34
N ALA A 478 -6.30 10.20 26.71
CA ALA A 478 -7.36 9.62 25.89
C ALA A 478 -8.52 10.59 25.60
N ALA A 479 -8.75 11.58 26.47
CA ALA A 479 -9.75 12.63 26.27
C ALA A 479 -9.34 13.68 25.23
N LEU A 480 -8.05 13.81 24.94
CA LEU A 480 -7.47 14.88 24.11
C LEU A 480 -7.00 14.40 22.73
N THR A 481 -6.99 13.09 22.48
CA THR A 481 -6.53 12.52 21.21
C THR A 481 -7.53 11.52 20.62
N PRO A 482 -7.70 11.47 19.28
CA PRO A 482 -8.43 10.39 18.61
C PRO A 482 -7.64 9.08 18.56
N LEU A 483 -6.37 9.06 18.98
CA LEU A 483 -5.50 7.89 18.94
C LEU A 483 -5.86 6.87 20.05
N PRO A 484 -5.62 5.57 19.83
CA PRO A 484 -5.64 4.56 20.89
C PRO A 484 -4.65 4.92 22.01
N VAL A 485 -5.14 4.85 23.25
CA VAL A 485 -4.30 5.00 24.45
C VAL A 485 -4.32 3.70 25.25
N ILE A 486 -3.13 3.14 25.45
CA ILE A 486 -2.89 1.95 26.27
C ILE A 486 -2.45 2.39 27.65
N GLY A 487 -3.23 2.04 28.67
CA GLY A 487 -2.94 2.35 30.06
C GLY A 487 -2.13 1.24 30.73
N VAL A 488 -0.98 1.58 31.28
CA VAL A 488 -0.14 0.66 32.08
C VAL A 488 -0.21 1.07 33.55
N PRO A 489 -0.96 0.34 34.39
CA PRO A 489 -0.95 0.59 35.83
C PRO A 489 0.43 0.27 36.41
N VAL A 490 1.13 1.27 36.94
CA VAL A 490 2.45 1.05 37.56
C VAL A 490 2.26 0.80 39.05
N LYS A 491 2.99 -0.20 39.58
CA LYS A 491 2.84 -0.63 40.97
C LYS A 491 3.10 0.54 41.94
N SER A 492 2.05 0.97 42.64
CA SER A 492 2.15 1.93 43.74
C SER A 492 2.80 1.31 44.97
N SER A 493 3.38 2.12 45.86
CA SER A 493 3.80 1.68 47.20
C SER A 493 2.65 1.31 48.14
N THR A 494 1.46 1.91 47.99
CA THR A 494 0.36 1.80 48.97
C THR A 494 -0.58 0.61 48.73
N LEU A 495 -1.08 0.43 47.50
CA LEU A 495 -2.07 -0.61 47.18
C LEU A 495 -1.56 -1.61 46.12
N SER A 496 -0.24 -1.76 46.03
CA SER A 496 0.42 -2.67 45.07
C SER A 496 -0.07 -2.48 43.62
N GLY A 497 -0.50 -1.27 43.25
CA GLY A 497 -0.97 -0.91 41.92
C GLY A 497 -2.47 -1.07 41.69
N ASN A 498 -3.26 -1.57 42.65
CA ASN A 498 -4.72 -1.66 42.48
C ASN A 498 -5.38 -0.28 42.38
N ASP A 499 -4.85 0.71 43.11
CA ASP A 499 -5.19 2.13 42.98
C ASP A 499 -4.95 2.64 41.56
N SER A 500 -3.77 2.35 41.00
CA SER A 500 -3.42 2.76 39.63
C SER A 500 -4.31 2.05 38.60
N LEU A 501 -4.59 0.75 38.79
CA LEU A 501 -5.44 -0.05 37.92
C LEU A 501 -6.85 0.52 37.86
N LEU A 502 -7.47 0.72 39.04
CA LEU A 502 -8.83 1.22 39.12
C LEU A 502 -8.94 2.65 38.58
N SER A 503 -7.93 3.49 38.79
CA SER A 503 -7.89 4.86 38.27
C SER A 503 -7.76 4.92 36.74
N ILE A 504 -7.06 3.96 36.13
CA ILE A 504 -6.84 3.90 34.68
C ILE A 504 -8.02 3.24 33.97
N VAL A 505 -8.55 2.14 34.51
CA VAL A 505 -9.58 1.35 33.84
C VAL A 505 -10.97 1.98 33.91
N GLN A 506 -11.30 2.70 35.00
CA GLN A 506 -12.63 3.25 35.24
C GLN A 506 -12.86 4.58 34.53
N MET A 507 -12.87 4.56 33.20
CA MET A 507 -13.13 5.74 32.38
C MET A 507 -14.61 5.93 32.05
N PRO A 508 -15.10 7.20 32.00
CA PRO A 508 -16.46 7.49 31.59
C PRO A 508 -16.69 7.14 30.13
N LYS A 509 -17.97 6.98 29.74
CA LYS A 509 -18.37 6.79 28.34
C LYS A 509 -17.81 7.93 27.48
N GLY A 510 -17.23 7.59 26.33
CA GLY A 510 -16.59 8.55 25.42
C GLY A 510 -15.07 8.61 25.52
N ILE A 511 -14.48 8.11 26.62
CA ILE A 511 -13.03 8.16 26.88
C ILE A 511 -12.47 6.73 27.01
N PRO A 512 -12.21 6.02 25.90
CA PRO A 512 -11.69 4.66 25.97
C PRO A 512 -10.20 4.62 26.33
N VAL A 513 -9.85 3.80 27.32
CA VAL A 513 -8.45 3.45 27.66
C VAL A 513 -8.29 1.93 27.62
N ALA A 514 -7.31 1.45 26.86
CA ALA A 514 -6.95 0.04 26.76
C ALA A 514 -6.06 -0.37 27.93
N THR A 515 -6.64 -0.85 29.03
CA THR A 515 -5.87 -1.10 30.27
C THR A 515 -5.29 -2.51 30.25
N VAL A 516 -3.97 -2.63 30.49
CA VAL A 516 -3.28 -3.92 30.66
C VAL A 516 -3.03 -4.23 32.14
N ALA A 517 -2.55 -5.44 32.44
CA ALA A 517 -2.22 -5.88 33.80
C ALA A 517 -1.23 -4.93 34.50
N ILE A 518 -1.34 -4.85 35.83
CA ILE A 518 -0.43 -4.06 36.68
C ILE A 518 1.03 -4.46 36.39
N GLY A 519 1.86 -3.47 36.08
CA GLY A 519 3.29 -3.63 35.80
C GLY A 519 3.62 -4.27 34.44
N ASN A 520 2.64 -4.58 33.60
CA ASN A 520 2.87 -5.36 32.38
C ASN A 520 3.01 -4.49 31.13
N ALA A 521 4.03 -3.63 31.12
CA ALA A 521 4.32 -2.78 29.97
C ALA A 521 4.72 -3.60 28.72
N ALA A 522 5.27 -4.80 28.87
CA ALA A 522 5.53 -5.71 27.75
C ALA A 522 4.25 -6.04 26.96
N ASN A 523 3.14 -6.35 27.65
CA ASN A 523 1.85 -6.55 27.00
C ASN A 523 1.31 -5.26 26.37
N ALA A 524 1.60 -4.08 26.93
CA ALA A 524 1.25 -2.82 26.27
C ALA A 524 2.01 -2.64 24.94
N GLY A 525 3.30 -2.99 24.91
CA GLY A 525 4.08 -3.03 23.67
C GLY A 525 3.51 -4.03 22.65
N LEU A 526 3.18 -5.26 23.08
CA LEU A 526 2.58 -6.27 22.20
C LEU A 526 1.20 -5.84 21.70
N LEU A 527 0.38 -5.22 22.55
CA LEU A 527 -0.91 -4.67 22.15
C LEU A 527 -0.74 -3.55 21.12
N ALA A 528 0.23 -2.66 21.28
CA ALA A 528 0.53 -1.63 20.28
C ALA A 528 0.94 -2.26 18.94
N VAL A 529 1.75 -3.33 18.94
CA VAL A 529 2.08 -4.09 17.71
C VAL A 529 0.81 -4.65 17.06
N ARG A 530 -0.10 -5.26 17.83
CA ARG A 530 -1.37 -5.80 17.32
C ARG A 530 -2.29 -4.71 16.78
N ILE A 531 -2.34 -3.55 17.43
CA ILE A 531 -3.11 -2.38 16.97
C ILE A 531 -2.56 -1.88 15.65
N LEU A 532 -1.26 -1.66 15.53
CA LEU A 532 -0.62 -1.19 14.30
C LEU A 532 -0.83 -2.19 13.14
N GLY A 533 -0.70 -3.49 13.41
CA GLY A 533 -0.99 -4.55 12.43
C GLY A 533 -2.48 -4.63 12.05
N ALA A 534 -3.41 -4.40 12.97
CA ALA A 534 -4.83 -4.39 12.65
C ALA A 534 -5.25 -3.15 11.88
N ALA A 535 -4.69 -1.99 12.22
CA ALA A 535 -5.05 -0.70 11.66
C ALA A 535 -4.53 -0.48 10.25
N ASN A 536 -3.30 -0.95 9.97
CA ASN A 536 -2.68 -0.80 8.67
C ASN A 536 -2.69 -2.13 7.92
N PRO A 537 -3.37 -2.24 6.78
CA PRO A 537 -3.49 -3.52 6.11
C PRO A 537 -2.21 -4.06 5.46
N GLY A 538 -1.31 -3.18 4.97
CA GLY A 538 0.02 -3.58 4.51
C GLY A 538 0.90 -4.07 5.67
N GLN A 539 0.79 -3.45 6.85
CA GLN A 539 1.44 -3.96 8.05
C GLN A 539 0.79 -5.23 8.59
N ARG A 540 -0.49 -5.48 8.36
CA ARG A 540 -1.18 -6.68 8.87
C ARG A 540 -0.44 -7.94 8.47
N GLN A 541 -0.06 -8.04 7.20
CA GLN A 541 0.67 -9.20 6.73
C GLN A 541 2.07 -9.29 7.36
N LYS A 542 2.79 -8.16 7.48
CA LYS A 542 4.16 -8.12 8.00
C LYS A 542 4.23 -8.30 9.52
N LEU A 543 3.55 -7.45 10.28
CA LEU A 543 3.48 -7.49 11.74
C LEU A 543 2.65 -8.67 12.24
N GLY A 544 1.56 -9.03 11.56
CA GLY A 544 0.76 -10.22 11.88
C GLY A 544 1.61 -11.49 11.78
N ARG A 545 2.36 -11.70 10.69
CA ARG A 545 3.30 -12.84 10.57
C ARG A 545 4.36 -12.83 11.67
N LYS A 546 4.97 -11.67 11.98
CA LYS A 546 5.93 -11.57 13.09
C LYS A 546 5.27 -11.95 14.42
N MET A 547 4.04 -11.49 14.66
CA MET A 547 3.27 -11.79 15.87
C MET A 547 2.90 -13.28 15.96
N SER A 548 2.43 -13.89 14.88
CA SER A 548 2.15 -15.33 14.83
C SER A 548 3.40 -16.17 15.08
N ARG A 549 4.56 -15.76 14.56
CA ARG A 549 5.86 -16.40 14.87
C ARG A 549 6.25 -16.22 16.33
N TYR A 550 6.09 -15.02 16.89
CA TYR A 550 6.32 -14.76 18.31
C TYR A 550 5.46 -15.69 19.17
N MET A 551 4.16 -15.78 18.89
CA MET A 551 3.23 -16.67 19.59
C MET A 551 3.61 -18.15 19.44
N ALA A 552 4.01 -18.59 18.25
CA ALA A 552 4.47 -19.96 18.01
C ALA A 552 5.77 -20.28 18.79
N ASN A 553 6.70 -19.32 18.88
CA ASN A 553 7.94 -19.47 19.64
C ASN A 553 7.66 -19.58 21.15
N GLU A 554 6.75 -18.75 21.67
CA GLU A 554 6.31 -18.86 23.07
C GLU A 554 5.68 -20.22 23.36
N ALA A 555 4.80 -20.71 22.47
CA ALA A 555 4.20 -22.03 22.58
C ALA A 555 5.26 -23.15 22.54
N ALA A 556 6.24 -23.07 21.63
CA ALA A 556 7.35 -24.01 21.53
C ALA A 556 8.25 -24.01 22.79
N ALA A 557 8.46 -22.84 23.41
CA ALA A 557 9.21 -22.72 24.65
C ALA A 557 8.51 -23.40 25.82
N VAL A 558 7.17 -23.26 25.91
CA VAL A 558 6.35 -23.99 26.90
C VAL A 558 6.41 -25.50 26.65
N GLU A 559 6.26 -25.93 25.40
CA GLU A 559 6.34 -27.35 25.02
C GLU A 559 7.71 -27.96 25.36
N LYS A 560 8.80 -27.20 25.17
CA LYS A 560 10.15 -27.62 25.58
C LYS A 560 10.24 -27.83 27.09
N LYS A 561 9.70 -26.90 27.89
CA LYS A 561 9.65 -27.04 29.37
C LYS A 561 8.81 -28.24 29.79
N ARG A 562 7.66 -28.48 29.14
CA ARG A 562 6.80 -29.65 29.38
C ARG A 562 7.59 -30.95 29.14
N ARG A 563 8.26 -31.07 27.99
CA ARG A 563 9.10 -32.24 27.67
C ARG A 563 10.23 -32.43 28.69
N GLN A 564 10.89 -31.37 29.13
CA GLN A 564 11.93 -31.45 30.16
C GLN A 564 11.37 -31.95 31.49
N LEU A 565 10.23 -31.41 31.93
CA LEU A 565 9.54 -31.82 33.15
C LEU A 565 9.13 -33.30 33.09
N GLU A 566 8.57 -33.74 31.96
CA GLU A 566 8.14 -35.13 31.75
C GLU A 566 9.32 -36.11 31.67
N GLN A 567 10.44 -35.69 31.07
CA GLN A 567 11.65 -36.52 30.95
C GLN A 567 12.41 -36.65 32.26
N GLN A 568 12.51 -35.58 33.04
CA GLN A 568 13.37 -35.52 34.23
C GLN A 568 12.61 -35.77 35.53
N GLY A 569 11.27 -35.68 35.50
CA GLY A 569 10.44 -35.68 36.69
C GLY A 569 10.45 -34.32 37.40
N TRP A 570 9.36 -34.01 38.12
CA TRP A 570 9.16 -32.69 38.73
C TRP A 570 10.20 -32.35 39.81
N GLN A 571 10.71 -33.34 40.56
CA GLN A 571 11.75 -33.08 41.57
C GLN A 571 13.07 -32.61 40.95
N ALA A 572 13.53 -33.28 39.90
CA ALA A 572 14.77 -32.90 39.22
C ALA A 572 14.61 -31.58 38.46
N TYR A 573 13.47 -31.37 37.80
CA TYR A 573 13.15 -30.11 37.15
C TYR A 573 13.16 -28.93 38.14
N LEU A 574 12.58 -29.09 39.34
CA LEU A 574 12.62 -28.07 40.39
C LEU A 574 14.01 -27.86 40.97
N ALA A 575 14.80 -28.92 41.17
CA ALA A 575 16.17 -28.78 41.67
C ALA A 575 17.03 -27.93 40.72
N VAL A 576 16.87 -28.13 39.41
CA VAL A 576 17.52 -27.34 38.36
C VAL A 576 16.94 -25.92 38.29
N ALA A 577 15.61 -25.77 38.33
CA ALA A 577 14.95 -24.47 38.25
C ALA A 577 15.21 -23.56 39.47
N ASN A 578 15.39 -24.15 40.66
CA ASN A 578 15.67 -23.45 41.91
C ASN A 578 17.16 -23.26 42.20
N GLY A 579 18.05 -23.69 41.29
CA GLY A 579 19.50 -23.54 41.45
C GLY A 579 20.10 -24.37 42.60
N VAL A 580 19.43 -25.45 43.03
CA VAL A 580 19.93 -26.34 44.09
C VAL A 580 20.85 -27.38 43.46
N ASN A 581 22.15 -27.08 43.43
CA ASN A 581 23.17 -28.11 43.22
C ASN A 581 23.06 -29.13 44.36
N GLY A 582 22.76 -30.39 44.01
CA GLY A 582 22.58 -31.48 44.94
C GLY A 582 23.82 -31.68 45.82
N GLY A 583 23.65 -31.40 47.11
CA GLY A 583 24.59 -31.73 48.16
C GLY A 583 23.82 -31.96 49.46
N LEU A 584 23.21 -33.12 49.62
CA LEU A 584 22.79 -33.62 50.94
C LEU A 584 23.05 -35.13 51.02
N ASN A 585 24.17 -35.46 51.67
CA ASN A 585 24.41 -36.73 52.33
C ASN A 585 23.45 -36.87 53.53
N GLY A 586 22.89 -38.06 53.69
CA GLY A 586 22.17 -38.47 54.90
C GLY A 586 22.01 -39.98 54.94
N ALA A 587 22.96 -40.65 55.59
CA ALA A 587 22.98 -42.10 55.79
C ALA A 587 22.00 -42.56 56.87
N ARG A 588 21.30 -43.67 56.63
CA ARG A 588 21.04 -44.83 57.54
C ARG A 588 20.09 -45.81 56.85
N SER A 589 20.61 -47.00 56.48
CA SER A 589 20.37 -48.30 57.13
C SER A 589 18.98 -48.87 56.79
N SER A 590 18.85 -49.84 55.88
CA SER A 590 19.16 -51.29 55.98
C SER A 590 17.86 -52.09 56.05
N THR A 591 17.74 -53.03 55.10
CA THR A 591 17.01 -54.32 55.17
C THR A 591 15.50 -54.32 55.39
N GLU A 592 14.73 -54.73 54.37
CA GLU A 592 13.98 -56.00 54.39
C GLU A 592 13.35 -56.35 53.02
N ALA A 593 13.82 -57.48 52.47
CA ALA A 593 13.03 -58.65 52.06
C ALA A 593 11.84 -58.52 51.09
N THR A 594 12.04 -59.13 49.90
CA THR A 594 11.15 -60.08 49.19
C THR A 594 9.81 -59.58 48.62
N VAL A 595 9.66 -59.60 47.28
CA VAL A 595 8.84 -60.60 46.56
C VAL A 595 9.31 -60.67 45.10
N THR A 596 9.54 -61.90 44.67
CA THR A 596 10.06 -62.38 43.40
C THR A 596 8.95 -62.56 42.35
N ALA A 597 9.38 -62.51 41.09
CA ALA A 597 8.98 -63.39 39.98
C ALA A 597 7.80 -62.99 39.08
N LEU A 598 8.09 -62.73 37.79
CA LEU A 598 8.03 -63.70 36.67
C LEU A 598 8.18 -62.91 35.34
N ASN A 599 9.32 -63.05 34.63
CA ASN A 599 9.55 -63.95 33.47
C ASN A 599 8.96 -63.41 32.15
N HIS A 600 9.63 -63.39 30.98
CA HIS A 600 10.91 -63.94 30.54
C HIS A 600 11.23 -63.45 29.09
N ARG A 601 12.54 -63.45 28.73
CA ARG A 601 13.19 -63.62 27.40
C ARG A 601 13.22 -62.39 26.45
N SER A 602 14.36 -61.72 26.20
CA SER A 602 15.70 -62.09 25.65
C SER A 602 15.76 -62.16 24.11
N ALA A 603 16.45 -61.23 23.45
CA ALA A 603 17.81 -61.41 22.89
C ALA A 603 18.14 -60.43 21.73
N ASP A 604 19.37 -59.90 21.79
CA ASP A 604 20.26 -59.44 20.70
C ASP A 604 19.97 -58.12 19.95
N ALA A 605 20.91 -57.19 19.71
CA ALA A 605 22.33 -57.09 20.05
C ALA A 605 22.86 -55.64 19.85
N LYS A 606 23.78 -55.25 20.73
CA LYS A 606 25.03 -54.46 20.54
C LYS A 606 24.99 -52.99 20.05
N ALA A 607 25.34 -52.15 21.02
CA ALA A 607 25.99 -50.82 21.00
C ALA A 607 27.34 -50.81 20.22
N PRO A 608 28.15 -49.70 20.07
CA PRO A 608 28.44 -48.76 21.17
C PRO A 608 28.89 -47.29 20.87
N PHE A 609 29.06 -46.57 21.99
CA PHE A 609 29.95 -45.45 22.31
C PHE A 609 29.49 -43.98 22.18
N ALA A 610 29.18 -43.43 23.36
CA ALA A 610 29.35 -42.03 23.75
C ALA A 610 30.74 -41.83 24.37
N ILE A 611 31.32 -40.62 24.26
CA ILE A 611 32.26 -40.05 25.26
C ILE A 611 31.98 -38.55 25.43
N VAL A 612 31.98 -38.15 26.70
CA VAL A 612 31.58 -36.88 27.30
C VAL A 612 32.79 -35.93 27.50
N GLN A 613 32.52 -34.63 27.51
CA GLN A 613 33.39 -33.50 27.85
C GLN A 613 34.03 -33.56 29.25
N LEU A 614 35.14 -32.83 29.44
CA LEU A 614 35.52 -32.25 30.74
C LEU A 614 36.06 -30.80 30.59
N ASN A 615 35.54 -29.93 31.47
CA ASN A 615 35.85 -28.51 31.67
C ASN A 615 37.14 -28.28 32.49
N ARG A 616 37.75 -27.09 32.33
CA ARG A 616 38.41 -26.35 33.43
C ARG A 616 38.23 -24.84 33.29
N SER A 617 38.04 -24.20 34.45
CA SER A 617 37.70 -22.81 34.71
C SER A 617 38.91 -21.95 35.11
N ARG A 618 38.80 -20.62 34.91
CA ARG A 618 39.07 -19.51 35.87
C ARG A 618 39.05 -18.16 35.13
N GLY A 619 38.42 -17.16 35.75
CA GLY A 619 38.14 -15.84 35.16
C GLY A 619 39.13 -14.73 35.54
N HIS A 620 38.86 -13.51 35.02
CA HIS A 620 38.99 -12.20 35.69
C HIS A 620 38.41 -11.07 34.78
N HIS A 621 38.07 -9.97 35.46
CA HIS A 621 37.38 -8.70 35.15
C HIS A 621 37.50 -7.97 33.78
N PHE A 622 36.37 -7.34 33.37
CA PHE A 622 36.06 -5.99 32.76
C PHE A 622 37.04 -5.27 31.78
N PRO A 623 36.60 -4.26 30.96
CA PRO A 623 35.27 -3.76 30.56
C PRO A 623 35.10 -3.47 29.03
N LEU A 624 33.95 -2.87 28.68
CA LEU A 624 33.46 -2.39 27.37
C LEU A 624 34.42 -1.51 26.54
N GLY A 625 34.27 -1.57 25.21
CA GLY A 625 34.78 -0.57 24.26
C GLY A 625 34.28 -0.76 22.81
N GLN A 626 33.46 0.19 22.36
CA GLN A 626 33.04 0.57 21.01
C GLN A 626 33.71 -0.10 19.79
N PHE A 627 32.89 -0.61 18.85
CA PHE A 627 33.30 -0.79 17.45
C PHE A 627 32.86 0.42 16.63
N THR A 628 33.83 1.19 16.14
CA THR A 628 33.67 2.19 15.09
C THR A 628 34.18 1.67 13.75
N CYS A 629 33.46 2.11 12.72
CA CYS A 629 33.75 2.08 11.29
C CYS A 629 35.20 2.42 10.92
N GLY A 630 35.71 1.79 9.86
CA GLY A 630 36.95 2.16 9.19
C GLY A 630 36.95 1.73 7.72
N ILE A 631 36.37 2.57 6.85
CA ILE A 631 36.62 2.60 5.41
C ILE A 631 38.09 2.98 5.16
N ARG A 632 38.79 2.31 4.22
CA ARG A 632 39.86 2.94 3.43
C ARG A 632 40.05 2.28 2.06
N CYS A 633 40.02 3.13 1.05
CA CYS A 633 40.20 2.88 -0.38
C CYS A 633 41.51 2.18 -0.75
N MET A 634 41.40 1.39 -1.82
CA MET A 634 42.49 0.98 -2.71
C MET A 634 43.14 2.20 -3.39
N SER A 635 44.46 2.15 -3.53
CA SER A 635 45.21 2.87 -4.54
C SER A 635 46.24 1.92 -5.14
N THR A 636 46.14 1.74 -6.46
CA THR A 636 47.24 1.55 -7.40
C THR A 636 48.21 0.37 -7.18
N PHE A 637 48.13 -0.66 -8.04
CA PHE A 637 49.33 -1.42 -8.41
C PHE A 637 49.34 -1.76 -9.91
N LEU A 638 50.34 -1.21 -10.59
CA LEU A 638 50.77 -1.52 -11.94
C LEU A 638 52.09 -2.34 -11.81
N LEU A 639 52.13 -3.50 -12.48
CA LEU A 639 53.30 -4.06 -13.19
C LEU A 639 54.62 -4.33 -12.42
N ILE A 640 55.04 -5.61 -12.36
CA ILE A 640 56.25 -6.18 -13.00
C ILE A 640 56.70 -7.51 -12.36
N LEU A 641 56.66 -8.55 -13.20
CA LEU A 641 57.61 -9.66 -13.44
C LEU A 641 58.35 -10.35 -12.28
N GLY A 642 58.31 -11.70 -12.31
CA GLY A 642 59.56 -12.48 -12.39
C GLY A 642 59.68 -13.75 -11.54
N GLY A 643 59.82 -14.90 -12.23
CA GLY A 643 60.54 -16.11 -11.79
C GLY A 643 59.77 -17.05 -10.84
N GLY A 644 59.41 -18.27 -11.21
CA GLY A 644 60.31 -19.43 -11.43
C GLY A 644 60.54 -20.14 -10.07
N HIS A 645 60.29 -21.42 -9.82
CA HIS A 645 60.44 -22.63 -10.63
C HIS A 645 59.87 -23.85 -9.84
N ARG A 646 59.35 -24.87 -10.57
CA ARG A 646 59.46 -26.35 -10.37
C ARG A 646 58.88 -26.99 -9.07
N HIS A 647 58.28 -28.18 -9.01
CA HIS A 647 58.14 -29.35 -9.90
C HIS A 647 56.92 -30.22 -9.51
N MET A 648 56.26 -30.80 -10.54
CA MET A 648 55.61 -32.13 -10.68
C MET A 648 54.88 -32.83 -9.52
N LEU A 649 53.61 -33.21 -9.77
CA LEU A 649 53.10 -34.59 -9.94
C LEU A 649 51.59 -34.55 -10.32
N GLY A 650 51.18 -35.24 -11.39
CA GLY A 650 49.77 -35.58 -11.69
C GLY A 650 49.51 -37.08 -11.43
N PRO A 651 48.40 -37.70 -11.92
CA PRO A 651 47.16 -37.14 -12.46
C PRO A 651 45.87 -37.85 -11.91
N SER A 652 44.70 -37.20 -11.88
CA SER A 652 43.40 -37.92 -12.07
C SER A 652 42.25 -36.97 -12.47
N HIS A 653 41.75 -37.20 -13.68
CA HIS A 653 40.43 -36.89 -14.26
C HIS A 653 39.32 -36.34 -13.32
N PHE A 654 38.86 -35.12 -13.63
CA PHE A 654 37.43 -34.77 -13.64
C PHE A 654 37.19 -33.74 -14.75
N LEU A 655 36.61 -34.19 -15.86
CA LEU A 655 36.07 -33.36 -16.93
C LEU A 655 34.77 -32.72 -16.42
N VAL A 656 34.84 -31.48 -15.95
CA VAL A 656 33.68 -30.60 -15.85
C VAL A 656 33.59 -29.85 -17.18
N SER A 657 32.51 -30.05 -17.93
CA SER A 657 32.27 -29.31 -19.16
C SER A 657 32.20 -27.81 -18.85
N ALA A 658 33.16 -27.06 -19.35
CA ALA A 658 33.11 -25.60 -19.33
C ALA A 658 31.90 -25.14 -20.14
N ARG A 659 30.97 -24.44 -19.48
CA ARG A 659 29.94 -23.63 -20.16
C ARG A 659 30.67 -22.57 -20.99
N PRO A 660 30.23 -22.26 -22.22
CA PRO A 660 30.89 -21.22 -23.02
C PRO A 660 30.82 -19.86 -22.30
N PRO A 661 31.89 -19.05 -22.34
CA PRO A 661 32.01 -17.80 -21.58
C PRO A 661 31.11 -16.65 -22.08
N VAL A 662 30.34 -16.87 -23.15
CA VAL A 662 29.56 -15.82 -23.83
C VAL A 662 28.34 -15.35 -23.03
N LEU A 663 27.84 -16.14 -22.07
CA LEU A 663 26.72 -15.71 -21.23
C LEU A 663 27.11 -14.70 -20.14
N PHE A 664 28.40 -14.58 -19.81
CA PHE A 664 28.85 -13.78 -18.65
C PHE A 664 28.94 -12.27 -18.96
N GLU A 665 29.24 -11.89 -20.21
CA GLU A 665 29.33 -10.47 -20.61
C GLU A 665 27.96 -9.82 -20.90
N LEU A 666 26.95 -10.60 -21.33
CA LEU A 666 25.60 -10.09 -21.66
C LEU A 666 24.76 -9.67 -20.43
N PHE A 667 25.16 -10.10 -19.23
CA PHE A 667 24.49 -9.77 -17.97
C PHE A 667 25.35 -8.94 -17.02
N HIS A 668 26.52 -8.45 -17.47
CA HIS A 668 27.09 -7.29 -16.80
C HIS A 668 26.11 -6.13 -16.99
N LEU A 669 25.46 -5.73 -15.90
CA LEU A 669 24.86 -4.42 -15.80
C LEU A 669 25.94 -3.46 -16.25
N ASP A 670 25.77 -2.83 -17.42
CA ASP A 670 26.58 -1.68 -17.79
C ASP A 670 26.22 -0.61 -16.75
N THR A 671 27.00 -0.57 -15.66
CA THR A 671 26.73 0.16 -14.43
C THR A 671 26.80 1.67 -14.62
N ASP A 672 26.76 2.15 -15.87
CA ASP A 672 26.98 3.53 -16.27
C ASP A 672 25.75 4.21 -16.91
N ALA A 673 24.65 3.50 -17.26
CA ALA A 673 23.35 4.13 -17.59
C ALA A 673 22.09 3.39 -17.05
N MET A 674 20.88 3.97 -17.16
CA MET A 674 19.64 3.19 -17.13
C MET A 674 19.70 2.12 -18.22
N ASP A 675 18.99 1.00 -18.03
CA ASP A 675 19.06 -0.14 -18.93
C ASP A 675 18.73 0.26 -20.37
N LYS A 676 19.76 0.26 -21.24
CA LYS A 676 19.62 0.66 -22.65
C LYS A 676 19.10 -0.47 -23.53
N ARG A 677 18.95 -1.68 -22.98
CA ARG A 677 18.51 -2.85 -23.73
C ARG A 677 17.06 -2.68 -24.17
N THR A 678 16.80 -3.14 -25.39
CA THR A 678 15.46 -3.22 -25.98
C THR A 678 14.89 -4.61 -25.72
N VAL A 679 13.69 -4.67 -25.14
CA VAL A 679 12.98 -5.93 -24.87
C VAL A 679 12.03 -6.23 -26.03
N GLY A 680 12.23 -7.36 -26.69
CA GLY A 680 11.31 -7.90 -27.70
C GLY A 680 10.23 -8.77 -27.04
N CYS A 681 8.96 -8.46 -27.25
CA CYS A 681 7.84 -9.25 -26.73
C CYS A 681 7.12 -9.98 -27.86
N LEU A 682 7.01 -11.31 -27.76
CA LEU A 682 6.18 -12.12 -28.63
C LEU A 682 4.71 -12.03 -28.17
N GLY A 683 3.88 -11.44 -29.04
CA GLY A 683 2.49 -11.04 -28.79
C GLY A 683 2.37 -9.53 -28.52
N GLY A 684 1.31 -8.90 -29.03
CA GLY A 684 1.02 -7.48 -28.85
C GLY A 684 -0.35 -7.19 -28.22
N GLY A 685 -0.90 -8.15 -27.48
CA GLY A 685 -2.17 -8.07 -26.78
C GLY A 685 -2.16 -7.20 -25.52
N GLN A 686 -3.16 -7.42 -24.65
CA GLN A 686 -3.37 -6.56 -23.47
C GLN A 686 -2.26 -6.66 -22.43
N LEU A 687 -1.58 -7.80 -22.33
CA LEU A 687 -0.52 -8.02 -21.34
C LEU A 687 0.76 -7.30 -21.77
N GLY A 688 1.10 -7.39 -23.07
CA GLY A 688 2.16 -6.63 -23.70
C GLY A 688 1.93 -5.14 -23.57
N ARG A 689 0.70 -4.65 -23.72
CA ARG A 689 0.37 -3.22 -23.52
C ARG A 689 0.73 -2.73 -22.12
N MET A 690 0.36 -3.50 -21.08
CA MET A 690 0.69 -3.16 -19.70
C MET A 690 2.20 -3.25 -19.44
N MET A 691 2.88 -4.21 -20.07
CA MET A 691 4.34 -4.33 -20.05
C MET A 691 5.03 -3.11 -20.66
N VAL A 692 4.53 -2.58 -21.78
CA VAL A 692 5.06 -1.36 -22.40
C VAL A 692 4.93 -0.15 -21.46
N TYR A 693 3.80 0.01 -20.76
CA TYR A 693 3.67 1.09 -19.78
C TYR A 693 4.67 0.99 -18.63
N ALA A 694 4.90 -0.22 -18.11
CA ALA A 694 5.92 -0.47 -17.11
C ALA A 694 7.34 -0.20 -17.66
N ALA A 695 7.62 -0.58 -18.91
CA ALA A 695 8.89 -0.34 -19.57
C ALA A 695 9.18 1.16 -19.71
N HIS A 696 8.21 1.96 -20.17
CA HIS A 696 8.36 3.40 -20.26
C HIS A 696 8.69 4.07 -18.92
N ARG A 697 8.05 3.63 -17.83
CA ARG A 697 8.33 4.12 -16.47
C ARG A 697 9.78 3.84 -16.06
N LEU A 698 10.29 2.67 -16.42
CA LEU A 698 11.67 2.25 -16.22
C LEU A 698 12.63 2.74 -17.31
N GLY A 699 12.19 3.56 -18.26
CA GLY A 699 13.01 4.02 -19.40
C GLY A 699 13.53 2.90 -20.31
N VAL A 700 12.91 1.73 -20.29
CA VAL A 700 13.21 0.57 -21.13
C VAL A 700 12.41 0.66 -22.43
N LYS A 701 13.06 0.37 -23.55
CA LYS A 701 12.39 0.32 -24.87
C LYS A 701 11.80 -1.05 -25.14
N MET A 702 10.66 -1.10 -25.80
CA MET A 702 10.03 -2.35 -26.22
C MET A 702 9.78 -2.43 -27.72
N CYS A 703 9.93 -3.64 -28.27
CA CYS A 703 9.44 -3.99 -29.58
C CYS A 703 8.47 -5.16 -29.47
N VAL A 704 7.32 -5.09 -30.13
CA VAL A 704 6.29 -6.13 -30.06
C VAL A 704 6.07 -6.83 -31.40
N LEU A 705 5.86 -8.15 -31.38
CA LEU A 705 5.50 -8.94 -32.56
C LEU A 705 4.04 -9.38 -32.47
N ASP A 706 3.20 -8.87 -33.37
CA ASP A 706 1.77 -9.21 -33.41
C ASP A 706 1.23 -9.18 -34.85
N PRO A 707 0.23 -10.01 -35.20
CA PRO A 707 -0.41 -9.96 -36.51
C PRO A 707 -1.00 -8.59 -36.88
N LEU A 708 -1.40 -7.79 -35.89
CA LEU A 708 -1.94 -6.44 -36.10
C LEU A 708 -0.87 -5.34 -36.12
N GLY A 709 0.41 -5.65 -35.83
CA GLY A 709 1.48 -4.66 -35.76
C GLY A 709 1.14 -3.49 -34.83
N GLU A 710 1.28 -2.26 -35.32
CA GLU A 710 0.95 -1.01 -34.60
C GLU A 710 -0.52 -0.89 -34.18
N LYS A 711 -1.43 -1.67 -34.78
CA LYS A 711 -2.85 -1.69 -34.39
C LYS A 711 -3.12 -2.60 -33.20
N SER A 712 -2.19 -3.48 -32.85
CA SER A 712 -2.30 -4.33 -31.66
C SER A 712 -2.31 -3.47 -30.38
N PRO A 713 -2.97 -3.89 -29.29
CA PRO A 713 -2.99 -3.13 -28.04
C PRO A 713 -1.62 -2.64 -27.55
N ALA A 714 -0.57 -3.47 -27.63
CA ALA A 714 0.79 -3.10 -27.26
C ALA A 714 1.47 -2.29 -28.35
N GLY A 715 1.25 -2.61 -29.63
CA GLY A 715 1.81 -1.89 -30.78
C GLY A 715 1.33 -0.43 -30.86
N GLN A 716 0.16 -0.12 -30.31
CA GLN A 716 -0.37 1.24 -30.20
C GLN A 716 0.48 2.15 -29.30
N VAL A 717 1.29 1.57 -28.41
CA VAL A 717 2.05 2.32 -27.40
C VAL A 717 3.54 1.96 -27.34
N ALA A 718 3.98 0.91 -28.05
CA ALA A 718 5.39 0.51 -28.09
C ALA A 718 6.19 1.39 -29.05
N GLU A 719 7.49 1.58 -28.79
CA GLU A 719 8.35 2.36 -29.67
C GLU A 719 8.53 1.69 -31.04
N MET A 720 8.43 0.36 -31.09
CA MET A 720 8.62 -0.42 -32.31
C MET A 720 7.62 -1.59 -32.37
N SER A 721 7.24 -1.98 -33.58
CA SER A 721 6.48 -3.21 -33.80
C SER A 721 6.97 -3.99 -35.03
N VAL A 722 6.73 -5.30 -35.01
CA VAL A 722 6.87 -6.20 -36.15
C VAL A 722 5.47 -6.76 -36.46
N MET A 723 4.99 -6.53 -37.67
CA MET A 723 3.72 -7.10 -38.12
C MET A 723 3.95 -8.54 -38.60
N GLY A 724 3.32 -9.51 -37.93
CA GLY A 724 3.46 -10.91 -38.28
C GLY A 724 2.98 -11.86 -37.19
N SER A 725 2.83 -13.13 -37.54
CA SER A 725 2.49 -14.15 -36.57
C SER A 725 3.71 -14.48 -35.70
N PHE A 726 3.53 -14.58 -34.38
CA PHE A 726 4.55 -15.12 -33.46
C PHE A 726 4.74 -16.65 -33.57
N GLN A 727 4.02 -17.28 -34.51
CA GLN A 727 4.28 -18.66 -34.96
C GLN A 727 5.23 -18.72 -36.17
N ASP A 728 5.38 -17.60 -36.89
CA ASP A 728 6.23 -17.50 -38.08
C ASP A 728 7.69 -17.29 -37.65
N ALA A 729 8.55 -18.27 -37.96
CA ALA A 729 9.96 -18.25 -37.56
C ALA A 729 10.71 -17.04 -38.13
N ASP A 730 10.40 -16.59 -39.34
CA ASP A 730 11.08 -15.46 -39.96
C ASP A 730 10.72 -14.14 -39.26
N LYS A 731 9.47 -14.03 -38.80
CA LYS A 731 9.02 -12.88 -38.00
C LYS A 731 9.60 -12.87 -36.59
N VAL A 732 9.76 -14.03 -35.96
CA VAL A 732 10.48 -14.12 -34.68
C VAL A 732 11.96 -13.73 -34.84
N ARG A 733 12.63 -14.15 -35.93
CA ARG A 733 13.99 -13.70 -36.25
C ARG A 733 14.07 -12.22 -36.58
N GLU A 734 13.05 -11.65 -37.22
CA GLU A 734 12.95 -10.20 -37.48
C GLU A 734 12.89 -9.42 -36.16
N LEU A 735 12.07 -9.86 -35.20
CA LEU A 735 12.00 -9.28 -33.86
C LEU A 735 13.36 -9.38 -33.15
N ALA A 736 13.98 -10.57 -33.16
CA ALA A 736 15.28 -10.81 -32.50
C ALA A 736 16.38 -9.86 -32.99
N LYS A 737 16.38 -9.47 -34.27
CA LYS A 737 17.36 -8.52 -34.83
C LYS A 737 17.20 -7.08 -34.32
N LYS A 738 16.03 -6.72 -33.77
CA LYS A 738 15.71 -5.38 -33.28
C LYS A 738 15.82 -5.26 -31.75
N CYS A 739 16.16 -6.36 -31.06
CA CYS A 739 16.07 -6.44 -29.60
C CYS A 739 17.30 -7.12 -28.99
N ASP A 740 17.58 -6.78 -27.73
CA ASP A 740 18.71 -7.34 -26.98
C ASP A 740 18.28 -8.58 -26.17
N ILE A 741 16.98 -8.70 -25.86
CA ILE A 741 16.40 -9.82 -25.13
C ILE A 741 14.98 -10.07 -25.63
N LEU A 742 14.57 -11.34 -25.70
CA LEU A 742 13.23 -11.76 -26.04
C LEU A 742 12.46 -12.26 -24.82
N THR A 743 11.19 -11.90 -24.77
CA THR A 743 10.19 -12.44 -23.84
C THR A 743 8.84 -12.60 -24.51
N LEU A 744 7.83 -13.06 -23.78
CA LEU A 744 6.53 -13.43 -24.34
C LEU A 744 5.38 -12.97 -23.44
N GLU A 745 4.28 -12.56 -24.08
CA GLU A 745 2.99 -12.35 -23.41
C GLU A 745 2.00 -13.50 -23.66
N VAL A 746 2.37 -14.47 -24.50
CA VAL A 746 1.56 -15.65 -24.84
C VAL A 746 2.44 -16.89 -24.96
N GLU A 747 1.99 -18.01 -24.42
CA GLU A 747 2.73 -19.28 -24.42
C GLU A 747 2.61 -20.04 -25.75
N HIS A 748 1.63 -19.70 -26.59
CA HIS A 748 1.42 -20.28 -27.92
C HIS A 748 2.32 -19.64 -28.98
N VAL A 749 3.63 -19.70 -28.76
CA VAL A 749 4.68 -19.20 -29.68
C VAL A 749 5.45 -20.37 -30.29
N ASN A 750 6.22 -20.09 -31.34
CA ASN A 750 7.10 -21.10 -31.93
C ASN A 750 8.31 -21.36 -31.00
N ALA A 751 8.26 -22.43 -30.21
CA ALA A 751 9.32 -22.76 -29.26
C ALA A 751 10.62 -23.25 -29.93
N GLU A 752 10.55 -23.77 -31.16
CA GLU A 752 11.71 -24.30 -31.89
C GLU A 752 12.63 -23.17 -32.36
N VAL A 753 12.06 -22.09 -32.93
CA VAL A 753 12.87 -20.92 -33.31
C VAL A 753 13.43 -20.18 -32.09
N LEU A 754 12.71 -20.18 -30.96
CA LEU A 754 13.24 -19.62 -29.71
C LEU A 754 14.43 -20.41 -29.18
N GLU A 755 14.40 -21.73 -29.29
CA GLU A 755 15.52 -22.61 -28.93
C GLU A 755 16.71 -22.39 -29.88
N GLU A 756 16.48 -22.29 -31.19
CA GLU A 756 17.50 -21.93 -32.19
C GLU A 756 18.19 -20.61 -31.84
N LEU A 757 17.41 -19.56 -31.56
CA LEU A 757 17.91 -18.23 -31.20
C LEU A 757 18.69 -18.26 -29.88
N HIS A 758 18.18 -19.01 -28.89
CA HIS A 758 18.85 -19.17 -27.60
C HIS A 758 20.22 -19.84 -27.76
N GLN A 759 20.30 -20.91 -28.56
CA GLN A 759 21.55 -21.59 -28.87
C GLN A 759 22.52 -20.71 -29.67
N ALA A 760 22.00 -19.79 -30.48
CA ALA A 760 22.78 -18.76 -31.17
C ALA A 760 23.23 -17.60 -30.26
N GLY A 761 22.89 -17.62 -28.96
CA GLY A 761 23.31 -16.63 -27.97
C GLY A 761 22.33 -15.47 -27.74
N VAL A 762 21.16 -15.46 -28.38
CA VAL A 762 20.12 -14.46 -28.11
C VAL A 762 19.50 -14.74 -26.73
N PRO A 763 19.49 -13.77 -25.79
CA PRO A 763 18.80 -13.95 -24.52
C PRO A 763 17.29 -14.14 -24.73
N VAL A 764 16.73 -15.25 -24.23
CA VAL A 764 15.30 -15.55 -24.27
C VAL A 764 14.81 -15.92 -22.87
N GLN A 765 13.78 -15.24 -22.37
CA GLN A 765 13.16 -15.51 -21.07
C GLN A 765 11.63 -15.49 -21.14
N PRO A 766 10.92 -16.46 -20.54
CA PRO A 766 11.44 -17.68 -19.90
C PRO A 766 12.19 -18.55 -20.93
N LEU A 767 13.03 -19.48 -20.43
CA LEU A 767 13.84 -20.33 -21.29
C LEU A 767 12.97 -21.14 -22.27
N PRO A 768 13.39 -21.34 -23.54
CA PRO A 768 12.57 -22.01 -24.55
C PRO A 768 12.12 -23.42 -24.15
N PHE A 769 12.95 -24.16 -23.41
CA PHE A 769 12.56 -25.47 -22.87
C PHE A 769 11.34 -25.39 -21.93
N VAL A 770 11.20 -24.31 -21.16
CA VAL A 770 10.05 -24.10 -20.26
C VAL A 770 8.80 -23.82 -21.07
N VAL A 771 8.93 -23.02 -22.14
CA VAL A 771 7.82 -22.78 -23.08
C VAL A 771 7.36 -24.11 -23.68
N LYS A 772 8.30 -24.93 -24.17
CA LYS A 772 8.01 -26.26 -24.73
C LYS A 772 7.38 -27.20 -23.69
N LEU A 773 7.88 -27.20 -22.46
CA LEU A 773 7.35 -28.00 -21.36
C LEU A 773 5.90 -27.64 -21.05
N ILE A 774 5.56 -26.35 -21.02
CA ILE A 774 4.23 -25.86 -20.65
C ILE A 774 3.22 -26.00 -21.79
N GLN A 775 3.67 -25.96 -23.04
CA GLN A 775 2.82 -26.22 -24.21
C GLN A 775 2.24 -27.65 -24.21
N ASP A 776 2.92 -28.61 -23.58
CA ASP A 776 2.43 -29.99 -23.39
C ASP A 776 2.00 -30.23 -21.93
N LYS A 777 0.70 -30.05 -21.68
CA LYS A 777 0.13 -30.07 -20.32
C LYS A 777 0.33 -31.40 -19.59
N TYR A 778 0.42 -32.52 -20.30
CA TYR A 778 0.72 -33.83 -19.69
C TYR A 778 2.19 -33.92 -19.26
N VAL A 779 3.12 -33.53 -20.14
CA VAL A 779 4.56 -33.59 -19.83
C VAL A 779 4.91 -32.60 -18.71
N GLN A 780 4.27 -31.43 -18.68
CA GLN A 780 4.33 -30.50 -17.56
C GLN A 780 3.97 -31.20 -16.24
N LYS A 781 2.86 -31.95 -16.19
CA LYS A 781 2.43 -32.66 -14.97
C LYS A 781 3.40 -33.76 -14.57
N VAL A 782 3.91 -34.55 -15.52
CA VAL A 782 4.95 -35.55 -15.25
C VAL A 782 6.20 -34.89 -14.63
N HIS A 783 6.64 -33.75 -15.17
CA HIS A 783 7.76 -32.99 -14.63
C HIS A 783 7.49 -32.52 -13.20
N LEU A 784 6.33 -31.91 -12.95
CA LEU A 784 5.95 -31.40 -11.63
C LEU A 784 5.80 -32.54 -10.59
N GLN A 785 5.20 -33.67 -10.97
CA GLN A 785 5.08 -34.86 -10.13
C GLN A 785 6.46 -35.39 -9.70
N LYS A 786 7.42 -35.45 -10.62
CA LYS A 786 8.81 -35.85 -10.34
C LYS A 786 9.49 -34.94 -9.30
N HIS A 787 9.07 -33.68 -9.20
CA HIS A 787 9.59 -32.70 -8.25
C HIS A 787 8.75 -32.59 -6.97
N GLY A 788 7.80 -33.51 -6.73
CA GLY A 788 6.99 -33.55 -5.51
C GLY A 788 5.96 -32.43 -5.39
N VAL A 789 5.56 -31.82 -6.51
CA VAL A 789 4.50 -30.81 -6.53
C VAL A 789 3.14 -31.52 -6.40
N PRO A 790 2.25 -31.11 -5.47
CA PRO A 790 0.92 -31.71 -5.34
C PRO A 790 0.07 -31.45 -6.59
N LEU A 791 -0.52 -32.50 -7.15
CA LEU A 791 -1.35 -32.46 -8.37
C LEU A 791 -2.57 -33.38 -8.19
N PRO A 792 -3.68 -33.14 -8.90
CA PRO A 792 -4.69 -34.17 -9.10
C PRO A 792 -4.09 -35.40 -9.79
N ASP A 793 -4.58 -36.60 -9.48
CA ASP A 793 -4.18 -37.81 -10.20
C ASP A 793 -4.44 -37.63 -11.70
N PHE A 794 -3.48 -38.02 -12.54
CA PHE A 794 -3.56 -37.80 -13.98
C PHE A 794 -2.93 -38.94 -14.78
N GLU A 795 -3.49 -39.23 -15.94
CA GLU A 795 -3.02 -40.30 -16.83
C GLU A 795 -3.13 -39.92 -18.31
N LYS A 796 -2.23 -40.51 -19.11
CA LYS A 796 -2.20 -40.32 -20.56
C LYS A 796 -3.33 -41.11 -21.22
N VAL A 797 -3.90 -40.57 -22.30
CA VAL A 797 -4.95 -41.22 -23.08
C VAL A 797 -4.46 -41.35 -24.53
N GLU A 798 -4.31 -42.58 -25.01
CA GLU A 798 -3.96 -42.90 -26.40
C GLU A 798 -5.20 -43.34 -27.18
N THR A 799 -6.14 -44.03 -26.53
CA THR A 799 -7.36 -44.57 -27.13
C THR A 799 -8.60 -44.29 -26.28
N GLU A 800 -9.78 -44.39 -26.88
CA GLU A 800 -11.05 -44.31 -26.14
C GLU A 800 -11.17 -45.42 -25.08
N ALA A 801 -10.63 -46.62 -25.34
CA ALA A 801 -10.66 -47.74 -24.40
C ALA A 801 -9.92 -47.42 -23.10
N ASP A 802 -8.86 -46.60 -23.16
CA ASP A 802 -8.13 -46.15 -21.97
C ASP A 802 -9.06 -45.40 -21.01
N LEU A 803 -10.00 -44.61 -21.52
CA LEU A 803 -10.93 -43.82 -20.70
C LEU A 803 -11.88 -44.70 -19.90
N HIS A 804 -12.29 -45.86 -20.42
CA HIS A 804 -13.12 -46.80 -19.68
C HIS A 804 -12.34 -47.37 -18.48
N SER A 805 -11.11 -47.84 -18.71
CA SER A 805 -10.26 -48.39 -17.64
C SER A 805 -9.84 -47.34 -16.61
N ILE A 806 -9.55 -46.11 -17.04
CA ILE A 806 -9.22 -45.01 -16.12
C ILE A 806 -10.46 -44.62 -15.32
N GLY A 807 -11.65 -44.55 -15.94
CA GLY A 807 -12.89 -44.22 -15.25
C GLY A 807 -13.25 -45.19 -14.12
N GLU A 808 -12.92 -46.48 -14.25
CA GLU A 808 -13.07 -47.46 -13.16
C GLU A 808 -12.17 -47.18 -11.95
N ARG A 809 -10.98 -46.58 -12.17
CA ARG A 809 -9.99 -46.30 -11.11
C ARG A 809 -10.12 -44.90 -10.52
N PHE A 810 -10.33 -43.89 -11.36
CA PHE A 810 -10.47 -42.50 -10.94
C PHE A 810 -11.86 -42.20 -10.39
N GLY A 811 -12.87 -42.96 -10.83
CA GLY A 811 -14.27 -42.65 -10.60
C GLY A 811 -14.77 -41.54 -11.52
N TYR A 812 -16.07 -41.26 -11.42
CA TYR A 812 -16.73 -40.19 -12.17
C TYR A 812 -17.31 -39.12 -11.22
N PRO A 813 -17.41 -37.84 -11.64
CA PRO A 813 -16.90 -37.33 -12.92
C PRO A 813 -15.37 -37.40 -13.02
N MET A 814 -14.84 -37.37 -14.23
CA MET A 814 -13.41 -37.15 -14.52
C MET A 814 -13.25 -36.06 -15.58
N MET A 815 -12.07 -35.44 -15.65
CA MET A 815 -11.81 -34.32 -16.56
C MET A 815 -10.87 -34.74 -17.70
N LEU A 816 -11.41 -34.89 -18.91
CA LEU A 816 -10.61 -35.13 -20.11
C LEU A 816 -10.06 -33.81 -20.64
N LYS A 817 -8.77 -33.76 -20.96
CA LYS A 817 -8.07 -32.55 -21.38
C LYS A 817 -7.20 -32.79 -22.62
N SER A 818 -7.12 -31.77 -23.48
CA SER A 818 -6.18 -31.71 -24.59
C SER A 818 -4.78 -31.41 -24.09
N ARG A 819 -3.76 -32.08 -24.65
CA ARG A 819 -2.37 -31.85 -24.25
C ARG A 819 -1.79 -30.53 -24.75
N TYR A 820 -2.25 -30.04 -25.90
CA TYR A 820 -1.75 -28.84 -26.55
C TYR A 820 -2.88 -27.87 -26.88
N GLY A 821 -2.56 -26.58 -26.96
CA GLY A 821 -3.49 -25.53 -27.38
C GLY A 821 -4.68 -25.31 -26.43
N ALA A 822 -4.61 -25.87 -25.22
CA ALA A 822 -5.60 -25.65 -24.17
C ALA A 822 -5.31 -24.34 -23.42
N TYR A 823 -6.33 -23.50 -23.27
CA TYR A 823 -6.31 -22.22 -22.55
C TYR A 823 -7.74 -21.74 -22.28
N ASP A 824 -7.98 -20.97 -21.21
CA ASP A 824 -9.32 -20.42 -20.85
C ASP A 824 -10.44 -21.48 -21.01
N GLY A 825 -10.20 -22.71 -20.53
CA GLY A 825 -11.11 -23.87 -20.62
C GLY A 825 -11.24 -24.56 -21.97
N LYS A 826 -10.74 -23.98 -23.07
CA LYS A 826 -10.68 -24.67 -24.36
C LYS A 826 -9.79 -25.89 -24.22
N GLY A 827 -10.24 -27.01 -24.78
CA GLY A 827 -9.54 -28.28 -24.66
C GLY A 827 -9.95 -29.13 -23.46
N ASN A 828 -10.94 -28.72 -22.66
CA ASN A 828 -11.47 -29.49 -21.53
C ASN A 828 -12.85 -30.11 -21.83
N ALA A 829 -13.09 -31.33 -21.35
CA ALA A 829 -14.39 -32.00 -21.40
C ALA A 829 -14.62 -32.80 -20.12
N VAL A 830 -15.71 -32.49 -19.41
CA VAL A 830 -16.16 -33.28 -18.26
C VAL A 830 -16.76 -34.59 -18.77
N VAL A 831 -16.31 -35.71 -18.21
CA VAL A 831 -16.87 -37.04 -18.44
C VAL A 831 -17.68 -37.40 -17.19
N PRO A 832 -19.02 -37.24 -17.20
CA PRO A 832 -19.84 -37.37 -16.00
C PRO A 832 -20.08 -38.84 -15.57
N ASN A 833 -19.96 -39.77 -16.51
CA ASN A 833 -20.17 -41.20 -16.33
C ASN A 833 -19.59 -41.96 -17.55
N ALA A 834 -19.63 -43.29 -17.51
CA ALA A 834 -19.12 -44.14 -18.59
C ALA A 834 -19.78 -43.86 -19.95
N GLN A 835 -21.08 -43.51 -19.98
CA GLN A 835 -21.79 -43.20 -21.22
C GLN A 835 -21.32 -41.88 -21.87
N GLY A 836 -20.68 -40.99 -21.10
CA GLY A 836 -20.16 -39.72 -21.60
C GLY A 836 -18.79 -39.80 -22.27
N ILE A 837 -18.11 -40.95 -22.24
CA ILE A 837 -16.73 -41.12 -22.72
C ILE A 837 -16.62 -40.80 -24.21
N THR A 838 -17.39 -41.47 -25.06
CA THR A 838 -17.32 -41.33 -26.52
C THR A 838 -17.51 -39.88 -26.95
N ALA A 839 -18.55 -39.24 -26.43
CA ALA A 839 -18.86 -37.85 -26.73
C ALA A 839 -17.74 -36.88 -26.32
N ALA A 840 -17.12 -37.09 -25.15
CA ALA A 840 -16.02 -36.26 -24.69
C ALA A 840 -14.74 -36.48 -25.52
N PHE A 841 -14.44 -37.73 -25.86
CA PHE A 841 -13.27 -38.10 -26.68
C PHE A 841 -13.36 -37.51 -28.08
N GLU A 842 -14.52 -37.63 -28.74
CA GLU A 842 -14.77 -37.02 -30.05
C GLU A 842 -14.77 -35.49 -29.99
N LYS A 843 -15.40 -34.89 -28.97
CA LYS A 843 -15.43 -33.43 -28.77
C LYS A 843 -14.03 -32.81 -28.72
N LEU A 844 -13.09 -33.50 -28.07
CA LEU A 844 -11.70 -33.04 -28.00
C LEU A 844 -10.83 -33.56 -29.16
N GLY A 845 -11.43 -34.26 -30.11
CA GLY A 845 -10.79 -34.74 -31.35
C GLY A 845 -9.83 -35.91 -31.15
N GLY A 846 -10.03 -36.72 -30.10
CA GLY A 846 -9.25 -37.94 -29.91
C GLY A 846 -9.41 -38.92 -31.07
N ASN A 847 -10.61 -38.99 -31.67
CA ASN A 847 -10.91 -39.79 -32.86
C ASN A 847 -10.17 -39.33 -34.13
N VAL A 848 -9.70 -38.08 -34.17
CA VAL A 848 -8.90 -37.52 -35.27
C VAL A 848 -7.42 -37.34 -34.88
N GLY A 849 -6.98 -38.06 -33.85
CA GLY A 849 -5.57 -38.15 -33.45
C GLY A 849 -5.05 -37.01 -32.59
N LYS A 850 -5.92 -36.15 -32.02
CA LYS A 850 -5.47 -35.18 -31.01
C LYS A 850 -5.03 -35.93 -29.75
N LYS A 851 -3.88 -35.52 -29.21
CA LYS A 851 -3.29 -36.13 -28.01
C LYS A 851 -4.01 -35.62 -26.76
N LEU A 852 -4.55 -36.53 -25.96
CA LEU A 852 -5.33 -36.23 -24.76
C LEU A 852 -4.67 -36.78 -23.50
N TYR A 853 -5.15 -36.31 -22.36
CA TYR A 853 -4.86 -36.87 -21.04
C TYR A 853 -6.07 -36.63 -20.14
N VAL A 854 -6.20 -37.40 -19.06
CA VAL A 854 -7.33 -37.30 -18.14
C VAL A 854 -6.83 -37.02 -16.73
N GLU A 855 -7.62 -36.25 -15.99
CA GLU A 855 -7.41 -35.96 -14.57
C GLU A 855 -8.57 -36.49 -13.76
N LYS A 856 -8.26 -37.02 -12.58
CA LYS A 856 -9.26 -37.29 -11.55
C LYS A 856 -9.90 -35.97 -11.13
N TRP A 857 -11.21 -36.01 -10.92
CA TRP A 857 -11.95 -34.84 -10.50
C TRP A 857 -11.49 -34.38 -9.12
N ALA A 858 -11.08 -33.12 -9.01
CA ALA A 858 -10.75 -32.48 -7.75
C ALA A 858 -12.00 -31.79 -7.18
N PRO A 859 -12.57 -32.27 -6.06
CA PRO A 859 -13.72 -31.62 -5.41
C PRO A 859 -13.23 -30.41 -4.60
N PHE A 860 -12.81 -29.36 -5.31
CA PHE A 860 -12.28 -28.16 -4.69
C PHE A 860 -13.38 -27.26 -4.14
N LYS A 861 -13.07 -26.59 -3.02
CA LYS A 861 -13.91 -25.55 -2.42
C LYS A 861 -13.62 -24.18 -3.02
N MET A 862 -12.36 -23.91 -3.37
CA MET A 862 -11.91 -22.61 -3.84
C MET A 862 -10.77 -22.76 -4.85
N GLU A 863 -10.75 -21.91 -5.89
CA GLU A 863 -9.60 -21.76 -6.77
C GLU A 863 -8.69 -20.64 -6.25
N LEU A 864 -7.41 -20.93 -6.14
CA LEU A 864 -6.39 -20.01 -5.68
C LEU A 864 -5.38 -19.72 -6.79
N ALA A 865 -4.84 -18.52 -6.82
CA ALA A 865 -3.70 -18.19 -7.68
C ALA A 865 -2.59 -17.48 -6.90
N VAL A 866 -1.34 -17.72 -7.31
CA VAL A 866 -0.16 -17.01 -6.83
C VAL A 866 0.69 -16.62 -8.03
N MET A 867 1.03 -15.34 -8.12
CA MET A 867 2.07 -14.88 -9.05
C MET A 867 3.43 -15.06 -8.41
N VAL A 868 4.36 -15.70 -9.12
CA VAL A 868 5.74 -15.94 -8.68
C VAL A 868 6.69 -15.16 -9.58
N ALA A 869 7.43 -14.23 -9.01
CA ALA A 869 8.53 -13.53 -9.66
C ALA A 869 9.81 -14.32 -9.47
N ARG A 870 10.53 -14.60 -10.56
CA ARG A 870 11.82 -15.26 -10.54
C ARG A 870 12.83 -14.50 -11.39
N GLY A 871 13.89 -14.02 -10.75
CA GLY A 871 14.97 -13.28 -11.39
C GLY A 871 16.31 -13.69 -10.82
N VAL A 872 17.26 -12.76 -10.88
CA VAL A 872 18.61 -12.92 -10.31
C VAL A 872 18.98 -11.67 -9.51
N ASP A 873 19.89 -11.80 -8.55
CA ASP A 873 20.55 -10.65 -7.93
C ASP A 873 21.79 -10.21 -8.71
N GLU A 874 22.47 -9.17 -8.20
CA GLU A 874 23.71 -8.63 -8.76
C GLU A 874 24.87 -9.64 -8.85
N THR A 875 24.80 -10.72 -8.06
CA THR A 875 25.76 -11.83 -8.08
C THR A 875 25.30 -13.00 -8.97
N MET A 876 24.25 -12.78 -9.77
CA MET A 876 23.62 -13.78 -10.64
C MET A 876 22.98 -14.96 -9.90
N ASN A 877 22.78 -14.86 -8.57
CA ASN A 877 22.07 -15.88 -7.82
C ASN A 877 20.57 -15.74 -8.04
N VAL A 878 19.89 -16.88 -8.20
CA VAL A 878 18.43 -16.89 -8.41
C VAL A 878 17.73 -16.31 -7.19
N THR A 879 16.90 -15.30 -7.43
CA THR A 879 16.01 -14.72 -6.43
C THR A 879 14.56 -14.96 -6.82
N MET A 880 13.70 -15.13 -5.80
CA MET A 880 12.27 -15.24 -6.01
C MET A 880 11.49 -14.41 -5.01
N ARG A 881 10.32 -13.94 -5.46
CA ARG A 881 9.31 -13.28 -4.64
C ARG A 881 7.93 -13.79 -5.05
N THR A 882 7.01 -13.83 -4.10
CA THR A 882 5.62 -14.19 -4.38
C THR A 882 4.71 -13.01 -4.07
N TYR A 883 3.71 -12.83 -4.92
CA TYR A 883 2.59 -11.97 -4.62
C TYR A 883 1.65 -12.66 -3.62
N PRO A 884 0.77 -11.89 -2.95
CA PRO A 884 -0.32 -12.41 -2.15
C PRO A 884 -1.11 -13.49 -2.88
N VAL A 885 -1.65 -14.44 -2.13
CA VAL A 885 -2.59 -15.43 -2.68
C VAL A 885 -3.87 -14.70 -3.09
N VAL A 886 -4.51 -15.19 -4.14
CA VAL A 886 -5.75 -14.62 -4.70
C VAL A 886 -6.79 -15.73 -4.76
N HIS A 887 -8.03 -15.45 -4.35
CA HIS A 887 -9.19 -16.29 -4.71
C HIS A 887 -9.66 -15.88 -6.11
N THR A 888 -9.69 -16.82 -7.03
CA THR A 888 -10.15 -16.60 -8.40
C THR A 888 -11.52 -17.24 -8.61
N VAL A 889 -12.42 -16.55 -9.32
CA VAL A 889 -13.68 -17.15 -9.80
C VAL A 889 -13.63 -17.20 -11.32
N GLN A 890 -13.89 -18.37 -11.87
CA GLN A 890 -13.94 -18.60 -13.31
C GLN A 890 -15.41 -18.64 -13.76
N ARG A 891 -15.74 -18.00 -14.86
CA ARG A 891 -17.05 -18.10 -15.52
C ARG A 891 -16.84 -18.54 -16.96
N ASP A 892 -17.51 -19.61 -17.37
CA ASP A 892 -17.27 -20.25 -18.67
C ASP A 892 -15.77 -20.57 -18.89
N SER A 893 -15.10 -20.95 -17.80
CA SER A 893 -13.65 -21.21 -17.74
C SER A 893 -12.75 -20.01 -18.07
N VAL A 894 -13.28 -18.79 -17.97
CA VAL A 894 -12.52 -17.55 -18.09
C VAL A 894 -12.42 -16.87 -16.73
N CYS A 895 -11.23 -16.38 -16.38
CA CYS A 895 -11.02 -15.67 -15.11
C CYS A 895 -11.91 -14.43 -15.07
N PHE A 896 -12.91 -14.46 -14.21
CA PHE A 896 -13.91 -13.43 -14.11
C PHE A 896 -13.55 -12.43 -13.01
N THR A 897 -13.25 -12.92 -11.80
CA THR A 897 -12.84 -12.08 -10.67
C THR A 897 -11.63 -12.62 -9.91
N CYS A 898 -10.95 -11.71 -9.21
CA CYS A 898 -9.81 -12.00 -8.34
C CYS A 898 -9.91 -11.18 -7.06
N LEU A 899 -9.98 -11.85 -5.91
CA LEU A 899 -10.01 -11.23 -4.59
C LEU A 899 -8.72 -11.54 -3.81
N THR A 900 -8.06 -10.51 -3.29
CA THR A 900 -6.88 -10.65 -2.44
C THR A 900 -6.93 -9.74 -1.21
N PRO A 901 -6.43 -10.19 -0.05
CA PRO A 901 -6.22 -11.60 0.29
C PRO A 901 -7.54 -12.40 0.17
N PRO A 902 -7.49 -13.72 -0.07
CA PRO A 902 -8.69 -14.55 -0.13
C PRO A 902 -9.42 -14.56 1.22
N VAL A 903 -10.75 -14.35 1.20
CA VAL A 903 -11.60 -14.48 2.38
C VAL A 903 -11.89 -15.97 2.62
N GLY A 904 -11.83 -16.41 3.88
CA GLY A 904 -12.08 -17.80 4.26
C GLY A 904 -10.88 -18.74 4.10
N VAL A 905 -9.70 -18.21 3.77
CA VAL A 905 -8.45 -18.98 3.63
C VAL A 905 -7.45 -18.55 4.70
N THR A 906 -7.08 -19.48 5.57
CA THR A 906 -6.19 -19.22 6.70
C THR A 906 -4.78 -18.85 6.26
N GLN A 907 -4.04 -18.14 7.11
CA GLN A 907 -2.65 -17.76 6.83
C GLN A 907 -1.75 -18.98 6.55
N LYS A 908 -1.98 -20.11 7.23
CA LYS A 908 -1.26 -21.36 6.98
C LYS A 908 -1.53 -21.93 5.59
N GLN A 909 -2.79 -21.90 5.13
CA GLN A 909 -3.16 -22.34 3.79
C GLN A 909 -2.57 -21.42 2.72
N GLN A 910 -2.56 -20.10 2.97
CA GLN A 910 -1.93 -19.15 2.05
C GLN A 910 -0.42 -19.38 1.94
N GLU A 911 0.27 -19.63 3.05
CA GLU A 911 1.70 -20.00 3.07
C GLU A 911 1.96 -21.32 2.33
N LEU A 912 1.09 -22.31 2.49
CA LEU A 912 1.15 -23.57 1.76
C LEU A 912 1.01 -23.35 0.24
N ALA A 913 0.02 -22.55 -0.20
CA ALA A 913 -0.18 -22.21 -1.60
C ALA A 913 1.04 -21.48 -2.19
N GLN A 914 1.59 -20.48 -1.47
CA GLN A 914 2.80 -19.79 -1.90
C GLN A 914 4.02 -20.72 -1.97
N LYS A 915 4.14 -21.66 -1.03
CA LYS A 915 5.21 -22.67 -1.04
C LYS A 915 5.09 -23.60 -2.24
N ILE A 916 3.90 -24.15 -2.51
CA ILE A 916 3.64 -25.03 -3.67
C ILE A 916 3.96 -24.31 -4.97
N ALA A 917 3.48 -23.07 -5.13
CA ALA A 917 3.78 -22.26 -6.30
C ALA A 917 5.29 -22.02 -6.46
N THR A 918 5.97 -21.65 -5.38
CA THR A 918 7.43 -21.43 -5.39
C THR A 918 8.19 -22.70 -5.76
N ASP A 919 7.83 -23.85 -5.18
CA ASP A 919 8.51 -25.13 -5.44
C ASP A 919 8.25 -25.62 -6.86
N ALA A 920 7.07 -25.40 -7.42
CA ALA A 920 6.78 -25.66 -8.83
C ALA A 920 7.69 -24.84 -9.75
N ILE A 921 7.83 -23.53 -9.51
CA ILE A 921 8.66 -22.66 -10.36
C ILE A 921 10.16 -22.94 -10.19
N LYS A 922 10.62 -23.34 -8.99
CA LYS A 922 12.02 -23.82 -8.80
C LYS A 922 12.39 -24.97 -9.72
N SER A 923 11.42 -25.82 -10.09
CA SER A 923 11.67 -26.97 -10.96
C SER A 923 12.04 -26.58 -12.41
N PHE A 924 11.90 -25.31 -12.80
CA PHE A 924 12.14 -24.81 -14.15
C PHE A 924 13.56 -24.30 -14.40
N GLY A 925 14.59 -24.92 -13.80
CA GLY A 925 15.99 -24.62 -14.13
C GLY A 925 16.34 -23.15 -13.89
N ASP A 926 16.98 -22.44 -14.81
CA ASP A 926 17.35 -21.01 -14.66
C ASP A 926 16.32 -20.04 -15.27
N ALA A 927 15.09 -20.48 -15.56
CA ALA A 927 14.09 -19.64 -16.21
C ALA A 927 13.66 -18.45 -15.35
N ARG A 928 13.58 -17.28 -15.98
CA ARG A 928 13.26 -16.00 -15.36
C ARG A 928 11.96 -15.44 -15.92
N GLY A 929 11.32 -14.60 -15.13
CA GLY A 929 10.07 -13.93 -15.50
C GLY A 929 9.08 -13.97 -14.36
N ILE A 930 7.82 -13.80 -14.73
CA ILE A 930 6.66 -13.91 -13.85
C ILE A 930 5.92 -15.17 -14.26
N PHE A 931 5.47 -15.93 -13.28
CA PHE A 931 4.72 -17.16 -13.50
C PHE A 931 3.40 -17.07 -12.73
N GLY A 932 2.28 -17.19 -13.44
CA GLY A 932 0.98 -17.38 -12.81
C GLY A 932 0.79 -18.85 -12.47
N VAL A 933 0.57 -19.17 -11.19
CA VAL A 933 0.32 -20.54 -10.72
C VAL A 933 -1.09 -20.62 -10.15
N GLU A 934 -1.94 -21.44 -10.77
CA GLU A 934 -3.31 -21.69 -10.34
C GLU A 934 -3.40 -23.02 -9.59
N MET A 935 -4.23 -23.05 -8.55
CA MET A 935 -4.33 -24.13 -7.57
C MET A 935 -5.78 -24.33 -7.12
N PHE A 936 -6.06 -25.50 -6.58
CA PHE A 936 -7.31 -25.88 -5.94
C PHE A 936 -7.10 -26.03 -4.44
N LEU A 937 -7.93 -25.38 -3.63
CA LEU A 937 -8.05 -25.65 -2.19
C LEU A 937 -9.20 -26.63 -1.97
N LEU A 938 -8.92 -27.78 -1.34
CA LEU A 938 -9.91 -28.80 -1.02
C LEU A 938 -10.52 -28.56 0.37
N GLU A 939 -11.62 -29.27 0.68
CA GLU A 939 -12.33 -29.16 1.97
C GLU A 939 -11.47 -29.56 3.19
N ASP A 940 -10.53 -30.48 3.02
CA ASP A 940 -9.59 -30.89 4.07
C ASP A 940 -8.44 -29.88 4.29
N GLY A 941 -8.43 -28.78 3.52
CA GLY A 941 -7.41 -27.75 3.57
C GLY A 941 -6.14 -28.05 2.76
N SER A 942 -6.07 -29.18 2.06
CA SER A 942 -4.99 -29.48 1.12
C SER A 942 -5.07 -28.61 -0.14
N VAL A 943 -3.93 -28.40 -0.79
CA VAL A 943 -3.81 -27.55 -1.98
C VAL A 943 -3.17 -28.35 -3.11
N LEU A 944 -3.81 -28.37 -4.29
CA LEU A 944 -3.34 -29.06 -5.49
C LEU A 944 -3.06 -28.05 -6.61
N LEU A 945 -1.97 -28.20 -7.34
CA LEU A 945 -1.67 -27.36 -8.50
C LEU A 945 -2.55 -27.74 -9.70
N ASN A 946 -3.19 -26.73 -10.31
CA ASN A 946 -3.99 -26.88 -11.51
C ASN A 946 -3.17 -26.61 -12.78
N GLU A 947 -2.65 -25.38 -12.90
CA GLU A 947 -2.03 -24.86 -14.13
C GLU A 947 -0.92 -23.84 -13.84
N ILE A 948 0.01 -23.67 -14.79
CA ILE A 948 1.05 -22.63 -14.75
C ILE A 948 1.10 -21.90 -16.10
N ALA A 949 1.12 -20.56 -16.06
CA ALA A 949 1.41 -19.68 -17.19
C ALA A 949 2.79 -19.00 -16.98
N PRO A 950 3.76 -19.13 -17.90
CA PRO A 950 5.13 -18.64 -17.72
C PRO A 950 5.29 -17.19 -18.19
N ARG A 951 4.35 -16.35 -17.81
CA ARG A 951 4.21 -14.95 -18.22
C ARG A 951 3.37 -14.20 -17.19
N PRO A 952 3.29 -12.85 -17.27
CA PRO A 952 2.22 -12.10 -16.62
C PRO A 952 0.84 -12.71 -16.89
N HIS A 953 -0.04 -12.62 -15.90
CA HIS A 953 -1.33 -13.30 -15.91
C HIS A 953 -2.44 -12.39 -15.37
N ASN A 954 -3.68 -12.64 -15.82
CA ASN A 954 -4.83 -11.82 -15.43
C ASN A 954 -5.09 -11.85 -13.92
N THR A 955 -4.78 -12.97 -13.28
CA THR A 955 -4.91 -13.13 -11.82
C THR A 955 -3.96 -12.23 -11.03
N GLY A 956 -2.97 -11.61 -11.69
CA GLY A 956 -2.10 -10.59 -11.13
C GLY A 956 -2.49 -9.15 -11.46
N HIS A 957 -3.60 -8.87 -12.19
CA HIS A 957 -3.92 -7.48 -12.60
C HIS A 957 -4.13 -6.53 -11.43
N TYR A 958 -4.66 -7.04 -10.30
CA TYR A 958 -4.84 -6.27 -9.08
C TYR A 958 -3.53 -5.63 -8.55
N THR A 959 -2.37 -6.18 -8.94
CA THR A 959 -1.06 -5.73 -8.45
C THR A 959 -0.74 -4.28 -8.86
N MET A 960 -1.33 -3.78 -9.94
CA MET A 960 -1.12 -2.40 -10.43
C MET A 960 -1.61 -1.36 -9.42
N GLU A 961 -2.80 -1.57 -8.84
CA GLU A 961 -3.33 -0.69 -7.80
C GLU A 961 -2.83 -1.07 -6.41
N ALA A 962 -2.64 -2.37 -6.15
CA ALA A 962 -2.60 -2.88 -4.78
C ALA A 962 -1.21 -3.25 -4.24
N CYS A 963 -0.19 -3.43 -5.08
CA CYS A 963 1.15 -3.86 -4.67
C CYS A 963 2.20 -2.75 -4.82
N GLY A 964 3.34 -2.93 -4.15
CA GLY A 964 4.49 -2.02 -4.29
C GLY A 964 5.03 -1.95 -5.71
N VAL A 965 5.30 -3.13 -6.31
CA VAL A 965 5.67 -3.27 -7.73
C VAL A 965 4.67 -4.19 -8.43
N ASP A 966 4.12 -3.74 -9.55
CA ASP A 966 3.16 -4.51 -10.33
C ASP A 966 3.84 -5.65 -11.10
N GLN A 967 3.06 -6.66 -11.48
CA GLN A 967 3.60 -7.86 -12.14
C GLN A 967 4.32 -7.58 -13.46
N PHE A 968 4.00 -6.48 -14.17
CA PHE A 968 4.57 -6.19 -15.48
C PHE A 968 5.95 -5.57 -15.32
N GLU A 969 6.08 -4.59 -14.41
CA GLU A 969 7.38 -4.07 -14.01
C GLU A 969 8.25 -5.17 -13.41
N GLN A 970 7.68 -6.03 -12.56
CA GLN A 970 8.40 -7.14 -11.97
C GLN A 970 8.86 -8.15 -13.03
N HIS A 971 8.06 -8.39 -14.08
CA HIS A 971 8.46 -9.23 -15.20
C HIS A 971 9.67 -8.64 -15.94
N LEU A 972 9.64 -7.34 -16.23
CA LEU A 972 10.76 -6.63 -16.85
C LEU A 972 12.02 -6.72 -15.98
N ARG A 973 11.88 -6.51 -14.67
CA ARG A 973 13.00 -6.68 -13.71
C ARG A 973 13.57 -8.09 -13.77
N CYS A 974 12.72 -9.12 -13.79
CA CYS A 974 13.14 -10.51 -13.89
C CYS A 974 13.92 -10.82 -15.18
N VAL A 975 13.43 -10.38 -16.34
CA VAL A 975 14.06 -10.70 -17.64
C VAL A 975 15.35 -9.92 -17.84
N LEU A 976 15.39 -8.64 -17.40
CA LEU A 976 16.57 -7.79 -17.49
C LEU A 976 17.61 -8.11 -16.40
N GLY A 977 17.25 -8.83 -15.34
CA GLY A 977 18.13 -9.07 -14.19
C GLY A 977 18.28 -7.83 -13.29
N LEU A 978 17.26 -6.99 -13.23
CA LEU A 978 17.17 -5.91 -12.25
C LEU A 978 16.71 -6.45 -10.89
N PRO A 979 17.01 -5.76 -9.77
CA PRO A 979 16.56 -6.17 -8.46
C PRO A 979 15.03 -6.36 -8.38
N LEU A 980 14.61 -7.48 -7.79
CA LEU A 980 13.21 -7.79 -7.57
C LEU A 980 12.59 -6.79 -6.58
N GLY A 981 11.48 -6.17 -6.99
CA GLY A 981 10.73 -5.23 -6.15
C GLY A 981 9.87 -5.90 -5.09
N ASP A 982 9.20 -5.09 -4.27
CA ASP A 982 8.26 -5.55 -3.25
C ASP A 982 6.94 -6.02 -3.89
N CYS A 983 6.60 -7.29 -3.67
CA CYS A 983 5.37 -7.91 -4.15
C CYS A 983 4.23 -7.88 -3.12
N GLN A 984 4.44 -7.31 -1.91
CA GLN A 984 3.40 -7.25 -0.88
C GLN A 984 2.34 -6.18 -1.18
N LEU A 985 1.19 -6.26 -0.49
CA LEU A 985 0.13 -5.27 -0.61
C LEU A 985 0.52 -3.96 0.10
N ARG A 986 0.27 -2.82 -0.56
CA ARG A 986 0.28 -1.49 0.06
C ARG A 986 -1.10 -1.06 0.59
N VAL A 987 -2.14 -1.75 0.15
CA VAL A 987 -3.55 -1.59 0.57
C VAL A 987 -4.03 -2.83 1.34
N GLY A 988 -5.31 -2.86 1.77
CA GLY A 988 -5.81 -3.96 2.58
C GLY A 988 -6.55 -5.07 1.89
N GLY A 989 -7.11 -4.79 0.74
CA GLY A 989 -7.53 -5.79 -0.19
C GLY A 989 -7.76 -5.18 -1.55
N ALA A 990 -7.85 -6.04 -2.54
CA ALA A 990 -8.19 -5.65 -3.90
C ALA A 990 -9.12 -6.70 -4.51
N MET A 991 -10.11 -6.20 -5.24
CA MET A 991 -11.04 -7.00 -6.01
C MET A 991 -10.95 -6.55 -7.47
N MET A 992 -10.55 -7.45 -8.35
CA MET A 992 -10.47 -7.21 -9.78
C MET A 992 -11.61 -7.96 -10.50
N VAL A 993 -12.22 -7.31 -11.48
CA VAL A 993 -13.20 -7.90 -12.41
C VAL A 993 -12.79 -7.67 -13.85
N ASN A 994 -12.79 -8.74 -14.65
CA ASN A 994 -12.56 -8.65 -16.09
C ASN A 994 -13.84 -8.22 -16.83
N ILE A 995 -13.70 -7.29 -17.77
CA ILE A 995 -14.81 -6.83 -18.62
C ILE A 995 -14.74 -7.55 -19.95
N LEU A 996 -15.73 -8.39 -20.23
CA LEU A 996 -15.87 -9.13 -21.49
C LEU A 996 -16.78 -8.38 -22.46
N GLY A 997 -16.44 -8.41 -23.75
CA GLY A 997 -17.27 -7.86 -24.81
C GLY A 997 -18.59 -8.61 -24.92
N GLN A 998 -19.68 -7.86 -25.13
CA GLN A 998 -21.03 -8.41 -25.30
C GLN A 998 -21.41 -8.59 -26.79
N GLY A 999 -20.65 -7.97 -27.71
CA GLY A 999 -20.93 -7.95 -29.15
C GLY A 999 -20.79 -6.55 -29.73
N GLU A 1000 -20.90 -6.46 -31.06
CA GLU A 1000 -20.48 -5.25 -31.81
C GLU A 1000 -21.61 -4.26 -32.08
N THR A 1001 -22.86 -4.61 -31.79
CA THR A 1001 -23.99 -3.68 -31.96
C THR A 1001 -23.88 -2.51 -30.97
N PRO A 1002 -24.41 -1.31 -31.28
CA PRO A 1002 -24.35 -0.17 -30.36
C PRO A 1002 -24.90 -0.46 -28.96
N GLU A 1003 -25.97 -1.27 -28.87
CA GLU A 1003 -26.55 -1.71 -27.61
C GLU A 1003 -25.59 -2.63 -26.83
N MET A 1004 -24.96 -3.61 -27.49
CA MET A 1004 -24.00 -4.53 -26.86
C MET A 1004 -22.71 -3.82 -26.44
N VAL A 1005 -22.23 -2.87 -27.25
CA VAL A 1005 -21.11 -2.00 -26.86
C VAL A 1005 -21.48 -1.17 -25.62
N THR A 1006 -22.71 -0.64 -25.56
CA THR A 1006 -23.20 0.10 -24.40
C THR A 1006 -23.24 -0.78 -23.14
N LYS A 1007 -23.71 -2.03 -23.26
CA LYS A 1007 -23.68 -3.01 -22.17
C LYS A 1007 -22.25 -3.33 -21.71
N THR A 1008 -21.31 -3.49 -22.64
CA THR A 1008 -19.89 -3.70 -22.31
C THR A 1008 -19.29 -2.51 -21.53
N MET A 1009 -19.72 -1.29 -21.86
CA MET A 1009 -19.20 -0.05 -21.24
C MET A 1009 -19.89 0.33 -19.92
N ALA A 1010 -21.08 -0.20 -19.65
CA ALA A 1010 -21.86 0.11 -18.45
C ALA A 1010 -21.09 -0.05 -17.12
N PRO A 1011 -20.36 -1.15 -16.86
CA PRO A 1011 -19.58 -1.29 -15.64
C PRO A 1011 -18.43 -0.29 -15.52
N LEU A 1012 -17.78 0.05 -16.64
CA LEU A 1012 -16.70 1.04 -16.66
C LEU A 1012 -17.25 2.43 -16.28
N ARG A 1013 -18.42 2.80 -16.82
CA ARG A 1013 -19.10 4.05 -16.44
C ARG A 1013 -19.50 4.06 -14.97
N ARG A 1014 -19.97 2.92 -14.45
CA ARG A 1014 -20.33 2.79 -13.05
C ARG A 1014 -19.11 2.94 -12.13
N ALA A 1015 -17.98 2.36 -12.51
CA ALA A 1015 -16.73 2.43 -11.76
C ALA A 1015 -16.18 3.86 -11.60
N LEU A 1016 -16.52 4.81 -12.48
CA LEU A 1016 -16.14 6.22 -12.30
C LEU A 1016 -16.64 6.82 -10.97
N ASN A 1017 -17.75 6.31 -10.44
CA ASN A 1017 -18.35 6.74 -9.17
C ASN A 1017 -18.01 5.84 -7.98
N VAL A 1018 -17.20 4.79 -8.18
CA VAL A 1018 -16.80 3.89 -7.11
C VAL A 1018 -15.47 4.40 -6.53
N PRO A 1019 -15.39 4.64 -5.20
CA PRO A 1019 -14.14 5.00 -4.54
C PRO A 1019 -13.04 3.99 -4.84
N ASP A 1020 -11.80 4.46 -5.00
CA ASP A 1020 -10.62 3.62 -5.21
C ASP A 1020 -10.70 2.63 -6.40
N ALA A 1021 -11.56 2.89 -7.39
CA ALA A 1021 -11.67 2.09 -8.60
C ALA A 1021 -10.67 2.53 -9.69
N GLY A 1022 -9.74 1.64 -10.03
CA GLY A 1022 -8.85 1.74 -11.17
C GLY A 1022 -9.48 1.10 -12.42
N ILE A 1023 -9.56 1.86 -13.50
CA ILE A 1023 -10.10 1.38 -14.79
C ILE A 1023 -8.94 1.14 -15.77
N HIS A 1024 -9.03 0.05 -16.54
CA HIS A 1024 -8.06 -0.28 -17.59
C HIS A 1024 -8.75 -0.78 -18.85
N TRP A 1025 -8.87 0.08 -19.84
CA TRP A 1025 -9.32 -0.28 -21.18
C TRP A 1025 -8.14 -0.77 -22.05
N TYR A 1026 -8.31 -1.88 -22.78
CA TYR A 1026 -7.20 -2.47 -23.54
C TYR A 1026 -6.99 -1.87 -24.93
N GLY A 1027 -7.89 -0.99 -25.39
CA GLY A 1027 -7.79 -0.37 -26.72
C GLY A 1027 -7.89 -1.36 -27.89
N LYS A 1028 -8.61 -2.48 -27.69
CA LYS A 1028 -8.88 -3.46 -28.75
C LYS A 1028 -9.89 -2.90 -29.75
N GLU A 1029 -9.65 -3.15 -31.05
CA GLU A 1029 -10.63 -2.89 -32.09
C GLU A 1029 -11.86 -3.80 -31.95
N GLY A 1030 -13.05 -3.24 -32.18
CA GLY A 1030 -14.33 -3.91 -32.07
C GLY A 1030 -14.70 -4.30 -30.63
N CYS A 1031 -15.90 -4.85 -30.44
CA CYS A 1031 -16.37 -5.37 -29.15
C CYS A 1031 -16.82 -6.82 -29.33
N VAL A 1032 -15.87 -7.71 -29.56
CA VAL A 1032 -16.16 -9.12 -29.86
C VAL A 1032 -16.71 -9.83 -28.62
N LYS A 1033 -17.79 -10.60 -28.79
CA LYS A 1033 -18.43 -11.34 -27.70
C LYS A 1033 -17.44 -12.29 -27.02
N GLY A 1034 -17.36 -12.23 -25.70
CA GLY A 1034 -16.47 -13.07 -24.88
C GLY A 1034 -14.99 -12.66 -24.89
N ARG A 1035 -14.59 -11.67 -25.70
CA ARG A 1035 -13.21 -11.15 -25.71
C ARG A 1035 -13.00 -10.26 -24.49
N LYS A 1036 -11.91 -10.44 -23.75
CA LYS A 1036 -11.50 -9.53 -22.66
C LYS A 1036 -11.21 -8.14 -23.22
N MET A 1037 -11.99 -7.13 -22.84
CA MET A 1037 -11.93 -5.77 -23.37
C MET A 1037 -11.27 -4.77 -22.42
N GLY A 1038 -11.32 -5.05 -21.12
CA GLY A 1038 -10.67 -4.28 -20.06
C GLY A 1038 -10.80 -4.98 -18.72
N HIS A 1039 -10.39 -4.31 -17.65
CA HIS A 1039 -10.68 -4.73 -16.29
C HIS A 1039 -10.86 -3.51 -15.37
N ILE A 1040 -11.42 -3.78 -14.20
CA ILE A 1040 -11.61 -2.80 -13.14
C ILE A 1040 -11.03 -3.43 -11.86
N THR A 1041 -10.19 -2.70 -11.15
CA THR A 1041 -9.70 -3.08 -9.82
C THR A 1041 -10.23 -2.09 -8.80
N VAL A 1042 -10.85 -2.57 -7.74
CA VAL A 1042 -11.24 -1.74 -6.58
C VAL A 1042 -10.35 -2.13 -5.40
N THR A 1043 -9.69 -1.16 -4.79
CA THR A 1043 -8.93 -1.39 -3.55
C THR A 1043 -9.71 -0.99 -2.32
N GLY A 1044 -9.43 -1.62 -1.19
CA GLY A 1044 -10.05 -1.28 0.09
C GLY A 1044 -9.11 -1.49 1.27
N PHE A 1045 -9.58 -1.08 2.46
CA PHE A 1045 -8.86 -1.29 3.71
C PHE A 1045 -8.87 -2.76 4.18
N THR A 1046 -9.75 -3.58 3.61
CA THR A 1046 -9.82 -5.04 3.79
C THR A 1046 -10.33 -5.67 2.49
N PRO A 1047 -10.10 -6.97 2.25
CA PRO A 1047 -10.70 -7.64 1.09
C PRO A 1047 -12.24 -7.56 1.11
N ALA A 1048 -12.86 -7.60 2.30
CA ALA A 1048 -14.30 -7.39 2.44
C ALA A 1048 -14.77 -6.02 1.97
N SER A 1049 -14.06 -4.94 2.32
CA SER A 1049 -14.42 -3.59 1.86
C SER A 1049 -14.25 -3.41 0.36
N ALA A 1050 -13.23 -4.02 -0.24
CA ALA A 1050 -13.05 -4.01 -1.70
C ALA A 1050 -14.20 -4.75 -2.42
N LEU A 1051 -14.64 -5.87 -1.83
CA LEU A 1051 -15.76 -6.67 -2.32
C LEU A 1051 -17.10 -5.91 -2.23
N GLU A 1052 -17.32 -5.16 -1.15
CA GLU A 1052 -18.50 -4.31 -0.99
C GLU A 1052 -18.51 -3.16 -2.00
N GLN A 1053 -17.38 -2.45 -2.13
CA GLN A 1053 -17.25 -1.30 -3.02
C GLN A 1053 -17.42 -1.67 -4.49
N ILE A 1054 -17.01 -2.88 -4.92
CA ILE A 1054 -17.18 -3.31 -6.31
C ILE A 1054 -18.63 -3.72 -6.65
N ARG A 1055 -19.49 -3.98 -5.66
CA ARG A 1055 -20.87 -4.46 -5.86
C ARG A 1055 -21.64 -3.66 -6.94
N PRO A 1056 -21.61 -2.32 -6.98
CA PRO A 1056 -22.33 -1.58 -8.01
C PRO A 1056 -21.82 -1.84 -9.43
N VAL A 1057 -20.53 -2.16 -9.59
CA VAL A 1057 -19.93 -2.54 -10.89
C VAL A 1057 -20.42 -3.92 -11.31
N LEU A 1058 -20.51 -4.87 -10.37
CA LEU A 1058 -21.04 -6.22 -10.63
C LEU A 1058 -22.52 -6.19 -11.02
N VAL A 1059 -23.32 -5.35 -10.36
CA VAL A 1059 -24.72 -5.12 -10.72
C VAL A 1059 -24.85 -4.53 -12.14
N ALA A 1060 -23.96 -3.60 -12.50
CA ALA A 1060 -23.92 -3.05 -13.85
C ALA A 1060 -23.47 -4.06 -14.93
N LEU A 1061 -22.84 -5.18 -14.55
CA LEU A 1061 -22.42 -6.25 -15.45
C LEU A 1061 -23.57 -7.22 -15.77
N ASP A 1062 -24.18 -7.86 -14.76
CA ASP A 1062 -25.19 -8.91 -14.97
C ASP A 1062 -26.52 -8.70 -14.21
N GLY A 1063 -26.80 -7.48 -13.73
CA GLY A 1063 -28.00 -7.18 -12.92
C GLY A 1063 -27.86 -7.58 -11.45
N ASP A 1064 -28.94 -7.52 -10.68
CA ASP A 1064 -28.91 -7.78 -9.23
C ASP A 1064 -28.46 -9.21 -8.88
N ASP A 1065 -28.86 -10.20 -9.70
CA ASP A 1065 -28.46 -11.61 -9.56
C ASP A 1065 -26.95 -11.85 -9.69
N ALA A 1066 -26.19 -10.90 -10.25
CA ALA A 1066 -24.74 -11.03 -10.48
C ALA A 1066 -23.97 -11.12 -9.16
N ALA A 1067 -24.33 -10.28 -8.18
CA ALA A 1067 -23.68 -10.24 -6.89
C ALA A 1067 -23.93 -11.54 -6.10
N ASP A 1068 -25.17 -12.05 -6.18
CA ASP A 1068 -25.58 -13.28 -5.50
C ASP A 1068 -24.90 -14.53 -6.10
N LYS A 1069 -24.74 -14.58 -7.43
CA LYS A 1069 -24.02 -15.66 -8.13
C LYS A 1069 -22.51 -15.70 -7.86
N MET A 1070 -21.93 -14.61 -7.39
CA MET A 1070 -20.49 -14.50 -7.07
C MET A 1070 -20.20 -14.76 -5.60
N ASP A 1071 -21.21 -15.18 -4.83
CA ASP A 1071 -21.12 -15.37 -3.39
C ASP A 1071 -20.61 -14.11 -2.68
N VAL A 1072 -20.87 -12.93 -3.28
CA VAL A 1072 -20.57 -11.63 -2.67
C VAL A 1072 -21.56 -11.47 -1.53
N PRO A 1073 -21.13 -11.53 -0.25
CA PRO A 1073 -22.05 -11.55 0.87
C PRO A 1073 -23.02 -10.37 0.79
N SER A 1074 -24.33 -10.65 0.89
CA SER A 1074 -25.38 -9.62 0.92
C SER A 1074 -25.26 -8.68 2.11
N LYS A 1075 -24.54 -9.12 3.16
CA LYS A 1075 -24.15 -8.32 4.32
C LYS A 1075 -22.63 -8.07 4.28
N PRO A 1076 -22.16 -6.85 4.60
CA PRO A 1076 -20.73 -6.57 4.65
C PRO A 1076 -20.04 -7.50 5.64
N SER A 1077 -18.88 -8.05 5.25
CA SER A 1077 -18.15 -8.96 6.13
C SER A 1077 -17.69 -8.21 7.38
N PRO A 1078 -17.75 -8.86 8.56
CA PRO A 1078 -17.48 -8.18 9.82
C PRO A 1078 -16.01 -7.78 9.94
N SER A 1079 -15.77 -6.50 10.17
CA SER A 1079 -14.44 -5.97 10.54
C SER A 1079 -14.18 -6.13 12.04
N VAL A 1080 -15.23 -6.23 12.85
CA VAL A 1080 -15.14 -6.40 14.31
C VAL A 1080 -15.97 -7.60 14.73
N GLY A 1081 -15.38 -8.49 15.52
CA GLY A 1081 -16.10 -9.62 16.11
C GLY A 1081 -16.50 -9.33 17.55
N ILE A 1082 -17.80 -9.32 17.86
CA ILE A 1082 -18.31 -9.18 19.24
C ILE A 1082 -18.68 -10.57 19.74
N ILE A 1083 -18.00 -11.03 20.79
CA ILE A 1083 -18.28 -12.33 21.42
C ILE A 1083 -18.63 -12.18 22.88
N MET A 1084 -19.49 -13.06 23.35
CA MET A 1084 -19.90 -13.10 24.75
C MET A 1084 -20.10 -14.50 25.30
N GLY A 1085 -19.93 -14.67 26.61
CA GLY A 1085 -19.98 -15.99 27.26
C GLY A 1085 -21.38 -16.60 27.33
N SER A 1086 -22.41 -15.74 27.42
CA SER A 1086 -23.84 -16.09 27.33
C SER A 1086 -24.69 -14.94 26.82
N ASP A 1087 -25.92 -15.26 26.43
CA ASP A 1087 -26.98 -14.30 26.11
C ASP A 1087 -27.24 -13.28 27.24
N SER A 1088 -27.05 -13.65 28.50
CA SER A 1088 -27.14 -12.73 29.65
C SER A 1088 -26.17 -11.54 29.59
N ASP A 1089 -25.08 -11.64 28.81
CA ASP A 1089 -24.11 -10.56 28.62
C ASP A 1089 -24.56 -9.55 27.55
N LEU A 1090 -25.51 -9.93 26.67
CA LEU A 1090 -25.98 -9.12 25.54
C LEU A 1090 -26.49 -7.72 25.92
N PRO A 1091 -27.24 -7.51 27.02
CA PRO A 1091 -27.69 -6.18 27.42
C PRO A 1091 -26.55 -5.18 27.65
N THR A 1092 -25.37 -5.67 28.05
CA THR A 1092 -24.15 -4.86 28.17
C THR A 1092 -23.48 -4.72 26.80
N MET A 1093 -23.29 -5.84 26.08
CA MET A 1093 -22.49 -5.88 24.86
C MET A 1093 -23.13 -5.15 23.65
N LYS A 1094 -24.45 -4.97 23.62
CA LYS A 1094 -25.14 -4.24 22.54
C LYS A 1094 -24.64 -2.81 22.36
N ASP A 1095 -24.11 -2.18 23.40
CA ASP A 1095 -23.61 -0.81 23.32
C ASP A 1095 -22.34 -0.71 22.47
N ALA A 1096 -21.52 -1.77 22.42
CA ALA A 1096 -20.39 -1.85 21.48
C ALA A 1096 -20.90 -1.91 20.03
N ALA A 1097 -21.90 -2.74 19.77
CA ALA A 1097 -22.54 -2.88 18.46
C ALA A 1097 -23.17 -1.57 17.97
N GLN A 1098 -23.83 -0.82 18.87
CA GLN A 1098 -24.40 0.49 18.55
C GLN A 1098 -23.31 1.48 18.12
N VAL A 1099 -22.21 1.59 18.89
CA VAL A 1099 -21.10 2.48 18.51
C VAL A 1099 -20.52 2.11 17.15
N LEU A 1100 -20.30 0.82 16.87
CA LEU A 1100 -19.78 0.40 15.57
C LEU A 1100 -20.75 0.76 14.43
N SER A 1101 -22.06 0.62 14.66
CA SER A 1101 -23.10 1.05 13.72
C SER A 1101 -23.05 2.55 13.45
N ASP A 1102 -22.90 3.37 14.49
CA ASP A 1102 -22.84 4.84 14.38
C ASP A 1102 -21.63 5.32 13.55
N PHE A 1103 -20.53 4.54 13.55
CA PHE A 1103 -19.34 4.81 12.74
C PHE A 1103 -19.36 4.15 11.35
N GLY A 1104 -20.37 3.32 11.07
CA GLY A 1104 -20.50 2.54 9.84
C GLY A 1104 -19.45 1.44 9.72
N ILE A 1105 -19.11 0.77 10.82
CA ILE A 1105 -18.15 -0.34 10.87
C ILE A 1105 -18.92 -1.66 10.95
N PRO A 1106 -18.78 -2.56 9.96
CA PRO A 1106 -19.47 -3.84 9.98
C PRO A 1106 -18.94 -4.74 11.10
N TYR A 1107 -19.84 -5.44 11.78
CA TYR A 1107 -19.51 -6.33 12.89
C TYR A 1107 -20.37 -7.58 12.89
N GLU A 1108 -19.88 -8.62 13.57
CA GLU A 1108 -20.64 -9.81 13.92
C GLU A 1108 -20.84 -9.88 15.44
N ILE A 1109 -21.89 -10.59 15.86
CA ILE A 1109 -22.17 -10.83 17.28
C ILE A 1109 -22.49 -12.31 17.50
N SER A 1110 -21.79 -12.96 18.43
CA SER A 1110 -21.96 -14.39 18.69
C SER A 1110 -21.79 -14.75 20.17
N ILE A 1111 -22.40 -15.84 20.59
CA ILE A 1111 -22.15 -16.46 21.90
C ILE A 1111 -21.00 -17.45 21.73
N VAL A 1112 -19.92 -17.28 22.51
CA VAL A 1112 -18.72 -18.11 22.50
C VAL A 1112 -18.30 -18.33 23.95
N SER A 1113 -18.39 -19.57 24.45
CA SER A 1113 -18.02 -19.87 25.84
C SER A 1113 -16.68 -20.58 25.92
N ALA A 1114 -15.73 -19.98 26.64
CA ALA A 1114 -14.41 -20.57 26.89
C ALA A 1114 -14.47 -21.89 27.68
N HIS A 1115 -15.54 -22.12 28.45
CA HIS A 1115 -15.66 -23.28 29.34
C HIS A 1115 -16.67 -24.32 28.84
N ARG A 1116 -17.73 -23.89 28.13
CA ARG A 1116 -18.78 -24.78 27.63
C ARG A 1116 -18.57 -25.21 26.19
N THR A 1117 -17.94 -24.36 25.38
CA THR A 1117 -17.70 -24.61 23.94
C THR A 1117 -16.24 -24.28 23.58
N PRO A 1118 -15.25 -24.92 24.23
CA PRO A 1118 -13.84 -24.58 24.06
C PRO A 1118 -13.33 -24.81 22.63
N GLU A 1119 -13.81 -25.86 21.95
CA GLU A 1119 -13.46 -26.15 20.55
C GLU A 1119 -13.96 -25.05 19.61
N TYR A 1120 -15.22 -24.63 19.75
CA TYR A 1120 -15.79 -23.52 18.97
C TYR A 1120 -15.07 -22.19 19.26
N MET A 1121 -14.70 -21.92 20.52
CA MET A 1121 -13.89 -20.75 20.85
C MET A 1121 -12.52 -20.78 20.17
N TYR A 1122 -11.88 -21.96 20.17
CA TYR A 1122 -10.60 -22.16 19.50
C TYR A 1122 -10.71 -21.91 18.00
N GLU A 1123 -11.71 -22.50 17.35
CA GLU A 1123 -12.02 -22.30 15.94
C GLU A 1123 -12.31 -20.83 15.64
N TYR A 1124 -13.18 -20.18 16.42
CA TYR A 1124 -13.53 -18.76 16.25
C TYR A 1124 -12.27 -17.88 16.30
N ALA A 1125 -11.43 -18.06 17.32
CA ALA A 1125 -10.25 -17.22 17.54
C ALA A 1125 -9.17 -17.42 16.46
N THR A 1126 -8.93 -18.67 16.05
CA THR A 1126 -7.90 -19.01 15.06
C THR A 1126 -8.30 -18.70 13.62
N THR A 1127 -9.60 -18.64 13.33
CA THR A 1127 -10.13 -18.31 11.99
C THR A 1127 -10.53 -16.84 11.83
N ALA A 1128 -10.62 -16.06 12.92
CA ALA A 1128 -11.11 -14.68 12.91
C ALA A 1128 -10.45 -13.79 11.83
N GLU A 1129 -9.12 -13.82 11.73
CA GLU A 1129 -8.37 -13.03 10.74
C GLU A 1129 -8.75 -13.44 9.29
N ALA A 1130 -8.87 -14.75 9.03
CA ALA A 1130 -9.25 -15.27 7.73
C ALA A 1130 -10.70 -14.91 7.33
N ARG A 1131 -11.56 -14.66 8.33
CA ARG A 1131 -12.93 -14.16 8.14
C ARG A 1131 -12.99 -12.64 7.91
N GLY A 1132 -11.85 -11.94 7.96
CA GLY A 1132 -11.75 -10.49 7.74
C GLY A 1132 -11.84 -9.65 9.01
N ILE A 1133 -11.85 -10.28 10.20
CA ILE A 1133 -11.93 -9.59 11.48
C ILE A 1133 -10.59 -8.95 11.82
N ASN A 1134 -10.66 -7.71 12.31
CA ASN A 1134 -9.50 -6.87 12.63
C ASN A 1134 -9.37 -6.62 14.12
N VAL A 1135 -10.50 -6.60 14.83
CA VAL A 1135 -10.58 -6.38 16.28
C VAL A 1135 -11.62 -7.34 16.85
N ILE A 1136 -11.33 -7.96 17.99
CA ILE A 1136 -12.30 -8.77 18.71
C ILE A 1136 -12.69 -8.03 19.99
N ILE A 1137 -13.98 -7.85 20.23
CA ILE A 1137 -14.54 -7.37 21.49
C ILE A 1137 -15.13 -8.58 22.20
N ALA A 1138 -14.57 -8.95 23.35
CA ALA A 1138 -15.00 -10.10 24.12
C ALA A 1138 -15.50 -9.64 25.49
N GLY A 1139 -16.75 -9.95 25.82
CA GLY A 1139 -17.34 -9.63 27.12
C GLY A 1139 -17.85 -10.86 27.85
N ALA A 1140 -17.56 -10.96 29.14
CA ALA A 1140 -18.09 -12.04 29.95
C ALA A 1140 -18.13 -11.67 31.44
N GLY A 1141 -19.18 -12.13 32.12
CA GLY A 1141 -19.32 -12.06 33.57
C GLY A 1141 -18.76 -13.31 34.25
N GLY A 1142 -19.56 -14.39 34.25
CA GLY A 1142 -19.19 -15.67 34.88
C GLY A 1142 -18.15 -16.50 34.11
N ALA A 1143 -17.94 -16.21 32.82
CA ALA A 1143 -16.92 -16.84 31.98
C ALA A 1143 -15.79 -15.85 31.62
N ALA A 1144 -15.39 -15.01 32.59
CA ALA A 1144 -14.50 -13.86 32.38
C ALA A 1144 -13.13 -14.18 31.74
N HIS A 1145 -12.69 -15.44 31.70
CA HIS A 1145 -11.47 -15.84 30.97
C HIS A 1145 -11.57 -15.74 29.44
N LEU A 1146 -12.78 -15.57 28.87
CA LEU A 1146 -13.00 -15.55 27.42
C LEU A 1146 -12.05 -14.59 26.65
N PRO A 1147 -11.89 -13.31 27.03
CA PRO A 1147 -11.00 -12.40 26.30
C PRO A 1147 -9.54 -12.87 26.33
N GLY A 1148 -9.07 -13.36 27.47
CA GLY A 1148 -7.70 -13.86 27.65
C GLY A 1148 -7.42 -15.10 26.80
N MET A 1149 -8.34 -16.06 26.80
CA MET A 1149 -8.24 -17.28 26.00
C MET A 1149 -8.21 -16.98 24.50
N VAL A 1150 -9.04 -16.04 24.05
CA VAL A 1150 -9.07 -15.61 22.64
C VAL A 1150 -7.79 -14.87 22.27
N ALA A 1151 -7.30 -13.97 23.12
CA ALA A 1151 -6.05 -13.23 22.90
C ALA A 1151 -4.81 -14.13 22.77
N ALA A 1152 -4.84 -15.32 23.40
CA ALA A 1152 -3.79 -16.33 23.31
C ALA A 1152 -3.75 -17.07 21.97
N LEU A 1153 -4.83 -17.04 21.19
CA LEU A 1153 -5.03 -17.84 19.97
C LEU A 1153 -5.03 -17.01 18.69
N THR A 1154 -4.99 -15.69 18.80
CA THR A 1154 -5.08 -14.78 17.65
C THR A 1154 -4.01 -13.68 17.69
N PRO A 1155 -3.44 -13.28 16.54
CA PRO A 1155 -2.58 -12.09 16.46
C PRO A 1155 -3.38 -10.78 16.52
N LEU A 1156 -4.71 -10.83 16.47
CA LEU A 1156 -5.59 -9.67 16.50
C LEU A 1156 -5.63 -9.01 17.89
N PRO A 1157 -5.85 -7.68 17.98
CA PRO A 1157 -6.15 -7.01 19.23
C PRO A 1157 -7.50 -7.50 19.80
N VAL A 1158 -7.49 -7.84 21.08
CA VAL A 1158 -8.68 -8.27 21.82
C VAL A 1158 -9.00 -7.23 22.90
N ILE A 1159 -10.23 -6.71 22.86
CA ILE A 1159 -10.78 -5.77 23.84
C ILE A 1159 -11.65 -6.57 24.82
N GLY A 1160 -11.29 -6.52 26.09
CA GLY A 1160 -12.02 -7.20 27.16
C GLY A 1160 -13.05 -6.29 27.81
N VAL A 1161 -14.31 -6.72 27.85
CA VAL A 1161 -15.41 -6.03 28.56
C VAL A 1161 -15.78 -6.83 29.81
N PRO A 1162 -15.40 -6.38 31.01
CA PRO A 1162 -15.87 -7.02 32.23
C PRO A 1162 -17.37 -6.80 32.39
N VAL A 1163 -18.18 -7.87 32.27
CA VAL A 1163 -19.62 -7.76 32.50
C VAL A 1163 -19.89 -7.87 33.99
N LYS A 1164 -20.80 -7.04 34.50
CA LYS A 1164 -21.10 -6.98 35.94
C LYS A 1164 -21.61 -8.34 36.44
N SER A 1165 -20.85 -8.99 37.31
CA SER A 1165 -21.28 -10.20 38.03
C SER A 1165 -22.22 -9.85 39.20
N SER A 1166 -23.01 -10.83 39.62
CA SER A 1166 -23.88 -10.70 40.81
C SER A 1166 -23.11 -10.72 42.13
N THR A 1167 -21.93 -11.33 42.18
CA THR A 1167 -21.21 -11.63 43.43
C THR A 1167 -20.28 -10.50 43.86
N LEU A 1168 -19.42 -10.01 42.96
CA LEU A 1168 -18.42 -8.96 43.27
C LEU A 1168 -18.60 -7.70 42.42
N SER A 1169 -19.83 -7.45 41.96
CA SER A 1169 -20.18 -6.29 41.13
C SER A 1169 -19.26 -6.11 39.90
N GLY A 1170 -18.77 -7.21 39.34
CA GLY A 1170 -17.86 -7.23 38.19
C GLY A 1170 -16.38 -7.07 38.50
N ASN A 1171 -15.96 -6.92 39.76
CA ASN A 1171 -14.53 -6.88 40.10
C ASN A 1171 -13.82 -8.21 39.84
N ASP A 1172 -14.50 -9.33 40.05
CA ASP A 1172 -14.07 -10.67 39.62
C ASP A 1172 -13.83 -10.73 38.11
N SER A 1173 -14.79 -10.26 37.32
CA SER A 1173 -14.67 -10.23 35.87
C SER A 1173 -13.54 -9.29 35.42
N LEU A 1174 -13.40 -8.13 36.05
CA LEU A 1174 -12.33 -7.17 35.76
C LEU A 1174 -10.96 -7.80 36.01
N LEU A 1175 -10.74 -8.36 37.20
CA LEU A 1175 -9.46 -8.95 37.57
C LEU A 1175 -9.11 -10.16 36.70
N SER A 1176 -10.10 -10.99 36.34
CA SER A 1176 -9.90 -12.14 35.44
C SER A 1176 -9.48 -11.71 34.02
N ILE A 1177 -10.05 -10.62 33.51
CA ILE A 1177 -9.78 -10.12 32.16
C ILE A 1177 -8.46 -9.33 32.10
N VAL A 1178 -8.20 -8.46 33.08
CA VAL A 1178 -7.06 -7.53 33.01
C VAL A 1178 -5.74 -8.18 33.38
N GLN A 1179 -5.72 -9.17 34.29
CA GLN A 1179 -4.50 -9.77 34.83
C GLN A 1179 -3.92 -10.87 33.92
N MET A 1180 -3.62 -10.51 32.68
CA MET A 1180 -3.06 -11.44 31.70
C MET A 1180 -1.55 -11.62 31.82
N PRO A 1181 -1.04 -12.85 31.62
CA PRO A 1181 0.38 -13.12 31.65
C PRO A 1181 1.09 -12.42 30.48
N LYS A 1182 2.41 -12.26 30.62
CA LYS A 1182 3.27 -11.75 29.54
C LYS A 1182 3.06 -12.57 28.27
N GLY A 1183 2.91 -11.90 27.12
CA GLY A 1183 2.66 -12.53 25.82
C GLY A 1183 1.19 -12.55 25.41
N ILE A 1184 0.24 -12.32 26.33
CA ILE A 1184 -1.21 -12.37 26.08
C ILE A 1184 -1.83 -11.00 26.39
N PRO A 1185 -1.75 -10.02 25.47
CA PRO A 1185 -2.32 -8.71 25.72
C PRO A 1185 -3.84 -8.69 25.57
N VAL A 1186 -4.54 -8.16 26.58
CA VAL A 1186 -5.98 -7.83 26.52
C VAL A 1186 -6.16 -6.35 26.84
N ALA A 1187 -6.87 -5.63 25.97
CA ALA A 1187 -7.23 -4.23 26.15
C ALA A 1187 -8.49 -4.13 27.02
N THR A 1188 -8.34 -4.03 28.33
CA THR A 1188 -9.49 -4.06 29.25
C THR A 1188 -10.10 -2.68 29.40
N VAL A 1189 -11.43 -2.57 29.23
CA VAL A 1189 -12.22 -1.35 29.51
C VAL A 1189 -12.95 -1.45 30.85
N ALA A 1190 -13.57 -0.34 31.27
CA ALA A 1190 -14.36 -0.27 32.51
C ALA A 1190 -15.46 -1.35 32.58
N ILE A 1191 -15.81 -1.75 33.80
CA ILE A 1191 -16.88 -2.73 34.06
C ILE A 1191 -18.18 -2.24 33.43
N GLY A 1192 -18.79 -3.08 32.60
CA GLY A 1192 -20.06 -2.80 31.91
C GLY A 1192 -19.96 -1.80 30.76
N ASN A 1193 -18.78 -1.29 30.41
CA ASN A 1193 -18.64 -0.19 29.45
C ASN A 1193 -18.32 -0.69 28.03
N ALA A 1194 -19.24 -1.44 27.44
CA ALA A 1194 -19.07 -1.92 26.06
C ALA A 1194 -19.07 -0.79 25.03
N ALA A 1195 -19.70 0.36 25.31
CA ALA A 1195 -19.61 1.53 24.43
C ALA A 1195 -18.15 2.00 24.25
N ASN A 1196 -17.36 2.06 25.33
CA ASN A 1196 -15.94 2.38 25.22
C ASN A 1196 -15.16 1.26 24.51
N ALA A 1197 -15.57 0.00 24.58
CA ALA A 1197 -14.97 -1.05 23.77
C ALA A 1197 -15.22 -0.82 22.26
N GLY A 1198 -16.43 -0.40 21.89
CA GLY A 1198 -16.75 0.01 20.52
C GLY A 1198 -15.90 1.21 20.07
N LEU A 1199 -15.80 2.26 20.88
CA LEU A 1199 -14.98 3.45 20.58
C LEU A 1199 -13.50 3.11 20.50
N LEU A 1200 -13.00 2.22 21.36
CA LEU A 1200 -11.63 1.74 21.30
C LEU A 1200 -11.38 0.98 20.00
N ALA A 1201 -12.31 0.12 19.55
CA ALA A 1201 -12.20 -0.56 18.27
C ALA A 1201 -12.16 0.43 17.10
N VAL A 1202 -12.97 1.51 17.14
CA VAL A 1202 -12.91 2.62 16.17
C VAL A 1202 -11.51 3.26 16.16
N ARG A 1203 -10.96 3.59 17.34
CA ARG A 1203 -9.61 4.17 17.45
C ARG A 1203 -8.53 3.23 16.94
N ILE A 1204 -8.64 1.92 17.23
CA ILE A 1204 -7.70 0.90 16.75
C ILE A 1204 -7.72 0.86 15.22
N LEU A 1205 -8.91 0.76 14.61
CA LEU A 1205 -9.05 0.80 13.15
C LEU A 1205 -8.58 2.15 12.57
N GLY A 1206 -8.77 3.24 13.31
CA GLY A 1206 -8.28 4.58 13.00
C GLY A 1206 -6.77 4.75 13.12
N ALA A 1207 -6.03 3.90 13.83
CA ALA A 1207 -4.60 4.14 14.09
C ALA A 1207 -3.77 4.28 12.79
N ALA A 1208 -4.24 3.73 11.67
CA ALA A 1208 -3.68 3.98 10.33
C ALA A 1208 -4.73 4.30 9.26
N ASN A 1209 -5.98 4.60 9.66
CA ASN A 1209 -7.06 5.00 8.73
C ASN A 1209 -7.47 6.46 9.00
N PRO A 1210 -6.99 7.43 8.19
CA PRO A 1210 -7.30 8.85 8.38
C PRO A 1210 -8.81 9.16 8.38
N GLY A 1211 -9.60 8.44 7.56
CA GLY A 1211 -11.05 8.64 7.50
C GLY A 1211 -11.76 8.28 8.82
N GLN A 1212 -11.36 7.16 9.44
CA GLN A 1212 -11.89 6.77 10.75
C GLN A 1212 -11.38 7.69 11.87
N ARG A 1213 -10.13 8.16 11.81
CA ARG A 1213 -9.63 9.20 12.74
C ARG A 1213 -10.45 10.48 12.65
N GLN A 1214 -10.74 10.95 11.44
CA GLN A 1214 -11.53 12.16 11.25
C GLN A 1214 -12.95 12.02 11.81
N LYS A 1215 -13.61 10.86 11.60
CA LYS A 1215 -14.90 10.56 12.24
C LYS A 1215 -14.79 10.59 13.76
N MET A 1216 -13.72 10.02 14.33
CA MET A 1216 -13.49 10.03 15.79
C MET A 1216 -13.24 11.44 16.33
N SER A 1217 -12.44 12.27 15.65
CA SER A 1217 -12.20 13.67 16.02
C SER A 1217 -13.49 14.49 15.99
N ARG A 1218 -14.37 14.26 15.00
CA ARG A 1218 -15.71 14.88 14.96
C ARG A 1218 -16.59 14.41 16.11
N TYR A 1219 -16.59 13.12 16.43
CA TYR A 1219 -17.31 12.59 17.60
C TYR A 1219 -16.85 13.29 18.89
N MET A 1220 -15.54 13.41 19.11
CA MET A 1220 -14.99 14.09 20.29
C MET A 1220 -15.37 15.58 20.33
N ALA A 1221 -15.33 16.27 19.20
CA ALA A 1221 -15.76 17.68 19.12
C ALA A 1221 -17.26 17.85 19.43
N ASN A 1222 -18.10 16.93 18.94
CA ASN A 1222 -19.54 16.93 19.22
C ASN A 1222 -19.84 16.68 20.70
N GLU A 1223 -19.15 15.74 21.33
CA GLU A 1223 -19.27 15.50 22.79
C GLU A 1223 -18.86 16.73 23.59
N ALA A 1224 -17.75 17.38 23.22
CA ALA A 1224 -17.31 18.63 23.86
C ALA A 1224 -18.37 19.74 23.70
N ALA A 1225 -18.93 19.91 22.50
CA ALA A 1225 -20.00 20.87 22.24
C ALA A 1225 -21.29 20.56 23.03
N ALA A 1226 -21.63 19.28 23.21
CA ALA A 1226 -22.78 18.86 24.00
C ALA A 1226 -22.60 19.19 25.50
N VAL A 1227 -21.40 18.98 26.05
CA VAL A 1227 -21.06 19.38 27.42
C VAL A 1227 -21.13 20.90 27.57
N GLU A 1228 -20.57 21.66 26.63
CA GLU A 1228 -20.62 23.12 26.63
C GLU A 1228 -22.06 23.65 26.57
N LYS A 1229 -22.93 23.01 25.78
CA LYS A 1229 -24.36 23.33 25.75
C LYS A 1229 -25.03 23.10 27.11
N LYS A 1230 -24.75 21.97 27.77
CA LYS A 1230 -25.27 21.67 29.12
C LYS A 1230 -24.75 22.67 30.16
N ARG A 1231 -23.47 23.07 30.08
CA ARG A 1231 -22.87 24.11 30.92
C ARG A 1231 -23.62 25.43 30.78
N ARG A 1232 -23.83 25.90 29.54
CA ARG A 1232 -24.59 27.13 29.27
C ARG A 1232 -26.02 27.05 29.79
N GLN A 1233 -26.70 25.91 29.63
CA GLN A 1233 -28.05 25.71 30.17
C GLN A 1233 -28.08 25.77 31.69
N LEU A 1234 -27.14 25.10 32.36
CA LEU A 1234 -27.01 25.12 33.81
C LEU A 1234 -26.74 26.54 34.33
N GLU A 1235 -25.85 27.28 33.67
CA GLU A 1235 -25.52 28.67 34.02
C GLU A 1235 -26.69 29.64 33.78
N GLN A 1236 -27.47 29.43 32.72
CA GLN A 1236 -28.62 30.27 32.39
C GLN A 1236 -29.84 30.01 33.29
N GLN A 1237 -30.10 28.75 33.64
CA GLN A 1237 -31.33 28.34 34.32
C GLN A 1237 -31.13 28.14 35.84
N GLY A 1238 -29.87 28.03 36.29
CA GLY A 1238 -29.54 27.62 37.65
C GLY A 1238 -29.72 26.12 37.88
N TRP A 1239 -29.04 25.57 38.88
CA TRP A 1239 -29.01 24.12 39.13
C TRP A 1239 -30.36 23.54 39.53
N GLN A 1240 -31.23 24.31 40.22
CA GLN A 1240 -32.56 23.83 40.61
C GLN A 1240 -33.46 23.57 39.41
N ALA A 1241 -33.54 24.53 38.47
CA ALA A 1241 -34.35 24.39 37.26
C ALA A 1241 -33.77 23.32 36.32
N TYR A 1242 -32.44 23.26 36.19
CA TYR A 1242 -31.76 22.24 35.41
C TYR A 1242 -32.07 20.82 35.90
N LEU A 1243 -32.06 20.59 37.22
CA LEU A 1243 -32.43 19.30 37.81
C LEU A 1243 -33.93 18.98 37.67
N ALA A 1244 -34.81 19.96 37.80
CA ALA A 1244 -36.25 19.75 37.60
C ALA A 1244 -36.57 19.24 36.18
N VAL A 1245 -35.91 19.83 35.18
CA VAL A 1245 -35.99 19.39 33.78
C VAL A 1245 -35.34 18.02 33.57
N ALA A 1246 -34.16 17.79 34.15
CA ALA A 1246 -33.44 16.51 34.01
C ALA A 1246 -34.17 15.32 34.68
N ASN A 1247 -34.91 15.57 35.76
CA ASN A 1247 -35.69 14.56 36.49
C ASN A 1247 -37.13 14.40 35.97
N GLY A 1248 -37.51 15.06 34.87
CA GLY A 1248 -38.84 14.93 34.28
C GLY A 1248 -39.97 15.56 35.11
N VAL A 1249 -39.65 16.48 36.02
CA VAL A 1249 -40.66 17.19 36.82
C VAL A 1249 -41.12 18.41 36.03
N ASN A 1250 -42.16 18.23 35.20
CA ASN A 1250 -42.88 19.35 34.60
C ASN A 1250 -43.45 20.26 35.70
N GLY A 1251 -43.23 21.57 35.53
CA GLY A 1251 -43.50 22.60 36.52
C GLY A 1251 -44.91 22.57 37.12
N GLY A 1252 -44.95 22.64 38.45
CA GLY A 1252 -46.15 22.84 39.24
C GLY A 1252 -45.77 23.42 40.60
N LEU A 1253 -45.14 24.61 40.63
CA LEU A 1253 -45.00 25.41 41.84
C LEU A 1253 -45.34 26.88 41.53
N ASN A 1254 -46.63 27.13 41.33
CA ASN A 1254 -47.23 28.38 41.77
C ASN A 1254 -47.42 28.26 43.29
N GLY A 1255 -46.61 28.98 44.05
CA GLY A 1255 -46.71 29.03 45.51
C GLY A 1255 -45.93 30.23 46.04
N SER A 1256 -46.66 31.26 46.43
CA SER A 1256 -46.20 32.56 46.90
C SER A 1256 -45.11 32.49 47.98
N LEU A 1257 -44.04 33.26 47.80
CA LEU A 1257 -43.27 33.84 48.92
C LEU A 1257 -42.87 35.28 48.56
N ASN A 1258 -43.87 36.17 48.64
CA ASN A 1258 -43.63 37.53 49.08
C ASN A 1258 -43.38 37.47 50.60
N GLY A 1259 -42.20 37.90 51.06
CA GLY A 1259 -41.93 37.93 52.50
C GLY A 1259 -40.51 38.34 52.86
N ASN A 1260 -40.27 39.65 52.88
CA ASN A 1260 -39.28 40.38 53.70
C ASN A 1260 -37.86 39.81 53.85
N LEU A 1261 -36.94 40.45 53.12
CA LEU A 1261 -35.58 40.72 53.57
C LEU A 1261 -35.61 41.62 54.81
N ASN A 1262 -35.31 41.06 55.98
CA ASN A 1262 -34.76 41.80 57.13
C ASN A 1262 -34.08 40.82 58.08
N GLY A 1263 -32.77 41.00 58.30
CA GLY A 1263 -32.07 40.42 59.45
C GLY A 1263 -30.74 39.73 59.13
N LYS A 1264 -29.64 40.44 59.43
CA LYS A 1264 -28.28 39.97 59.77
C LYS A 1264 -28.27 38.52 60.28
N HIS A 1265 -27.43 37.60 59.79
CA HIS A 1265 -25.96 37.55 59.90
C HIS A 1265 -25.40 36.47 58.98
#